data_AF-A0A9P6HUZ2-F1
#
_entry.id   AF-A0A9P6HUZ2-F1
#
_cell.length_a   1.000
_cell.length_b   1.000
_cell.length_c   1.000
_cell.angle_alpha   90.00
_cell.angle_beta   90.00
_cell.angle_gamma   90.00
#
_symmetry.space_group_name_H-M   'P 1'
#
loop_
_entity.id
_entity.type
_entity.pdbx_description
1 polymer ?
#
loop_
_entity_poly.entity_id
_entity_poly.type
_entity_poly.pdbx_seq_one_letter_code
_entity_poly.pdbx_strand_id
1 'polypeptide(L)'
;MVSRLFPELCALSSINVTLEANPAAEGLLIADSLTEEQVSEFKEAFSLFDKDGDGQITTKELGTVMRSLGQNPSESELQDMINEVDADNNGTIDFPEFLTMMARKMKDTDSEEEIREAFKVFDRDNNGFISAAELRHVMTSIGEKLTDDEVDEMIREADQDGDGRIDYNEFVQLMMQKAAKTIADERAVIQKESASIRASFREESGDHSVRRNNVAKLLYLFTLGERTHFGQIECLKLLASPRFADKRLGHLATSLLLDENQEVLTLVTNSLKNDLSHSNQYVVGLALCTLGNIASIEMSRDLFAEVEACVNTSNPYIRRKAALCAMRICRKVPDLQEHFVDKAHQLLADRNHGVLLCGLTLVTSLCEADEEEGGEEGIIEKFKTFVPGLVRTLKGLATSGYAPEHDVTGITDPFVQVKILRLLRVLALGDPQVTEQINDILAQVATNTDSSKNVGNSILYEAVLTILDIEADSGLRVLGVNILGKFLSNRDNNIRYVALNTLIKVVAIEPNAVQRHRNTILECLRDPDISIRRRALELSFTLINESNVRVLIRELLAFLEVADNEFKPTMTSQIGIAADKFAPNKRWHVDTMLRVLTLAGNYVKEPIMSSFIRLVATTPELQTYAVQKLYTNLKKDITQESLTQAGAWCIGEYGDALLRGGQYEEEELVQEVKDHEIIDLFTTILNSNYATQVSTEYIVTALVKLTTRLSDSTQVARIHQLLENHQTSLDVEVQQRAVEYSNLFSYEQIRNGVLEKMPPPQIKEESRVLGPATTKKAAKAANRRSRVVKPTEQDLLFDLMDTPPSTTPAPGGASNTDLLADILGGTSSPPTSASPQPQQSNVASIMDLFSAGPAQPAASPAPAVGGGSNMDLMSQMSAATPPPQPQAAPQAPAGLPVYDNNGLNVSFQIQRNAEGMVQAIARFRNSGSGPLSNVGLQAAVPKTQKLQLMSISSTDVGPGAEATQRMMVSGAKGQIHTVSLKRIDQVNDNVRLFRLGIPDGSSIKFLPGQWLDTFVPGIVKPGGFTITSPPSRARLPTSPYLELAVQRSTNPPAAWLWEKSSIGSQLRVRVGGAFVWPPQGVDLASLRRVVFVAGGLGVNPFASILSHLAETECPYDVQFMYSVKVPEDFDSQKILFMERLAAIYGREKVSGCLQLFLTGRDQAENPITSAETATEEEKAEEQEASEAVAEQPTASGGSSLSCNEIEVPFKSRRMNLDDVVEALGPAEDHNYAVVYVCGVPSMTDEFVEKLATPEGFGLEPRRVLYEKWW
;
A
#
# COMPACT_ATOMS: atom_id res chain seq x y z
N MET A 1 17.32 -58.21 1.79
CA MET A 1 17.43 -59.57 2.37
C MET A 1 16.64 -59.55 3.68
N VAL A 2 15.55 -60.32 3.80
CA VAL A 2 14.81 -60.62 5.07
C VAL A 2 14.12 -59.39 5.74
N SER A 3 12.94 -59.44 6.37
CA SER A 3 11.69 -60.23 6.19
C SER A 3 10.64 -59.73 7.21
N ARG A 4 9.34 -60.08 7.05
CA ARG A 4 8.31 -60.20 8.14
C ARG A 4 7.87 -58.86 8.80
N LEU A 5 6.65 -58.67 9.32
CA LEU A 5 5.32 -59.36 9.35
C LEU A 5 4.26 -58.21 9.39
N PHE A 6 3.17 -58.19 8.60
CA PHE A 6 1.83 -58.82 8.85
C PHE A 6 1.07 -58.32 10.10
N PRO A 7 -0.27 -58.15 10.06
CA PRO A 7 -1.22 -57.80 8.96
C PRO A 7 -1.98 -56.48 9.31
N GLU A 8 -3.11 -56.00 8.77
CA GLU A 8 -4.31 -56.47 8.02
C GLU A 8 -4.82 -55.35 7.07
N LEU A 9 -5.66 -55.54 6.04
CA LEU A 9 -6.14 -56.73 5.34
C LEU A 9 -6.54 -56.34 3.90
N CYS A 10 -6.04 -57.03 2.88
CA CYS A 10 -6.63 -57.03 1.53
C CYS A 10 -7.28 -58.39 1.26
N ALA A 11 -8.52 -58.38 0.78
CA ALA A 11 -9.28 -59.60 0.46
C ALA A 11 -10.00 -59.50 -0.90
N LEU A 12 -9.28 -59.09 -1.94
CA LEU A 12 -9.77 -59.05 -3.33
C LEU A 12 -8.95 -59.96 -4.25
N SER A 13 -9.43 -61.19 -4.45
CA SER A 13 -9.54 -61.85 -5.77
C SER A 13 -9.86 -63.35 -5.62
N SER A 14 -11.11 -63.73 -5.89
CA SER A 14 -11.53 -64.99 -6.56
C SER A 14 -12.97 -65.37 -6.23
N ILE A 15 -13.67 -65.91 -7.25
CA ILE A 15 -14.98 -66.57 -7.29
C ILE A 15 -16.11 -65.72 -7.88
N ASN A 16 -16.56 -66.14 -9.06
CA ASN A 16 -17.74 -65.61 -9.74
C ASN A 16 -19.02 -66.12 -9.06
N VAL A 17 -19.93 -65.23 -8.67
CA VAL A 17 -21.36 -65.54 -8.45
C VAL A 17 -22.19 -64.44 -9.11
N THR A 18 -23.39 -64.80 -9.55
CA THR A 18 -24.35 -64.00 -10.33
C THR A 18 -24.80 -62.70 -9.65
N LEU A 19 -24.99 -61.66 -10.48
CA LEU A 19 -25.80 -60.50 -10.14
C LEU A 19 -27.29 -60.87 -10.09
N GLU A 20 -27.96 -60.53 -9.00
CA GLU A 20 -29.38 -60.16 -9.00
C GLU A 20 -29.48 -58.72 -8.48
N ALA A 21 -30.45 -57.95 -8.98
CA ALA A 21 -30.48 -56.49 -8.81
C ALA A 21 -31.18 -56.04 -7.52
N ASN A 22 -30.84 -54.85 -7.04
CA ASN A 22 -31.54 -54.14 -5.97
C ASN A 22 -31.68 -52.65 -6.38
N PRO A 23 -32.88 -52.03 -6.40
CA PRO A 23 -33.07 -50.70 -7.02
C PRO A 23 -32.44 -49.50 -6.29
N ALA A 24 -32.05 -49.65 -5.02
CA ALA A 24 -31.64 -48.55 -4.13
C ALA A 24 -30.27 -47.88 -4.46
N ALA A 25 -29.80 -47.96 -5.71
CA ALA A 25 -28.48 -47.47 -6.14
C ALA A 25 -28.53 -46.22 -7.03
N GLU A 26 -29.67 -45.90 -7.67
CA GLU A 26 -29.74 -44.80 -8.65
C GLU A 26 -29.80 -43.41 -8.02
N GLY A 27 -30.46 -43.26 -6.86
CA GLY A 27 -30.56 -41.96 -6.17
C GLY A 27 -29.22 -41.38 -5.71
N LEU A 28 -28.25 -42.24 -5.38
CA LEU A 28 -26.93 -41.80 -4.90
C LEU A 28 -26.05 -41.20 -6.02
N LEU A 29 -26.36 -41.47 -7.30
CA LEU A 29 -25.59 -40.98 -8.45
C LEU A 29 -25.95 -39.55 -8.88
N ILE A 30 -26.98 -38.94 -8.27
CA ILE A 30 -27.35 -37.53 -8.54
C ILE A 30 -26.62 -36.58 -7.59
N ALA A 31 -26.37 -37.00 -6.34
CA ALA A 31 -25.72 -36.20 -5.30
C ALA A 31 -24.29 -35.76 -5.68
N ASP A 32 -23.52 -36.62 -6.35
CA ASP A 32 -22.15 -36.34 -6.84
C ASP A 32 -22.08 -35.21 -7.91
N SER A 33 -23.19 -34.59 -8.29
CA SER A 33 -23.27 -33.51 -9.29
C SER A 33 -23.64 -32.13 -8.74
N LEU A 34 -23.81 -31.98 -7.42
CA LEU A 34 -24.12 -30.72 -6.73
C LEU A 34 -23.00 -30.36 -5.74
N THR A 35 -22.77 -29.06 -5.54
CA THR A 35 -21.80 -28.59 -4.52
C THR A 35 -22.41 -28.58 -3.12
N GLU A 36 -21.58 -28.70 -2.08
CA GLU A 36 -22.04 -28.69 -0.68
C GLU A 36 -22.81 -27.40 -0.32
N GLU A 37 -22.42 -26.26 -0.93
CA GLU A 37 -23.10 -24.97 -0.78
C GLU A 37 -24.54 -25.01 -1.35
N GLN A 38 -24.73 -25.53 -2.58
CA GLN A 38 -26.06 -25.70 -3.18
C GLN A 38 -26.94 -26.69 -2.40
N VAL A 39 -26.35 -27.76 -1.86
CA VAL A 39 -27.07 -28.70 -0.98
C VAL A 39 -27.49 -28.03 0.34
N SER A 40 -26.73 -27.04 0.82
CA SER A 40 -27.13 -26.19 1.95
C SER A 40 -28.27 -25.24 1.60
N GLU A 41 -28.20 -24.53 0.45
CA GLU A 41 -29.28 -23.65 -0.02
C GLU A 41 -30.61 -24.40 -0.18
N PHE A 42 -30.60 -25.60 -0.80
CA PHE A 42 -31.81 -26.42 -0.91
C PHE A 42 -32.32 -26.94 0.43
N LYS A 43 -31.45 -27.07 1.44
CA LYS A 43 -31.84 -27.47 2.80
C LYS A 43 -32.49 -26.33 3.57
N GLU A 44 -31.97 -25.11 3.44
CA GLU A 44 -32.60 -23.90 3.98
C GLU A 44 -33.96 -23.65 3.31
N ALA A 45 -34.05 -23.86 1.99
CA ALA A 45 -35.32 -23.83 1.27
C ALA A 45 -36.30 -24.91 1.78
N PHE A 46 -35.85 -26.16 1.97
CA PHE A 46 -36.69 -27.24 2.51
C PHE A 46 -37.26 -26.88 3.89
N SER A 47 -36.43 -26.36 4.80
CA SER A 47 -36.85 -25.86 6.12
C SER A 47 -37.69 -24.58 6.09
N LEU A 48 -37.97 -24.01 4.91
CA LEU A 48 -38.97 -22.94 4.72
C LEU A 48 -40.35 -23.50 4.30
N PHE A 49 -40.38 -24.71 3.73
CA PHE A 49 -41.60 -25.43 3.34
C PHE A 49 -42.14 -26.32 4.47
N ASP A 50 -41.25 -27.10 5.11
CA ASP A 50 -41.52 -27.85 6.35
C ASP A 50 -41.76 -26.85 7.51
N LYS A 51 -42.97 -26.83 8.08
CA LYS A 51 -43.37 -25.82 9.08
C LYS A 51 -43.62 -26.33 10.48
N ASP A 52 -43.68 -27.64 10.69
CA ASP A 52 -43.69 -28.23 12.04
C ASP A 52 -42.36 -28.92 12.41
N GLY A 53 -41.44 -29.06 11.45
CA GLY A 53 -40.06 -29.49 11.64
C GLY A 53 -39.88 -31.01 11.66
N ASP A 54 -40.79 -31.76 11.02
CA ASP A 54 -40.78 -33.23 11.05
C ASP A 54 -39.83 -33.87 10.02
N GLY A 55 -39.36 -33.10 9.03
CA GLY A 55 -38.44 -33.55 7.98
C GLY A 55 -39.10 -34.03 6.69
N GLN A 56 -40.42 -33.90 6.54
CA GLN A 56 -41.18 -34.16 5.30
C GLN A 56 -42.06 -32.95 4.93
N ILE A 57 -42.37 -32.78 3.64
CA ILE A 57 -43.30 -31.75 3.17
C ILE A 57 -44.65 -32.39 2.84
N THR A 58 -45.73 -31.98 3.52
CA THR A 58 -47.08 -32.49 3.22
C THR A 58 -47.79 -31.72 2.10
N THR A 59 -48.78 -32.35 1.47
CA THR A 59 -49.70 -31.74 0.47
C THR A 59 -50.30 -30.41 0.92
N LYS A 60 -50.50 -30.23 2.23
CA LYS A 60 -51.11 -29.03 2.83
C LYS A 60 -50.12 -27.90 3.02
N GLU A 61 -48.86 -28.19 3.30
CA GLU A 61 -47.80 -27.19 3.46
C GLU A 61 -47.34 -26.68 2.10
N LEU A 62 -47.07 -27.57 1.15
CA LEU A 62 -46.84 -27.22 -0.25
C LEU A 62 -48.00 -26.35 -0.79
N GLY A 63 -49.23 -26.80 -0.57
CA GLY A 63 -50.46 -26.07 -0.89
C GLY A 63 -50.70 -24.79 -0.09
N THR A 64 -49.94 -24.51 0.97
CA THR A 64 -49.98 -23.24 1.72
C THR A 64 -48.89 -22.28 1.24
N VAL A 65 -47.69 -22.80 0.93
CA VAL A 65 -46.58 -21.98 0.43
C VAL A 65 -46.82 -21.52 -1.01
N MET A 66 -47.31 -22.38 -1.91
CA MET A 66 -47.68 -21.95 -3.27
C MET A 66 -48.73 -20.83 -3.27
N ARG A 67 -49.68 -20.86 -2.32
CA ARG A 67 -50.69 -19.81 -2.12
C ARG A 67 -50.13 -18.51 -1.56
N SER A 68 -49.05 -18.53 -0.79
CA SER A 68 -48.35 -17.30 -0.36
C SER A 68 -47.43 -16.75 -1.47
N LEU A 69 -46.97 -17.61 -2.39
CA LEU A 69 -46.27 -17.23 -3.63
C LEU A 69 -47.23 -16.79 -4.77
N GLY A 70 -48.52 -16.59 -4.48
CA GLY A 70 -49.50 -16.02 -5.41
C GLY A 70 -50.14 -16.99 -6.40
N GLN A 71 -49.79 -18.28 -6.37
CA GLN A 71 -50.44 -19.32 -7.18
C GLN A 71 -51.51 -20.07 -6.38
N ASN A 72 -52.67 -20.37 -6.97
CA ASN A 72 -53.75 -21.08 -6.28
C ASN A 72 -54.15 -22.38 -7.02
N PRO A 73 -53.32 -23.43 -6.97
CA PRO A 73 -53.65 -24.74 -7.51
C PRO A 73 -54.76 -25.44 -6.68
N SER A 74 -55.41 -26.42 -7.31
CA SER A 74 -56.38 -27.32 -6.69
C SER A 74 -55.72 -28.41 -5.85
N GLU A 75 -56.49 -29.03 -4.95
CA GLU A 75 -56.00 -30.16 -4.14
C GLU A 75 -55.66 -31.39 -5.00
N SER A 76 -56.27 -31.54 -6.19
CA SER A 76 -55.87 -32.56 -7.18
C SER A 76 -54.51 -32.28 -7.77
N GLU A 77 -54.25 -31.07 -8.25
CA GLU A 77 -52.95 -30.70 -8.86
C GLU A 77 -51.81 -30.79 -7.82
N LEU A 78 -52.07 -30.39 -6.56
CA LEU A 78 -51.12 -30.55 -5.46
C LEU A 78 -50.85 -32.02 -5.09
N GLN A 79 -51.83 -32.90 -5.23
CA GLN A 79 -51.64 -34.34 -5.01
C GLN A 79 -50.87 -34.97 -6.17
N ASP A 80 -51.20 -34.62 -7.42
CA ASP A 80 -50.51 -35.11 -8.61
C ASP A 80 -49.03 -34.66 -8.62
N MET A 81 -48.74 -33.40 -8.26
CA MET A 81 -47.36 -32.89 -8.09
C MET A 81 -46.54 -33.66 -7.05
N ILE A 82 -47.17 -34.23 -6.02
CA ILE A 82 -46.50 -35.07 -5.02
C ILE A 82 -46.36 -36.50 -5.55
N ASN A 83 -47.39 -37.06 -6.17
CA ASN A 83 -47.36 -38.40 -6.79
C ASN A 83 -46.31 -38.53 -7.93
N GLU A 84 -45.85 -37.42 -8.53
CA GLU A 84 -44.79 -37.40 -9.54
C GLU A 84 -43.35 -37.44 -8.96
N VAL A 85 -43.20 -37.19 -7.65
CA VAL A 85 -41.91 -37.03 -6.95
C VAL A 85 -41.72 -38.09 -5.86
N ASP A 86 -42.79 -38.41 -5.12
CA ASP A 86 -42.90 -39.46 -4.11
C ASP A 86 -42.60 -40.84 -4.71
N ALA A 87 -41.40 -41.35 -4.44
CA ALA A 87 -40.85 -42.56 -5.02
C ALA A 87 -41.15 -43.82 -4.18
N ASP A 88 -41.38 -43.67 -2.87
CA ASP A 88 -41.72 -44.80 -1.98
C ASP A 88 -43.24 -44.97 -1.74
N ASN A 89 -44.04 -44.00 -2.20
CA ASN A 89 -45.50 -43.89 -2.14
C ASN A 89 -46.04 -43.65 -0.71
N ASN A 90 -45.34 -42.83 0.09
CA ASN A 90 -45.74 -42.47 1.45
C ASN A 90 -46.79 -41.32 1.52
N GLY A 91 -46.92 -40.49 0.47
CA GLY A 91 -47.87 -39.37 0.39
C GLY A 91 -47.35 -38.00 0.85
N THR A 92 -46.05 -37.87 1.10
CA THR A 92 -45.30 -36.64 1.40
C THR A 92 -44.04 -36.59 0.50
N ILE A 93 -43.21 -35.55 0.65
CA ILE A 93 -41.90 -35.46 -0.04
C ILE A 93 -40.79 -35.38 1.02
N ASP A 94 -39.80 -36.27 0.94
CA ASP A 94 -38.59 -36.22 1.79
C ASP A 94 -37.49 -35.30 1.23
N PHE A 95 -36.43 -35.04 2.00
CA PHE A 95 -35.35 -34.14 1.55
C PHE A 95 -34.56 -34.66 0.32
N PRO A 96 -34.14 -35.93 0.24
CA PRO A 96 -33.64 -36.56 -1.00
C PRO A 96 -34.56 -36.44 -2.23
N GLU A 97 -35.86 -36.62 -2.07
CA GLU A 97 -36.87 -36.48 -3.13
C GLU A 97 -37.02 -35.02 -3.57
N PHE A 98 -37.06 -34.09 -2.60
CA PHE A 98 -37.07 -32.65 -2.86
C PHE A 98 -35.79 -32.20 -3.60
N LEU A 99 -34.62 -32.67 -3.19
CA LEU A 99 -33.36 -32.45 -3.92
C LEU A 99 -33.45 -32.97 -5.36
N THR A 100 -34.06 -34.14 -5.58
CA THR A 100 -34.23 -34.73 -6.91
C THR A 100 -35.20 -33.92 -7.77
N MET A 101 -36.28 -33.40 -7.19
CA MET A 101 -37.23 -32.48 -7.85
C MET A 101 -36.54 -31.15 -8.24
N MET A 102 -35.79 -30.54 -7.31
CA MET A 102 -35.11 -29.26 -7.55
C MET A 102 -33.95 -29.41 -8.56
N ALA A 103 -33.20 -30.51 -8.50
CA ALA A 103 -32.15 -30.83 -9.47
C ALA A 103 -32.69 -31.14 -10.88
N ARG A 104 -33.92 -31.68 -11.00
CA ARG A 104 -34.64 -31.75 -12.28
C ARG A 104 -35.06 -30.36 -12.77
N LYS A 105 -35.75 -29.58 -11.93
CA LYS A 105 -36.18 -28.21 -12.30
C LYS A 105 -35.02 -27.28 -12.66
N MET A 106 -33.82 -27.46 -12.09
CA MET A 106 -32.62 -26.73 -12.53
C MET A 106 -32.17 -27.11 -13.95
N LYS A 107 -32.33 -28.36 -14.39
CA LYS A 107 -32.04 -28.76 -15.78
C LYS A 107 -33.10 -28.26 -16.76
N ASP A 108 -34.35 -28.20 -16.31
CA ASP A 108 -35.47 -27.69 -17.10
C ASP A 108 -35.65 -26.17 -16.92
N THR A 109 -34.55 -25.40 -16.79
CA THR A 109 -34.60 -23.91 -16.82
C THR A 109 -34.49 -23.36 -18.25
N ASP A 110 -35.61 -23.50 -18.96
CA ASP A 110 -36.18 -22.48 -19.85
C ASP A 110 -35.17 -21.50 -20.45
N SER A 111 -34.61 -21.93 -21.59
CA SER A 111 -33.80 -21.11 -22.49
C SER A 111 -34.06 -21.55 -23.93
N GLU A 112 -33.90 -22.85 -24.20
CA GLU A 112 -34.07 -23.40 -25.55
C GLU A 112 -35.55 -23.52 -25.94
N GLU A 113 -36.42 -23.92 -24.99
CA GLU A 113 -37.86 -24.05 -25.18
C GLU A 113 -38.53 -22.67 -25.34
N GLU A 114 -38.28 -21.69 -24.46
CA GLU A 114 -38.81 -20.32 -24.61
C GLU A 114 -38.39 -19.65 -25.93
N ILE A 115 -37.12 -19.76 -26.33
CA ILE A 115 -36.66 -19.17 -27.62
C ILE A 115 -37.29 -19.93 -28.81
N ARG A 116 -37.57 -21.23 -28.67
CA ARG A 116 -38.30 -22.04 -29.64
C ARG A 116 -39.80 -21.73 -29.70
N GLU A 117 -40.42 -21.33 -28.59
CA GLU A 117 -41.78 -20.81 -28.54
C GLU A 117 -41.85 -19.41 -29.18
N ALA A 118 -40.91 -18.52 -28.83
CA ALA A 118 -40.77 -17.21 -29.46
C ALA A 118 -40.57 -17.33 -30.98
N PHE A 119 -39.71 -18.24 -31.45
CA PHE A 119 -39.52 -18.49 -32.88
C PHE A 119 -40.82 -18.90 -33.58
N LYS A 120 -41.63 -19.81 -32.99
CA LYS A 120 -42.97 -20.20 -33.52
C LYS A 120 -43.99 -19.05 -33.52
N VAL A 121 -43.77 -17.97 -32.77
CA VAL A 121 -44.62 -16.76 -32.82
C VAL A 121 -44.25 -15.86 -34.01
N PHE A 122 -43.01 -15.94 -34.50
CA PHE A 122 -42.56 -15.24 -35.72
C PHE A 122 -42.71 -16.08 -36.99
N ASP A 123 -42.30 -17.35 -37.00
CA ASP A 123 -42.50 -18.33 -38.08
C ASP A 123 -43.96 -18.80 -38.08
N ARG A 124 -44.78 -18.20 -38.96
CA ARG A 124 -46.24 -18.38 -38.92
C ARG A 124 -46.72 -19.53 -39.80
N ASP A 125 -46.02 -19.83 -40.89
CA ASP A 125 -46.34 -20.99 -41.73
C ASP A 125 -45.60 -22.28 -41.29
N ASN A 126 -44.75 -22.19 -40.26
CA ASN A 126 -43.96 -23.27 -39.65
C ASN A 126 -42.97 -23.88 -40.65
N ASN A 127 -42.33 -23.04 -41.47
CA ASN A 127 -41.34 -23.46 -42.47
C ASN A 127 -39.92 -23.65 -41.89
N GLY A 128 -39.64 -23.14 -40.69
CA GLY A 128 -38.34 -23.19 -40.02
C GLY A 128 -37.47 -21.94 -40.19
N PHE A 129 -37.96 -20.91 -40.89
CA PHE A 129 -37.25 -19.67 -41.20
C PHE A 129 -38.20 -18.46 -41.14
N ILE A 130 -37.76 -17.36 -40.54
CA ILE A 130 -38.57 -16.12 -40.45
C ILE A 130 -38.32 -15.26 -41.70
N SER A 131 -39.37 -14.91 -42.44
CA SER A 131 -39.26 -14.03 -43.61
C SER A 131 -39.57 -12.55 -43.31
N ALA A 132 -39.12 -11.65 -44.18
CA ALA A 132 -39.43 -10.21 -44.12
C ALA A 132 -40.93 -9.91 -44.05
N ALA A 133 -41.77 -10.71 -44.71
CA ALA A 133 -43.22 -10.55 -44.67
C ALA A 133 -43.82 -10.87 -43.28
N GLU A 134 -43.23 -11.82 -42.56
CA GLU A 134 -43.70 -12.30 -41.26
C GLU A 134 -43.20 -11.43 -40.12
N LEU A 135 -41.90 -11.09 -40.10
CA LEU A 135 -41.32 -10.14 -39.14
C LEU A 135 -42.09 -8.81 -39.16
N ARG A 136 -42.36 -8.29 -40.37
CA ARG A 136 -43.18 -7.10 -40.59
C ARG A 136 -44.62 -7.24 -40.10
N HIS A 137 -45.24 -8.42 -40.27
CA HIS A 137 -46.60 -8.68 -39.80
C HIS A 137 -46.67 -8.68 -38.27
N VAL A 138 -45.72 -9.35 -37.61
CA VAL A 138 -45.67 -9.45 -36.15
C VAL A 138 -45.39 -8.08 -35.52
N MET A 139 -44.39 -7.32 -36.00
CA MET A 139 -44.11 -5.97 -35.50
C MET A 139 -45.33 -5.03 -35.64
N THR A 140 -45.99 -5.06 -36.80
CA THR A 140 -47.24 -4.29 -37.04
C THR A 140 -48.37 -4.68 -36.09
N SER A 141 -48.40 -5.93 -35.60
CA SER A 141 -49.40 -6.43 -34.65
C SER A 141 -49.06 -6.13 -33.18
N ILE A 142 -47.77 -6.00 -32.85
CA ILE A 142 -47.28 -5.58 -31.51
C ILE A 142 -47.48 -4.07 -31.30
N GLY A 143 -47.49 -3.28 -32.40
CA GLY A 143 -47.99 -1.90 -32.41
C GLY A 143 -47.03 -0.88 -33.04
N GLU A 144 -45.78 -1.25 -33.28
CA GLU A 144 -44.79 -0.41 -33.95
C GLU A 144 -44.90 -0.54 -35.48
N LYS A 145 -44.62 0.56 -36.18
CA LYS A 145 -44.71 0.65 -37.64
C LYS A 145 -43.35 1.02 -38.22
N LEU A 146 -42.47 0.02 -38.26
CA LEU A 146 -41.25 0.05 -39.04
C LEU A 146 -41.58 0.24 -40.53
N THR A 147 -40.73 0.97 -41.24
CA THR A 147 -40.78 1.11 -42.69
C THR A 147 -40.14 -0.10 -43.37
N ASP A 148 -40.46 -0.30 -44.66
CA ASP A 148 -39.98 -1.46 -45.41
C ASP A 148 -38.44 -1.50 -45.49
N ASP A 149 -37.80 -0.33 -45.62
CA ASP A 149 -36.33 -0.19 -45.59
C ASP A 149 -35.71 -0.59 -44.23
N GLU A 150 -36.40 -0.35 -43.11
CA GLU A 150 -35.93 -0.70 -41.76
C GLU A 150 -36.06 -2.21 -41.48
N VAL A 151 -37.13 -2.86 -41.99
CA VAL A 151 -37.28 -4.33 -41.91
C VAL A 151 -36.21 -5.04 -42.76
N ASP A 152 -35.96 -4.53 -43.97
CA ASP A 152 -34.92 -5.05 -44.87
C ASP A 152 -33.49 -4.76 -44.34
N GLU A 153 -33.31 -3.81 -43.42
CA GLU A 153 -32.05 -3.59 -42.70
C GLU A 153 -31.92 -4.51 -41.48
N MET A 154 -32.98 -4.69 -40.69
CA MET A 154 -32.99 -5.62 -39.54
C MET A 154 -32.71 -7.07 -39.94
N ILE A 155 -33.23 -7.54 -41.07
CA ILE A 155 -32.91 -8.90 -41.57
C ILE A 155 -31.45 -8.99 -41.99
N ARG A 156 -30.92 -7.95 -42.66
CA ARG A 156 -29.51 -7.89 -43.12
C ARG A 156 -28.49 -7.77 -41.99
N GLU A 157 -28.92 -7.45 -40.76
CA GLU A 157 -28.09 -7.51 -39.55
C GLU A 157 -28.19 -8.87 -38.83
N ALA A 158 -29.17 -9.71 -39.16
CA ALA A 158 -29.43 -11.00 -38.54
C ALA A 158 -28.95 -12.19 -39.40
N ASP A 159 -29.23 -12.13 -40.70
CA ASP A 159 -28.86 -13.05 -41.78
C ASP A 159 -27.32 -13.11 -41.93
N GLN A 160 -26.73 -14.27 -41.64
CA GLN A 160 -25.28 -14.52 -41.69
C GLN A 160 -24.85 -15.34 -42.92
N ASP A 161 -25.77 -16.06 -43.59
CA ASP A 161 -25.44 -16.86 -44.78
C ASP A 161 -25.82 -16.18 -46.12
N GLY A 162 -26.72 -15.20 -46.08
CA GLY A 162 -27.12 -14.33 -47.17
C GLY A 162 -28.36 -14.78 -47.96
N ASP A 163 -29.20 -15.69 -47.44
CA ASP A 163 -30.40 -16.18 -48.15
C ASP A 163 -31.60 -15.21 -48.15
N GLY A 164 -31.58 -14.17 -47.29
CA GLY A 164 -32.66 -13.19 -47.15
C GLY A 164 -33.75 -13.56 -46.14
N ARG A 165 -33.47 -14.47 -45.21
CA ARG A 165 -34.35 -14.91 -44.11
C ARG A 165 -33.57 -14.87 -42.79
N ILE A 166 -34.16 -15.43 -41.73
CA ILE A 166 -33.46 -15.68 -40.45
C ILE A 166 -33.76 -17.13 -40.04
N ASP A 167 -32.73 -17.95 -39.87
CA ASP A 167 -32.82 -19.32 -39.34
C ASP A 167 -32.92 -19.34 -37.80
N TYR A 168 -33.22 -20.51 -37.21
CA TYR A 168 -33.34 -20.64 -35.76
C TYR A 168 -32.04 -20.32 -34.99
N ASN A 169 -30.87 -20.65 -35.55
CA ASN A 169 -29.56 -20.41 -34.92
C ASN A 169 -29.16 -18.92 -34.99
N GLU A 170 -29.49 -18.23 -36.09
CA GLU A 170 -29.32 -16.79 -36.27
C GLU A 170 -30.24 -16.01 -35.33
N PHE A 171 -31.51 -16.41 -35.23
CA PHE A 171 -32.46 -15.85 -34.27
C PHE A 171 -31.99 -16.06 -32.81
N VAL A 172 -31.47 -17.25 -32.48
CA VAL A 172 -30.84 -17.53 -31.18
C VAL A 172 -29.62 -16.62 -30.96
N GLN A 173 -28.71 -16.47 -31.93
CA GLN A 173 -27.55 -15.56 -31.79
C GLN A 173 -27.98 -14.10 -31.55
N LEU A 174 -28.99 -13.62 -32.28
CA LEU A 174 -29.51 -12.24 -32.16
C LEU A 174 -30.19 -11.99 -30.80
N MET A 175 -30.92 -12.98 -30.28
CA MET A 175 -31.48 -12.95 -28.92
C MET A 175 -30.37 -12.96 -27.84
N MET A 176 -29.42 -13.88 -27.94
CA MET A 176 -28.35 -14.05 -26.95
C MET A 176 -27.40 -12.84 -26.86
N GLN A 177 -27.21 -12.08 -27.93
CA GLN A 177 -26.39 -10.85 -27.91
C GLN A 177 -26.89 -9.75 -26.93
N LYS A 178 -28.16 -9.79 -26.51
CA LYS A 178 -28.72 -8.89 -25.48
C LYS A 178 -28.97 -9.56 -24.13
N ALA A 179 -28.68 -10.86 -24.00
CA ALA A 179 -29.09 -11.70 -22.88
C ALA A 179 -27.91 -12.46 -22.25
N ALA A 180 -26.81 -11.76 -21.97
CA ALA A 180 -25.72 -12.31 -21.17
C ALA A 180 -26.22 -12.58 -19.74
N LYS A 181 -26.49 -13.86 -19.43
CA LYS A 181 -27.02 -14.28 -18.12
C LYS A 181 -25.96 -14.18 -17.01
N THR A 182 -24.67 -14.21 -17.35
CA THR A 182 -23.55 -14.04 -16.41
C THR A 182 -22.48 -13.06 -16.91
N ILE A 183 -21.66 -12.55 -16.00
CA ILE A 183 -20.47 -11.73 -16.30
C ILE A 183 -19.44 -12.53 -17.15
N ALA A 184 -19.46 -13.86 -17.11
CA ALA A 184 -18.62 -14.69 -17.97
C ALA A 184 -19.12 -14.70 -19.42
N ASP A 185 -20.43 -14.77 -19.63
CA ASP A 185 -21.05 -14.68 -20.96
C ASP A 185 -20.86 -13.29 -21.57
N GLU A 186 -21.02 -12.24 -20.77
CA GLU A 186 -20.75 -10.86 -21.16
C GLU A 186 -19.31 -10.71 -21.67
N ARG A 187 -18.33 -11.21 -20.92
CA ARG A 187 -16.91 -11.23 -21.32
C ARG A 187 -16.67 -12.06 -22.58
N ALA A 188 -17.41 -13.14 -22.82
CA ALA A 188 -17.31 -13.92 -24.05
C ALA A 188 -17.84 -13.15 -25.28
N VAL A 189 -18.99 -12.46 -25.14
CA VAL A 189 -19.56 -11.60 -26.18
C VAL A 189 -18.62 -10.41 -26.47
N ILE A 190 -18.11 -9.76 -25.44
CA ILE A 190 -17.09 -8.70 -25.52
C ILE A 190 -15.83 -9.17 -26.27
N GLN A 191 -15.36 -10.39 -26.01
CA GLN A 191 -14.20 -10.95 -26.71
C GLN A 191 -14.50 -11.24 -28.19
N LYS A 192 -15.68 -11.79 -28.51
CA LYS A 192 -16.16 -12.01 -29.89
C LYS A 192 -16.26 -10.69 -30.67
N GLU A 193 -16.96 -9.70 -30.11
CA GLU A 193 -17.14 -8.38 -30.74
C GLU A 193 -15.81 -7.62 -30.89
N SER A 194 -14.96 -7.60 -29.86
CA SER A 194 -13.67 -6.92 -29.94
C SER A 194 -12.72 -7.60 -30.95
N ALA A 195 -12.84 -8.93 -31.16
CA ALA A 195 -12.13 -9.63 -32.22
C ALA A 195 -12.64 -9.25 -33.62
N SER A 196 -13.96 -9.15 -33.79
CA SER A 196 -14.60 -8.67 -35.03
C SER A 196 -14.16 -7.24 -35.38
N ILE A 197 -14.17 -6.32 -34.41
CA ILE A 197 -13.68 -4.94 -34.59
C ILE A 197 -12.19 -4.93 -34.98
N ARG A 198 -11.34 -5.75 -34.33
CA ARG A 198 -9.91 -5.89 -34.68
C ARG A 198 -9.69 -6.47 -36.08
N ALA A 199 -10.56 -7.36 -36.57
CA ALA A 199 -10.49 -7.88 -37.94
C ALA A 199 -10.88 -6.78 -38.94
N SER A 200 -12.04 -6.14 -38.74
CA SER A 200 -12.56 -5.09 -39.62
C SER A 200 -11.62 -3.88 -39.74
N PHE A 201 -10.91 -3.51 -38.67
CA PHE A 201 -9.87 -2.47 -38.71
C PHE A 201 -8.60 -2.88 -39.50
N ARG A 202 -8.31 -4.19 -39.65
CA ARG A 202 -7.17 -4.70 -40.45
C ARG A 202 -7.49 -4.81 -41.95
N GLU A 203 -8.76 -4.98 -42.29
CA GLU A 203 -9.21 -5.15 -43.68
C GLU A 203 -9.30 -3.82 -44.47
N GLU A 204 -9.06 -2.70 -43.78
CA GLU A 204 -8.96 -1.33 -44.31
C GLU A 204 -10.05 -0.94 -45.33
N SER A 205 -11.28 -1.39 -45.07
CA SER A 205 -12.43 -1.09 -45.91
C SER A 205 -12.71 0.42 -46.00
N GLY A 206 -13.11 0.85 -47.21
CA GLY A 206 -13.38 2.26 -47.52
C GLY A 206 -14.63 2.83 -46.85
N ASP A 207 -15.48 1.97 -46.29
CA ASP A 207 -16.80 2.36 -45.78
C ASP A 207 -16.73 3.06 -44.43
N HIS A 208 -16.70 4.39 -44.51
CA HIS A 208 -16.79 5.30 -43.36
C HIS A 208 -17.96 4.99 -42.42
N SER A 209 -19.06 4.39 -42.90
CA SER A 209 -20.19 3.97 -42.07
C SER A 209 -19.81 2.82 -41.12
N VAL A 210 -19.15 1.79 -41.64
CA VAL A 210 -18.69 0.63 -40.85
C VAL A 210 -17.63 1.07 -39.84
N ARG A 211 -16.64 1.87 -40.27
CA ARG A 211 -15.63 2.46 -39.37
C ARG A 211 -16.26 3.26 -38.22
N ARG A 212 -17.27 4.08 -38.52
CA ARG A 212 -18.01 4.86 -37.51
C ARG A 212 -18.76 3.94 -36.54
N ASN A 213 -19.48 2.93 -37.03
CA ASN A 213 -20.22 2.01 -36.17
C ASN A 213 -19.26 1.17 -35.29
N ASN A 214 -18.11 0.74 -35.83
CA ASN A 214 -17.08 0.01 -35.08
C ASN A 214 -16.41 0.86 -34.00
N VAL A 215 -16.11 2.14 -34.27
CA VAL A 215 -15.60 3.06 -33.23
C VAL A 215 -16.67 3.38 -32.18
N ALA A 216 -17.97 3.41 -32.55
CA ALA A 216 -19.04 3.55 -31.58
C ALA A 216 -19.16 2.32 -30.65
N LYS A 217 -19.10 1.10 -31.20
CA LYS A 217 -18.97 -0.14 -30.42
C LYS A 217 -17.73 -0.13 -29.53
N LEU A 218 -16.59 0.34 -30.04
CA LEU A 218 -15.34 0.45 -29.27
C LEU A 218 -15.47 1.41 -28.08
N LEU A 219 -16.16 2.55 -28.24
CA LEU A 219 -16.41 3.46 -27.11
C LEU A 219 -17.37 2.86 -26.07
N TYR A 220 -18.34 2.05 -26.50
CA TYR A 220 -19.20 1.32 -25.56
C TYR A 220 -18.38 0.29 -24.76
N LEU A 221 -17.50 -0.47 -25.41
CA LEU A 221 -16.55 -1.36 -24.72
C LEU A 221 -15.64 -0.59 -23.74
N PHE A 222 -15.16 0.60 -24.11
CA PHE A 222 -14.40 1.46 -23.21
C PHE A 222 -15.22 1.89 -21.98
N THR A 223 -16.51 2.21 -22.13
CA THR A 223 -17.39 2.50 -20.98
C THR A 223 -17.71 1.30 -20.09
N LEU A 224 -17.49 0.06 -20.59
CA LEU A 224 -17.50 -1.17 -19.78
C LEU A 224 -16.14 -1.48 -19.12
N GLY A 225 -15.13 -0.62 -19.31
CA GLY A 225 -13.78 -0.78 -18.75
C GLY A 225 -12.82 -1.64 -19.58
N GLU A 226 -13.18 -1.99 -20.82
CA GLU A 226 -12.37 -2.88 -21.67
C GLU A 226 -11.21 -2.21 -22.41
N ARG A 227 -10.21 -3.02 -22.79
CA ARG A 227 -8.95 -2.53 -23.38
C ARG A 227 -9.08 -2.23 -24.88
N THR A 228 -9.15 -0.94 -25.21
CA THR A 228 -9.56 -0.43 -26.54
C THR A 228 -8.48 0.32 -27.33
N HIS A 229 -7.25 0.40 -26.81
CA HIS A 229 -6.10 1.13 -27.40
C HIS A 229 -5.91 0.91 -28.92
N PHE A 230 -6.16 -0.31 -29.42
CA PHE A 230 -5.96 -0.67 -30.82
C PHE A 230 -6.81 0.15 -31.83
N GLY A 231 -7.86 0.84 -31.39
CA GLY A 231 -8.70 1.69 -32.25
C GLY A 231 -8.32 3.17 -32.31
N GLN A 232 -7.29 3.61 -31.59
CA GLN A 232 -6.88 5.02 -31.50
C GLN A 232 -6.59 5.65 -32.88
N ILE A 233 -5.93 4.92 -33.77
CA ILE A 233 -5.61 5.39 -35.14
C ILE A 233 -6.88 5.52 -36.01
N GLU A 234 -7.85 4.62 -35.86
CA GLU A 234 -9.12 4.71 -36.60
C GLU A 234 -9.98 5.91 -36.11
N CYS A 235 -9.82 6.33 -34.86
CA CYS A 235 -10.41 7.56 -34.35
C CYS A 235 -9.83 8.80 -35.06
N LEU A 236 -8.52 8.83 -35.34
CA LEU A 236 -7.92 9.88 -36.18
C LEU A 236 -8.44 9.86 -37.62
N LYS A 237 -8.62 8.68 -38.21
CA LYS A 237 -9.24 8.54 -39.55
C LYS A 237 -10.68 9.09 -39.57
N LEU A 238 -11.40 9.05 -38.44
CA LEU A 238 -12.70 9.73 -38.29
C LEU A 238 -12.59 11.25 -38.06
N LEU A 239 -11.56 11.76 -37.36
CA LEU A 239 -11.27 13.21 -37.31
C LEU A 239 -11.03 13.78 -38.72
N ALA A 240 -10.31 13.04 -39.57
CA ALA A 240 -10.03 13.44 -40.95
C ALA A 240 -11.25 13.39 -41.88
N SER A 241 -12.36 12.75 -41.49
CA SER A 241 -13.57 12.66 -42.34
C SER A 241 -14.22 14.04 -42.54
N PRO A 242 -14.73 14.37 -43.74
CA PRO A 242 -15.49 15.60 -43.98
C PRO A 242 -16.91 15.57 -43.40
N ARG A 243 -17.42 14.40 -42.94
CA ARG A 243 -18.79 14.26 -42.45
C ARG A 243 -18.88 14.69 -40.98
N PHE A 244 -19.84 15.55 -40.65
CA PHE A 244 -20.04 16.04 -39.28
C PHE A 244 -20.32 14.93 -38.25
N ALA A 245 -21.04 13.87 -38.63
CA ALA A 245 -21.31 12.73 -37.75
C ALA A 245 -20.02 11.98 -37.38
N ASP A 246 -19.18 11.70 -38.38
CA ASP A 246 -17.89 11.04 -38.22
C ASP A 246 -16.94 11.89 -37.37
N LYS A 247 -16.83 13.20 -37.66
CA LYS A 247 -16.07 14.16 -36.83
C LYS A 247 -16.57 14.21 -35.39
N ARG A 248 -17.89 14.23 -35.16
CA ARG A 248 -18.48 14.23 -33.81
C ARG A 248 -18.08 13.00 -33.02
N LEU A 249 -18.15 11.82 -33.63
CA LEU A 249 -17.73 10.57 -32.99
C LEU A 249 -16.22 10.54 -32.76
N GLY A 250 -15.43 10.93 -33.77
CA GLY A 250 -13.97 10.97 -33.67
C GLY A 250 -13.48 11.93 -32.58
N HIS A 251 -14.03 13.15 -32.49
CA HIS A 251 -13.67 14.13 -31.44
C HIS A 251 -14.08 13.67 -30.04
N LEU A 252 -15.18 12.93 -29.90
CA LEU A 252 -15.55 12.25 -28.65
C LEU A 252 -14.57 11.12 -28.32
N ALA A 253 -14.28 10.25 -29.28
CA ALA A 253 -13.39 9.11 -29.10
C ALA A 253 -11.97 9.55 -28.74
N THR A 254 -11.47 10.60 -29.40
CA THR A 254 -10.19 11.25 -29.10
C THR A 254 -10.17 11.80 -27.68
N SER A 255 -11.30 12.35 -27.19
CA SER A 255 -11.42 12.88 -25.82
C SER A 255 -11.53 11.80 -24.72
N LEU A 256 -11.58 10.51 -25.08
CA LEU A 256 -11.76 9.38 -24.15
C LEU A 256 -10.65 8.33 -24.26
N LEU A 257 -10.12 8.09 -25.47
CA LEU A 257 -9.17 7.02 -25.77
C LEU A 257 -7.71 7.49 -25.91
N LEU A 258 -7.45 8.79 -26.00
CA LEU A 258 -6.10 9.36 -26.01
C LEU A 258 -5.81 10.05 -24.68
N ASP A 259 -4.68 9.71 -24.08
CA ASP A 259 -4.11 10.39 -22.91
C ASP A 259 -3.09 11.47 -23.33
N GLU A 260 -2.41 12.09 -22.37
CA GLU A 260 -1.40 13.13 -22.61
C GLU A 260 0.00 12.59 -23.00
N ASN A 261 0.22 11.27 -22.94
CA ASN A 261 1.53 10.61 -23.11
C ASN A 261 1.72 9.98 -24.51
N GLN A 262 0.65 9.84 -25.30
CA GLN A 262 0.69 9.15 -26.60
C GLN A 262 1.23 10.03 -27.74
N GLU A 263 2.23 9.54 -28.50
CA GLU A 263 2.80 10.22 -29.69
C GLU A 263 1.75 10.60 -30.77
N VAL A 264 0.63 9.88 -30.76
CA VAL A 264 -0.57 10.06 -31.60
C VAL A 264 -1.11 11.50 -31.56
N LEU A 265 -0.90 12.24 -30.46
CA LEU A 265 -1.35 13.62 -30.28
C LEU A 265 -0.82 14.61 -31.34
N THR A 266 0.36 14.37 -31.92
CA THR A 266 0.91 15.25 -32.97
C THR A 266 -0.02 15.29 -34.21
N LEU A 267 -0.63 14.15 -34.55
CA LEU A 267 -1.60 14.05 -35.63
C LEU A 267 -2.93 14.72 -35.28
N VAL A 268 -3.38 14.58 -34.02
CA VAL A 268 -4.55 15.30 -33.46
C VAL A 268 -4.36 16.81 -33.58
N THR A 269 -3.15 17.32 -33.29
CA THR A 269 -2.82 18.75 -33.30
C THR A 269 -3.07 19.37 -34.68
N ASN A 270 -2.59 18.73 -35.75
CA ASN A 270 -2.85 19.16 -37.12
C ASN A 270 -4.35 19.07 -37.47
N SER A 271 -5.03 17.97 -37.11
CA SER A 271 -6.48 17.81 -37.34
C SER A 271 -7.31 18.90 -36.63
N LEU A 272 -6.96 19.25 -35.38
CA LEU A 272 -7.59 20.32 -34.61
C LEU A 272 -7.34 21.69 -35.24
N LYS A 273 -6.11 21.98 -35.70
CA LYS A 273 -5.77 23.26 -36.36
C LYS A 273 -6.66 23.51 -37.58
N ASN A 274 -6.89 22.48 -38.39
CA ASN A 274 -7.81 22.53 -39.52
C ASN A 274 -9.27 22.73 -39.06
N ASP A 275 -9.75 21.96 -38.08
CA ASP A 275 -11.15 22.05 -37.60
C ASP A 275 -11.47 23.35 -36.86
N LEU A 276 -10.49 23.99 -36.20
CA LEU A 276 -10.62 25.33 -35.62
C LEU A 276 -10.82 26.42 -36.69
N SER A 277 -10.30 26.21 -37.91
CA SER A 277 -10.48 27.11 -39.05
C SER A 277 -11.77 26.85 -39.86
N HIS A 278 -12.54 25.83 -39.50
CA HIS A 278 -13.67 25.38 -40.32
C HIS A 278 -14.83 26.39 -40.32
N SER A 279 -15.44 26.59 -41.49
CA SER A 279 -16.66 27.40 -41.72
C SER A 279 -17.90 27.03 -40.88
N ASN A 280 -17.88 25.94 -40.12
CA ASN A 280 -19.02 25.44 -39.35
C ASN A 280 -18.76 25.59 -37.86
N GLN A 281 -19.53 26.46 -37.19
CA GLN A 281 -19.46 26.72 -35.75
C GLN A 281 -19.51 25.45 -34.88
N TYR A 282 -20.17 24.38 -35.34
CA TYR A 282 -20.27 23.13 -34.60
C TYR A 282 -19.01 22.26 -34.74
N VAL A 283 -18.23 22.39 -35.82
CA VAL A 283 -16.93 21.71 -35.98
C VAL A 283 -15.87 22.43 -35.14
N VAL A 284 -15.79 23.77 -35.25
CA VAL A 284 -14.94 24.60 -34.37
C VAL A 284 -15.30 24.34 -32.89
N GLY A 285 -16.59 24.23 -32.58
CA GLY A 285 -17.08 23.92 -31.24
C GLY A 285 -16.87 22.46 -30.79
N LEU A 286 -16.53 21.52 -31.67
CA LEU A 286 -16.03 20.20 -31.30
C LEU A 286 -14.53 20.29 -31.00
N ALA A 287 -13.74 20.87 -31.91
CA ALA A 287 -12.30 21.02 -31.76
C ALA A 287 -11.90 21.79 -30.48
N LEU A 288 -12.58 22.90 -30.16
CA LEU A 288 -12.38 23.63 -28.89
C LEU A 288 -12.74 22.81 -27.64
N CYS A 289 -13.61 21.80 -27.78
CA CYS A 289 -14.00 20.91 -26.69
C CYS A 289 -12.94 19.83 -26.48
N THR A 290 -12.53 19.17 -27.56
CA THR A 290 -11.48 18.15 -27.58
C THR A 290 -10.14 18.71 -27.09
N LEU A 291 -9.76 19.90 -27.57
CA LEU A 291 -8.60 20.62 -27.07
C LEU A 291 -8.76 21.00 -25.59
N GLY A 292 -9.93 21.52 -25.18
CA GLY A 292 -10.22 21.85 -23.78
C GLY A 292 -10.15 20.67 -22.80
N ASN A 293 -10.35 19.44 -23.28
CA ASN A 293 -10.20 18.22 -22.50
C ASN A 293 -8.73 17.76 -22.45
N ILE A 294 -8.15 17.49 -23.64
CA ILE A 294 -6.88 16.76 -23.81
C ILE A 294 -5.64 17.65 -23.61
N ALA A 295 -5.73 18.96 -23.87
CA ALA A 295 -4.61 19.92 -23.97
C ALA A 295 -3.29 19.51 -23.28
N SER A 296 -2.37 18.92 -24.06
CA SER A 296 -0.98 18.76 -23.66
C SER A 296 -0.24 20.11 -23.74
N ILE A 297 0.97 20.16 -23.18
CA ILE A 297 1.84 21.36 -23.21
C ILE A 297 2.19 21.76 -24.64
N GLU A 298 2.44 20.78 -25.52
CA GLU A 298 2.78 21.02 -26.93
C GLU A 298 1.55 21.47 -27.73
N MET A 299 0.42 20.77 -27.62
CA MET A 299 -0.84 21.16 -28.25
C MET A 299 -1.27 22.59 -27.86
N SER A 300 -1.02 22.97 -26.61
CA SER A 300 -1.31 24.32 -26.11
C SER A 300 -0.43 25.38 -26.79
N ARG A 301 0.86 25.10 -26.97
CA ARG A 301 1.81 26.01 -27.65
C ARG A 301 1.62 26.09 -29.17
N ASP A 302 1.10 25.04 -29.80
CA ASP A 302 0.85 24.98 -31.26
C ASP A 302 -0.50 25.57 -31.70
N LEU A 303 -1.48 25.68 -30.79
CA LEU A 303 -2.87 26.04 -31.11
C LEU A 303 -3.41 27.28 -30.37
N PHE A 304 -2.65 27.92 -29.46
CA PHE A 304 -3.16 29.08 -28.71
C PHE A 304 -3.57 30.25 -29.62
N ALA A 305 -2.89 30.47 -30.74
CA ALA A 305 -3.19 31.55 -31.68
C ALA A 305 -4.56 31.37 -32.36
N GLU A 306 -4.91 30.15 -32.75
CA GLU A 306 -6.25 29.82 -33.26
C GLU A 306 -7.32 29.96 -32.18
N VAL A 307 -7.02 29.60 -30.92
CA VAL A 307 -7.94 29.80 -29.78
C VAL A 307 -8.14 31.29 -29.48
N GLU A 308 -7.09 32.11 -29.55
CA GLU A 308 -7.18 33.57 -29.40
C GLU A 308 -8.10 34.16 -30.49
N ALA A 309 -7.90 33.79 -31.76
CA ALA A 309 -8.78 34.18 -32.86
C ALA A 309 -10.25 33.77 -32.62
N CYS A 310 -10.49 32.58 -32.06
CA CYS A 310 -11.84 32.13 -31.67
C CYS A 310 -12.46 32.99 -30.54
N VAL A 311 -11.68 33.51 -29.58
CA VAL A 311 -12.19 34.41 -28.52
C VAL A 311 -12.63 35.77 -29.07
N ASN A 312 -11.93 36.28 -30.09
CA ASN A 312 -12.26 37.54 -30.79
C ASN A 312 -13.49 37.41 -31.72
N THR A 313 -14.01 36.19 -31.98
CA THR A 313 -15.12 35.95 -32.91
C THR A 313 -16.47 36.41 -32.31
N SER A 314 -17.34 37.05 -33.09
CA SER A 314 -18.61 37.64 -32.61
C SER A 314 -19.70 36.63 -32.21
N ASN A 315 -19.47 35.33 -32.37
CA ASN A 315 -20.46 34.28 -32.12
C ASN A 315 -20.40 33.77 -30.65
N PRO A 316 -21.44 33.99 -29.82
CA PRO A 316 -21.46 33.54 -28.42
C PRO A 316 -21.22 32.04 -28.23
N TYR A 317 -21.64 31.19 -29.18
CA TYR A 317 -21.44 29.74 -29.12
C TYR A 317 -19.95 29.36 -29.16
N ILE A 318 -19.16 30.11 -29.94
CA ILE A 318 -17.71 29.91 -30.07
C ILE A 318 -16.98 30.58 -28.90
N ARG A 319 -17.28 31.85 -28.58
CA ARG A 319 -16.63 32.62 -27.49
C ARG A 319 -16.63 31.86 -26.16
N ARG A 320 -17.78 31.30 -25.76
CA ARG A 320 -17.92 30.55 -24.49
C ARG A 320 -17.00 29.31 -24.44
N LYS A 321 -16.85 28.58 -25.54
CA LYS A 321 -15.95 27.42 -25.62
C LYS A 321 -14.49 27.85 -25.69
N ALA A 322 -14.19 28.88 -26.47
CA ALA A 322 -12.84 29.42 -26.61
C ALA A 322 -12.30 29.97 -25.28
N ALA A 323 -13.13 30.62 -24.46
CA ALA A 323 -12.76 31.09 -23.12
C ALA A 323 -12.43 29.94 -22.14
N LEU A 324 -13.18 28.84 -22.18
CA LEU A 324 -12.89 27.66 -21.35
C LEU A 324 -11.66 26.87 -21.86
N CYS A 325 -11.46 26.82 -23.17
CA CYS A 325 -10.26 26.26 -23.78
C CYS A 325 -9.01 27.08 -23.42
N ALA A 326 -9.07 28.41 -23.50
CA ALA A 326 -8.03 29.32 -23.04
C ALA A 326 -7.72 29.13 -21.54
N MET A 327 -8.74 28.94 -20.70
CA MET A 327 -8.53 28.63 -19.26
C MET A 327 -7.75 27.32 -19.06
N ARG A 328 -8.00 26.27 -19.86
CA ARG A 328 -7.21 25.02 -19.81
C ARG A 328 -5.78 25.24 -20.28
N ILE A 329 -5.59 25.99 -21.37
CA ILE A 329 -4.26 26.36 -21.92
C ILE A 329 -3.44 27.12 -20.88
N CYS A 330 -3.99 28.17 -20.26
CA CYS A 330 -3.30 28.95 -19.22
C CYS A 330 -2.92 28.10 -17.99
N ARG A 331 -3.72 27.08 -17.64
CA ARG A 331 -3.40 26.12 -16.55
C ARG A 331 -2.35 25.08 -16.92
N LYS A 332 -2.11 24.85 -18.21
CA LYS A 332 -1.10 23.91 -18.72
C LYS A 332 0.22 24.60 -19.05
N VAL A 333 0.16 25.86 -19.48
CA VAL A 333 1.29 26.69 -19.86
C VAL A 333 1.06 28.12 -19.33
N PRO A 334 1.50 28.43 -18.10
CA PRO A 334 1.37 29.76 -17.51
C PRO A 334 1.99 30.86 -18.39
N ASP A 335 3.07 30.55 -19.11
CA ASP A 335 3.77 31.44 -20.05
C ASP A 335 2.85 32.14 -21.08
N LEU A 336 1.67 31.56 -21.37
CA LEU A 336 0.74 32.06 -22.39
C LEU A 336 -0.35 32.99 -21.83
N GLN A 337 -0.36 33.27 -20.52
CA GLN A 337 -1.42 34.05 -19.87
C GLN A 337 -1.55 35.48 -20.42
N GLU A 338 -0.44 36.18 -20.68
CA GLU A 338 -0.44 37.57 -21.17
C GLU A 338 -1.35 37.76 -22.40
N HIS A 339 -1.30 36.83 -23.37
CA HIS A 339 -2.09 36.87 -24.61
C HIS A 339 -3.61 36.88 -24.37
N PHE A 340 -4.07 36.31 -23.26
CA PHE A 340 -5.50 36.20 -22.94
C PHE A 340 -6.01 37.29 -22.00
N VAL A 341 -5.14 38.06 -21.32
CA VAL A 341 -5.55 39.13 -20.38
C VAL A 341 -6.43 40.19 -21.06
N ASP A 342 -5.97 40.79 -22.16
CA ASP A 342 -6.74 41.81 -22.90
C ASP A 342 -8.05 41.27 -23.49
N LYS A 343 -8.09 39.97 -23.81
CA LYS A 343 -9.27 39.30 -24.36
C LYS A 343 -10.30 39.01 -23.28
N ALA A 344 -9.84 38.69 -22.07
CA ALA A 344 -10.70 38.44 -20.92
C ALA A 344 -11.48 39.70 -20.50
N HIS A 345 -10.88 40.89 -20.61
CA HIS A 345 -11.59 42.17 -20.45
C HIS A 345 -12.78 42.30 -21.42
N GLN A 346 -12.64 41.83 -22.67
CA GLN A 346 -13.72 41.83 -23.67
C GLN A 346 -14.77 40.73 -23.48
N LEU A 347 -14.52 39.76 -22.60
CA LEU A 347 -15.48 38.73 -22.18
C LEU A 347 -16.29 39.19 -20.96
N LEU A 348 -15.66 39.89 -20.00
CA LEU A 348 -16.35 40.49 -18.85
C LEU A 348 -17.34 41.62 -19.23
N ALA A 349 -17.17 42.22 -20.41
CA ALA A 349 -18.04 43.27 -20.94
C ALA A 349 -19.21 42.76 -21.80
N ASP A 350 -19.35 41.44 -22.00
CA ASP A 350 -20.44 40.87 -22.80
C ASP A 350 -21.80 40.94 -22.05
N ARG A 351 -22.89 41.05 -22.81
CA ARG A 351 -24.27 40.99 -22.30
C ARG A 351 -24.81 39.56 -22.25
N ASN A 352 -24.23 38.63 -22.99
CA ASN A 352 -24.64 37.24 -22.97
C ASN A 352 -24.11 36.56 -21.69
N HIS A 353 -25.04 36.16 -20.82
CA HIS A 353 -24.72 35.53 -19.53
C HIS A 353 -23.79 34.31 -19.67
N GLY A 354 -23.97 33.48 -20.70
CA GLY A 354 -23.13 32.31 -20.96
C GLY A 354 -21.70 32.65 -21.40
N VAL A 355 -21.49 33.79 -22.08
CA VAL A 355 -20.14 34.29 -22.39
C VAL A 355 -19.50 34.92 -21.15
N LEU A 356 -20.27 35.72 -20.40
CA LEU A 356 -19.84 36.33 -19.14
C LEU A 356 -19.42 35.27 -18.11
N LEU A 357 -20.19 34.19 -17.95
CA LEU A 357 -19.88 33.07 -17.04
C LEU A 357 -18.53 32.41 -17.36
N CYS A 358 -18.22 32.26 -18.65
CA CYS A 358 -16.95 31.69 -19.11
C CYS A 358 -15.80 32.70 -18.97
N GLY A 359 -16.04 33.99 -19.24
CA GLY A 359 -15.09 35.07 -18.99
C GLY A 359 -14.73 35.22 -17.51
N LEU A 360 -15.71 35.23 -16.62
CA LEU A 360 -15.53 35.21 -15.16
C LEU A 360 -14.71 34.01 -14.73
N THR A 361 -14.97 32.83 -15.30
CA THR A 361 -14.24 31.59 -14.96
C THR A 361 -12.79 31.62 -15.46
N LEU A 362 -12.52 32.17 -16.65
CA LEU A 362 -11.18 32.43 -17.15
C LEU A 362 -10.43 33.40 -16.22
N VAL A 363 -10.99 34.59 -15.96
CA VAL A 363 -10.35 35.62 -15.11
C VAL A 363 -10.11 35.12 -13.69
N THR A 364 -11.06 34.38 -13.10
CA THR A 364 -10.86 33.74 -11.79
C THR A 364 -9.63 32.83 -11.82
N SER A 365 -9.42 32.08 -12.89
CA SER A 365 -8.26 31.19 -13.00
C SER A 365 -6.94 31.92 -13.29
N LEU A 366 -6.96 33.08 -13.94
CA LEU A 366 -5.75 33.91 -14.14
C LEU A 366 -5.32 34.53 -12.80
N CYS A 367 -6.27 35.08 -12.03
CA CYS A 367 -5.99 35.64 -10.70
C CYS A 367 -5.61 34.54 -9.67
N GLU A 368 -6.19 33.34 -9.77
CA GLU A 368 -5.79 32.20 -8.93
C GLU A 368 -4.35 31.72 -9.26
N ALA A 369 -3.86 31.87 -10.50
CA ALA A 369 -2.49 31.54 -10.89
C ALA A 369 -1.46 32.62 -10.47
N ASP A 370 -1.76 33.90 -10.70
CA ASP A 370 -0.95 35.06 -10.26
C ASP A 370 -0.64 35.00 -8.75
N GLU A 371 -1.59 34.53 -7.92
CA GLU A 371 -1.34 34.34 -6.48
C GLU A 371 -0.40 33.16 -6.16
N GLU A 372 -0.39 32.08 -6.94
CA GLU A 372 0.48 30.92 -6.69
C GLU A 372 1.94 31.19 -7.11
N GLU A 373 2.15 31.94 -8.18
CA GLU A 373 3.49 32.37 -8.62
C GLU A 373 4.01 33.57 -7.80
N GLY A 374 3.10 34.36 -7.22
CA GLY A 374 3.40 35.29 -6.13
C GLY A 374 3.22 36.78 -6.43
N GLY A 375 2.43 37.11 -7.46
CA GLY A 375 2.00 38.47 -7.78
C GLY A 375 2.99 39.30 -8.61
N GLU A 376 3.93 38.67 -9.30
CA GLU A 376 4.99 39.39 -10.01
C GLU A 376 4.54 39.98 -11.38
N GLU A 377 3.45 39.48 -11.97
CA GLU A 377 2.90 39.98 -13.25
C GLU A 377 1.83 41.08 -13.10
N GLY A 378 1.32 41.27 -11.88
CA GLY A 378 0.30 42.28 -11.56
C GLY A 378 -1.00 42.10 -12.32
N ILE A 379 -1.42 40.87 -12.59
CA ILE A 379 -2.67 40.57 -13.32
C ILE A 379 -3.88 40.99 -12.47
N ILE A 380 -3.84 40.74 -11.16
CA ILE A 380 -4.91 41.12 -10.22
C ILE A 380 -5.20 42.63 -10.28
N GLU A 381 -4.17 43.49 -10.31
CA GLU A 381 -4.33 44.96 -10.38
C GLU A 381 -5.04 45.43 -11.65
N LYS A 382 -4.79 44.76 -12.79
CA LYS A 382 -5.47 45.06 -14.07
C LYS A 382 -6.97 44.78 -13.94
N PHE A 383 -7.36 43.66 -13.33
CA PHE A 383 -8.77 43.28 -13.17
C PHE A 383 -9.52 43.99 -12.03
N LYS A 384 -8.83 44.52 -11.01
CA LYS A 384 -9.44 45.35 -9.94
C LYS A 384 -10.25 46.51 -10.52
N THR A 385 -9.81 47.12 -11.62
CA THR A 385 -10.55 48.24 -12.27
C THR A 385 -11.96 47.87 -12.72
N PHE A 386 -12.26 46.58 -12.89
CA PHE A 386 -13.57 46.08 -13.33
C PHE A 386 -14.53 45.76 -12.18
N VAL A 387 -14.07 45.78 -10.92
CA VAL A 387 -14.91 45.52 -9.72
C VAL A 387 -16.19 46.38 -9.69
N PRO A 388 -16.17 47.71 -9.94
CA PRO A 388 -17.40 48.51 -9.99
C PRO A 388 -18.37 48.13 -11.12
N GLY A 389 -17.87 47.44 -12.15
CA GLY A 389 -18.69 46.79 -13.18
C GLY A 389 -19.38 45.54 -12.63
N LEU A 390 -18.60 44.63 -12.06
CA LEU A 390 -19.07 43.37 -11.47
C LEU A 390 -20.09 43.59 -10.35
N VAL A 391 -19.83 44.53 -9.44
CA VAL A 391 -20.75 44.92 -8.35
C VAL A 391 -22.07 45.45 -8.91
N ARG A 392 -22.04 46.24 -9.99
CA ARG A 392 -23.26 46.73 -10.66
C ARG A 392 -24.05 45.58 -11.30
N THR A 393 -23.39 44.63 -11.94
CA THR A 393 -24.04 43.44 -12.52
C THR A 393 -24.66 42.57 -11.43
N LEU A 394 -23.94 42.30 -10.34
CA LEU A 394 -24.44 41.51 -9.21
C LEU A 394 -25.62 42.21 -8.50
N LYS A 395 -25.54 43.52 -8.27
CA LYS A 395 -26.65 44.33 -7.73
C LYS A 395 -27.85 44.35 -8.69
N GLY A 396 -27.60 44.28 -10.00
CA GLY A 396 -28.61 44.05 -11.03
C GLY A 396 -29.33 42.72 -10.85
N LEU A 397 -28.61 41.59 -10.85
CA LEU A 397 -29.17 40.24 -10.69
C LEU A 397 -29.90 40.08 -9.34
N ALA A 398 -29.30 40.50 -8.24
CA ALA A 398 -29.87 40.44 -6.89
C ALA A 398 -31.07 41.39 -6.66
N THR A 399 -31.40 42.26 -7.63
CA THR A 399 -32.59 43.12 -7.61
C THR A 399 -33.52 42.86 -8.82
N SER A 400 -33.14 41.95 -9.73
CA SER A 400 -33.91 41.66 -10.94
C SER A 400 -35.09 40.76 -10.62
N GLY A 401 -36.24 41.09 -11.21
CA GLY A 401 -37.35 40.14 -11.32
C GLY A 401 -37.06 39.02 -12.30
N TYR A 402 -37.96 38.04 -12.32
CA TYR A 402 -37.97 36.82 -13.15
C TYR A 402 -37.49 37.02 -14.60
N ALA A 403 -36.54 36.18 -15.04
CA ALA A 403 -35.95 36.19 -16.38
C ALA A 403 -36.05 34.78 -17.01
N PRO A 404 -36.96 34.53 -17.97
CA PRO A 404 -37.36 33.17 -18.37
C PRO A 404 -36.24 32.21 -18.81
N GLU A 405 -35.16 32.71 -19.40
CA GLU A 405 -34.05 31.88 -19.89
C GLU A 405 -32.97 31.57 -18.82
N HIS A 406 -32.97 32.29 -17.69
CA HIS A 406 -31.89 32.28 -16.70
C HIS A 406 -32.38 32.20 -15.25
N ASP A 407 -33.69 32.17 -15.02
CA ASP A 407 -34.28 31.97 -13.68
C ASP A 407 -34.18 30.49 -13.26
N VAL A 408 -33.73 30.25 -12.03
CA VAL A 408 -33.77 28.94 -11.40
C VAL A 408 -34.53 29.06 -10.08
N THR A 409 -35.77 28.56 -10.05
CA THR A 409 -36.66 28.54 -8.87
C THR A 409 -36.99 29.92 -8.27
N GLY A 410 -37.04 30.97 -9.09
CA GLY A 410 -37.35 32.35 -8.68
C GLY A 410 -36.11 33.21 -8.40
N ILE A 411 -34.91 32.73 -8.75
CA ILE A 411 -33.63 33.44 -8.59
C ILE A 411 -32.97 33.60 -9.96
N THR A 412 -32.62 34.83 -10.34
CA THR A 412 -31.99 35.12 -11.65
C THR A 412 -30.49 34.77 -11.67
N ASP A 413 -30.11 33.90 -12.60
CA ASP A 413 -28.75 33.42 -12.87
C ASP A 413 -27.86 33.19 -11.61
N PRO A 414 -28.16 32.15 -10.82
CA PRO A 414 -27.35 31.83 -9.64
C PRO A 414 -25.89 31.48 -9.99
N PHE A 415 -25.63 30.96 -11.20
CA PHE A 415 -24.29 30.57 -11.63
C PHE A 415 -23.39 31.79 -11.87
N VAL A 416 -23.91 32.83 -12.54
CA VAL A 416 -23.20 34.11 -12.69
C VAL A 416 -23.06 34.80 -11.34
N GLN A 417 -24.08 34.81 -10.47
CA GLN A 417 -23.96 35.39 -9.12
C GLN A 417 -22.82 34.75 -8.30
N VAL A 418 -22.79 33.41 -8.20
CA VAL A 418 -21.73 32.66 -7.49
C VAL A 418 -20.35 32.90 -8.12
N LYS A 419 -20.24 32.97 -9.46
CA LYS A 419 -18.96 33.24 -10.13
C LYS A 419 -18.48 34.68 -9.94
N ILE A 420 -19.37 35.67 -9.87
CA ILE A 420 -19.00 37.04 -9.50
C ILE A 420 -18.51 37.07 -8.05
N LEU A 421 -19.23 36.46 -7.10
CA LEU A 421 -18.82 36.40 -5.68
C LEU A 421 -17.44 35.77 -5.52
N ARG A 422 -17.18 34.62 -6.17
CA ARG A 422 -15.85 33.98 -6.17
C ARG A 422 -14.75 34.90 -6.70
N LEU A 423 -14.99 35.59 -7.82
CA LEU A 423 -14.01 36.52 -8.39
C LEU A 423 -13.77 37.74 -7.48
N LEU A 424 -14.82 38.29 -6.87
CA LEU A 424 -14.72 39.36 -5.89
C LEU A 424 -13.90 38.94 -4.66
N ARG A 425 -14.04 37.69 -4.18
CA ARG A 425 -13.22 37.14 -3.09
C ARG A 425 -11.72 37.14 -3.40
N VAL A 426 -11.34 36.82 -4.65
CA VAL A 426 -9.94 36.82 -5.08
C VAL A 426 -9.43 38.26 -5.26
N LEU A 427 -10.20 39.13 -5.93
CA LEU A 427 -9.79 40.52 -6.21
C LEU A 427 -9.73 41.44 -4.97
N ALA A 428 -10.48 41.13 -3.91
CA ALA A 428 -10.51 41.91 -2.67
C ALA A 428 -9.45 41.50 -1.63
N LEU A 429 -8.72 40.41 -1.87
CA LEU A 429 -7.76 39.87 -0.90
C LEU A 429 -6.61 40.86 -0.67
N GLY A 430 -6.51 41.39 0.55
CA GLY A 430 -5.46 42.34 0.94
C GLY A 430 -5.66 43.78 0.46
N ASP A 431 -6.82 44.12 -0.12
CA ASP A 431 -7.13 45.48 -0.58
C ASP A 431 -8.33 46.08 0.18
N PRO A 432 -8.13 47.11 1.02
CA PRO A 432 -9.21 47.73 1.78
C PRO A 432 -10.14 48.59 0.92
N GLN A 433 -9.66 49.21 -0.16
CA GLN A 433 -10.48 50.08 -1.02
C GLN A 433 -11.43 49.26 -1.89
N VAL A 434 -10.98 48.10 -2.37
CA VAL A 434 -11.81 47.13 -3.08
C VAL A 434 -12.81 46.49 -2.11
N THR A 435 -12.38 46.13 -0.89
CA THR A 435 -13.25 45.57 0.15
C THR A 435 -14.38 46.53 0.55
N GLU A 436 -14.09 47.83 0.74
CA GLU A 436 -15.12 48.83 1.08
C GLU A 436 -16.24 48.91 0.03
N GLN A 437 -15.88 48.87 -1.26
CA GLN A 437 -16.84 48.88 -2.37
C GLN A 437 -17.71 47.61 -2.46
N ILE A 438 -17.23 46.50 -1.93
CA ILE A 438 -17.89 45.18 -1.98
C ILE A 438 -18.78 44.94 -0.74
N ASN A 439 -18.49 45.59 0.40
CA ASN A 439 -19.25 45.41 1.64
C ASN A 439 -20.76 45.71 1.50
N ASP A 440 -21.16 46.74 0.76
CA ASP A 440 -22.59 47.07 0.52
C ASP A 440 -23.33 45.94 -0.22
N ILE A 441 -22.72 45.39 -1.28
CA ILE A 441 -23.36 44.33 -2.06
C ILE A 441 -23.32 42.97 -1.33
N LEU A 442 -22.28 42.68 -0.55
CA LEU A 442 -22.25 41.49 0.30
C LEU A 442 -23.33 41.55 1.39
N ALA A 443 -23.52 42.70 2.04
CA ALA A 443 -24.61 42.91 2.98
C ALA A 443 -25.97 42.74 2.29
N GLN A 444 -26.19 43.38 1.13
CA GLN A 444 -27.44 43.27 0.37
C GLN A 444 -27.74 41.82 -0.05
N VAL A 445 -26.76 41.07 -0.56
CA VAL A 445 -26.93 39.65 -0.95
C VAL A 445 -27.22 38.79 0.28
N ALA A 446 -26.52 39.02 1.40
CA ALA A 446 -26.72 38.29 2.65
C ALA A 446 -28.08 38.55 3.32
N THR A 447 -28.74 39.69 3.06
CA THR A 447 -30.08 40.00 3.59
C THR A 447 -31.23 39.69 2.63
N ASN A 448 -31.02 39.80 1.32
CA ASN A 448 -32.10 39.75 0.33
C ASN A 448 -32.28 38.39 -0.35
N THR A 449 -31.28 37.51 -0.30
CA THR A 449 -31.36 36.18 -0.92
C THR A 449 -32.27 35.25 -0.10
N ASP A 450 -33.25 34.62 -0.74
CA ASP A 450 -34.15 33.68 -0.07
C ASP A 450 -33.44 32.35 0.27
N SER A 451 -33.32 32.05 1.55
CA SER A 451 -32.76 30.78 2.06
C SER A 451 -33.74 29.60 1.99
N SER A 452 -34.95 29.76 1.44
CA SER A 452 -35.94 28.66 1.33
C SER A 452 -35.60 27.61 0.26
N LYS A 453 -34.63 27.88 -0.62
CA LYS A 453 -34.21 26.99 -1.72
C LYS A 453 -32.70 26.75 -1.68
N ASN A 454 -32.28 25.56 -2.13
CA ASN A 454 -30.87 25.19 -2.28
C ASN A 454 -30.10 26.20 -3.17
N VAL A 455 -30.75 26.76 -4.19
CA VAL A 455 -30.18 27.80 -5.07
C VAL A 455 -29.79 29.06 -4.29
N GLY A 456 -30.69 29.58 -3.45
CA GLY A 456 -30.41 30.75 -2.61
C GLY A 456 -29.41 30.45 -1.50
N ASN A 457 -29.47 29.25 -0.90
CA ASN A 457 -28.46 28.79 0.05
C ASN A 457 -27.07 28.64 -0.58
N SER A 458 -26.96 28.31 -1.87
CA SER A 458 -25.70 28.26 -2.62
C SER A 458 -25.10 29.65 -2.86
N ILE A 459 -25.93 30.66 -3.17
CA ILE A 459 -25.48 32.07 -3.30
C ILE A 459 -25.05 32.61 -1.93
N LEU A 460 -25.88 32.41 -0.90
CA LEU A 460 -25.56 32.77 0.49
C LEU A 460 -24.26 32.08 0.96
N TYR A 461 -24.02 30.84 0.55
CA TYR A 461 -22.81 30.11 0.88
C TYR A 461 -21.54 30.76 0.30
N GLU A 462 -21.51 31.04 -1.01
CA GLU A 462 -20.35 31.70 -1.62
C GLU A 462 -20.19 33.15 -1.12
N ALA A 463 -21.30 33.87 -0.85
CA ALA A 463 -21.27 35.19 -0.23
C ALA A 463 -20.66 35.14 1.18
N VAL A 464 -21.02 34.13 1.99
CA VAL A 464 -20.44 33.93 3.32
C VAL A 464 -18.96 33.55 3.25
N LEU A 465 -18.55 32.66 2.34
CA LEU A 465 -17.12 32.40 2.09
C LEU A 465 -16.37 33.68 1.71
N THR A 466 -16.98 34.53 0.88
CA THR A 466 -16.42 35.81 0.47
C THR A 466 -16.24 36.77 1.66
N ILE A 467 -17.26 36.90 2.51
CA ILE A 467 -17.21 37.71 3.75
C ILE A 467 -16.11 37.25 4.72
N LEU A 468 -15.84 35.95 4.79
CA LEU A 468 -14.95 35.36 5.79
C LEU A 468 -13.47 35.39 5.38
N ASP A 469 -13.17 35.23 4.09
CA ASP A 469 -11.79 35.25 3.57
C ASP A 469 -11.24 36.69 3.36
N ILE A 470 -12.09 37.70 3.17
CA ILE A 470 -11.69 39.11 2.99
C ILE A 470 -11.59 39.87 4.32
N GLU A 471 -10.99 41.06 4.33
CA GLU A 471 -10.91 41.94 5.51
C GLU A 471 -12.18 42.78 5.73
N ALA A 472 -13.34 42.10 5.67
CA ALA A 472 -14.66 42.67 5.95
C ALA A 472 -14.81 43.10 7.43
N ASP A 473 -15.75 44.02 7.68
CA ASP A 473 -16.11 44.44 9.04
C ASP A 473 -16.55 43.25 9.92
N SER A 474 -16.19 43.35 11.19
CA SER A 474 -16.62 42.52 12.30
C SER A 474 -18.14 42.23 12.32
N GLY A 475 -19.00 43.22 12.05
CA GLY A 475 -20.45 43.05 11.98
C GLY A 475 -20.88 42.15 10.82
N LEU A 476 -20.27 42.30 9.65
CA LEU A 476 -20.53 41.48 8.47
C LEU A 476 -20.00 40.05 8.66
N ARG A 477 -18.81 39.87 9.25
CA ARG A 477 -18.27 38.55 9.64
C ARG A 477 -19.15 37.84 10.65
N VAL A 478 -19.64 38.53 11.68
CA VAL A 478 -20.60 37.97 12.65
C VAL A 478 -21.93 37.61 11.98
N LEU A 479 -22.42 38.40 11.02
CA LEU A 479 -23.58 38.02 10.19
C LEU A 479 -23.30 36.72 9.40
N GLY A 480 -22.11 36.59 8.80
CA GLY A 480 -21.70 35.38 8.09
C GLY A 480 -21.71 34.13 8.97
N VAL A 481 -21.14 34.22 10.19
CA VAL A 481 -21.19 33.10 11.17
C VAL A 481 -22.62 32.80 11.62
N ASN A 482 -23.47 33.82 11.81
CA ASN A 482 -24.89 33.61 12.14
C ASN A 482 -25.65 32.92 10.98
N ILE A 483 -25.27 33.13 9.71
CA ILE A 483 -25.85 32.42 8.56
C ILE A 483 -25.40 30.95 8.56
N LEU A 484 -24.11 30.65 8.80
CA LEU A 484 -23.64 29.27 8.99
C LEU A 484 -24.34 28.59 10.20
N GLY A 485 -24.60 29.35 11.27
CA GLY A 485 -25.38 28.89 12.41
C GLY A 485 -26.82 28.51 12.05
N LYS A 486 -27.49 29.26 11.16
CA LYS A 486 -28.79 28.87 10.59
C LYS A 486 -28.69 27.62 9.71
N PHE A 487 -27.62 27.50 8.93
CA PHE A 487 -27.39 26.33 8.06
C PHE A 487 -27.17 25.05 8.89
N LEU A 488 -26.48 25.11 10.04
CA LEU A 488 -26.39 23.98 10.98
C LEU A 488 -27.76 23.52 11.52
N SER A 489 -28.71 24.44 11.67
CA SER A 489 -30.08 24.15 12.12
C SER A 489 -31.06 23.89 10.98
N ASN A 490 -30.59 23.78 9.72
CA ASN A 490 -31.43 23.35 8.61
C ASN A 490 -31.62 21.83 8.63
N ARG A 491 -32.71 21.33 8.05
CA ARG A 491 -32.98 19.88 7.95
C ARG A 491 -32.07 19.19 6.95
N ASP A 492 -31.74 19.87 5.85
CA ASP A 492 -30.98 19.29 4.74
C ASP A 492 -29.55 18.92 5.17
N ASN A 493 -29.21 17.62 5.12
CA ASN A 493 -27.88 17.09 5.48
C ASN A 493 -26.75 17.82 4.73
N ASN A 494 -26.92 18.01 3.42
CA ASN A 494 -25.97 18.72 2.55
C ASN A 494 -25.63 20.13 3.07
N ILE A 495 -26.62 20.87 3.57
CA ILE A 495 -26.42 22.24 4.08
C ILE A 495 -25.74 22.22 5.46
N ARG A 496 -26.06 21.23 6.30
CA ARG A 496 -25.36 21.01 7.59
C ARG A 496 -23.89 20.62 7.39
N TYR A 497 -23.59 19.70 6.47
CA TYR A 497 -22.22 19.31 6.11
C TYR A 497 -21.40 20.50 5.59
N VAL A 498 -21.96 21.27 4.65
CA VAL A 498 -21.32 22.48 4.07
C VAL A 498 -21.04 23.53 5.15
N ALA A 499 -21.97 23.72 6.10
CA ALA A 499 -21.77 24.63 7.23
C ALA A 499 -20.66 24.16 8.18
N LEU A 500 -20.65 22.89 8.59
CA LEU A 500 -19.60 22.32 9.46
C LEU A 500 -18.21 22.44 8.83
N ASN A 501 -18.06 21.98 7.58
CA ASN A 501 -16.81 22.06 6.80
C ASN A 501 -16.28 23.51 6.68
N THR A 502 -17.18 24.49 6.66
CA THR A 502 -16.82 25.90 6.54
C THR A 502 -16.47 26.52 7.90
N LEU A 503 -17.24 26.22 8.95
CA LEU A 503 -16.95 26.67 10.31
C LEU A 503 -15.56 26.22 10.79
N ILE A 504 -15.10 25.02 10.39
CA ILE A 504 -13.72 24.54 10.66
C ILE A 504 -12.65 25.54 10.17
N LYS A 505 -12.85 26.18 9.01
CA LYS A 505 -11.95 27.23 8.50
C LYS A 505 -12.05 28.51 9.35
N VAL A 506 -13.26 28.86 9.78
CA VAL A 506 -13.56 30.11 10.50
C VAL A 506 -13.06 30.11 11.95
N VAL A 507 -12.92 28.96 12.61
CA VAL A 507 -12.39 28.91 14.01
C VAL A 507 -11.04 29.62 14.14
N ALA A 508 -10.21 29.60 13.10
CA ALA A 508 -8.90 30.29 13.07
C ALA A 508 -8.99 31.82 12.92
N ILE A 509 -10.17 32.36 12.59
CA ILE A 509 -10.43 33.79 12.33
C ILE A 509 -11.31 34.39 13.43
N GLU A 510 -12.47 33.79 13.70
CA GLU A 510 -13.49 34.29 14.64
C GLU A 510 -13.99 33.20 15.62
N PRO A 511 -13.12 32.66 16.50
CA PRO A 511 -13.47 31.56 17.39
C PRO A 511 -14.62 31.91 18.35
N ASN A 512 -14.69 33.17 18.79
CA ASN A 512 -15.73 33.66 19.71
C ASN A 512 -17.14 33.66 19.10
N ALA A 513 -17.25 33.78 17.77
CA ALA A 513 -18.52 33.70 17.07
C ALA A 513 -18.96 32.23 16.93
N VAL A 514 -18.06 31.35 16.50
CA VAL A 514 -18.37 29.91 16.30
C VAL A 514 -18.74 29.23 17.63
N GLN A 515 -18.08 29.58 18.74
CA GLN A 515 -18.40 29.01 20.07
C GLN A 515 -19.84 29.24 20.55
N ARG A 516 -20.58 30.21 19.98
CA ARG A 516 -22.01 30.41 20.26
C ARG A 516 -22.87 29.24 19.76
N HIS A 517 -22.44 28.59 18.67
CA HIS A 517 -23.11 27.45 18.04
C HIS A 517 -22.56 26.09 18.53
N ARG A 518 -21.73 26.06 19.57
CA ARG A 518 -21.13 24.81 20.09
C ARG A 518 -22.17 23.74 20.43
N ASN A 519 -23.35 24.14 20.93
CA ASN A 519 -24.38 23.18 21.35
C ASN A 519 -24.97 22.44 20.13
N THR A 520 -25.33 23.16 19.07
CA THR A 520 -25.81 22.54 17.82
C THR A 520 -24.72 21.76 17.09
N ILE A 521 -23.44 22.13 17.25
CA ILE A 521 -22.30 21.34 16.76
C ILE A 521 -22.16 20.01 17.52
N LEU A 522 -22.35 20.01 18.85
CA LEU A 522 -22.36 18.77 19.65
C LEU A 522 -23.60 17.91 19.38
N GLU A 523 -24.75 18.51 19.08
CA GLU A 523 -25.94 17.78 18.60
C GLU A 523 -25.65 17.07 17.26
N CYS A 524 -24.89 17.69 16.35
CA CYS A 524 -24.45 17.06 15.10
C CYS A 524 -23.47 15.86 15.27
N LEU A 525 -22.94 15.60 16.48
CA LEU A 525 -22.22 14.35 16.76
C LEU A 525 -23.16 13.13 16.85
N ARG A 526 -24.46 13.37 17.02
CA ARG A 526 -25.51 12.34 17.13
C ARG A 526 -26.40 12.26 15.88
N ASP A 527 -25.95 12.85 14.78
CA ASP A 527 -26.62 12.75 13.49
C ASP A 527 -26.45 11.34 12.90
N PRO A 528 -27.43 10.75 12.19
CA PRO A 528 -27.21 9.47 11.49
C PRO A 528 -26.03 9.53 10.50
N ASP A 529 -25.87 10.65 9.79
CA ASP A 529 -24.92 10.81 8.69
C ASP A 529 -23.46 10.80 9.18
N ILE A 530 -22.71 9.78 8.73
CA ILE A 530 -21.29 9.56 9.05
C ILE A 530 -20.41 10.76 8.65
N SER A 531 -20.73 11.43 7.54
CA SER A 531 -19.98 12.60 7.05
C SER A 531 -20.28 13.84 7.89
N ILE A 532 -21.52 14.04 8.33
CA ILE A 532 -21.88 15.09 9.31
C ILE A 532 -21.18 14.82 10.63
N ARG A 533 -21.26 13.61 11.18
CA ARG A 533 -20.58 13.23 12.43
C ARG A 533 -19.08 13.47 12.36
N ARG A 534 -18.43 13.11 11.24
CA ARG A 534 -16.99 13.35 11.01
C ARG A 534 -16.62 14.84 11.04
N ARG A 535 -17.36 15.70 10.34
CA ARG A 535 -17.10 17.16 10.35
C ARG A 535 -17.47 17.81 11.69
N ALA A 536 -18.52 17.35 12.36
CA ALA A 536 -18.88 17.80 13.70
C ALA A 536 -17.80 17.42 14.73
N LEU A 537 -17.19 16.25 14.59
CA LEU A 537 -16.08 15.78 15.42
C LEU A 537 -14.80 16.59 15.19
N GLU A 538 -14.38 16.77 13.93
CA GLU A 538 -13.27 17.66 13.55
C GLU A 538 -13.45 19.07 14.13
N LEU A 539 -14.63 19.67 13.92
CA LEU A 539 -14.97 20.99 14.43
C LEU A 539 -14.94 21.03 15.96
N SER A 540 -15.51 20.03 16.63
CA SER A 540 -15.53 19.93 18.10
C SER A 540 -14.10 19.90 18.69
N PHE A 541 -13.16 19.20 18.06
CA PHE A 541 -11.75 19.23 18.47
C PHE A 541 -11.08 20.59 18.22
N THR A 542 -11.36 21.26 17.10
CA THR A 542 -10.80 22.61 16.84
C THR A 542 -11.33 23.69 17.79
N LEU A 543 -12.49 23.46 18.42
CA LEU A 543 -13.11 24.38 19.38
C LEU A 543 -12.60 24.20 20.83
N ILE A 544 -11.69 23.26 21.10
CA ILE A 544 -11.16 23.02 22.45
C ILE A 544 -10.19 24.12 22.87
N ASN A 545 -10.53 24.79 23.96
CA ASN A 545 -9.74 25.79 24.69
C ASN A 545 -9.63 25.38 26.16
N GLU A 546 -8.65 25.94 26.88
CA GLU A 546 -8.42 25.75 28.32
C GLU A 546 -9.69 25.94 29.20
N SER A 547 -10.59 26.84 28.79
CA SER A 547 -11.82 27.15 29.52
C SER A 547 -12.97 26.15 29.29
N ASN A 548 -12.97 25.40 28.19
CA ASN A 548 -14.08 24.51 27.79
C ASN A 548 -13.70 23.01 27.73
N VAL A 549 -12.41 22.69 27.78
CA VAL A 549 -11.85 21.33 27.69
C VAL A 549 -12.55 20.32 28.60
N ARG A 550 -12.80 20.66 29.87
CA ARG A 550 -13.49 19.78 30.85
C ARG A 550 -14.91 19.38 30.44
N VAL A 551 -15.59 20.20 29.64
CA VAL A 551 -16.95 19.93 29.16
C VAL A 551 -16.90 19.19 27.83
N LEU A 552 -16.13 19.69 26.86
CA LEU A 552 -16.04 19.07 25.53
C LEU A 552 -15.47 17.64 25.61
N ILE A 553 -14.41 17.41 26.39
CA ILE A 553 -13.83 16.06 26.55
C ILE A 553 -14.80 15.11 27.25
N ARG A 554 -15.72 15.58 28.11
CA ARG A 554 -16.76 14.74 28.70
C ARG A 554 -17.76 14.27 27.64
N GLU A 555 -18.27 15.18 26.82
CA GLU A 555 -19.21 14.83 25.74
C GLU A 555 -18.54 13.94 24.68
N LEU A 556 -17.26 14.19 24.37
CA LEU A 556 -16.47 13.38 23.43
C LEU A 556 -16.16 11.97 23.98
N LEU A 557 -15.96 11.82 25.29
CA LEU A 557 -15.84 10.50 25.93
C LEU A 557 -17.18 9.75 25.97
N ALA A 558 -18.29 10.45 26.19
CA ALA A 558 -19.62 9.85 26.09
C ALA A 558 -19.97 9.43 24.66
N PHE A 559 -19.52 10.19 23.65
CA PHE A 559 -19.62 9.78 22.25
C PHE A 559 -18.71 8.59 21.92
N LEU A 560 -17.48 8.53 22.44
CA LEU A 560 -16.53 7.42 22.22
C LEU A 560 -17.09 6.05 22.63
N GLU A 561 -17.95 6.03 23.65
CA GLU A 561 -18.62 4.84 24.20
C GLU A 561 -19.72 4.28 23.27
N VAL A 562 -20.26 5.10 22.36
CA VAL A 562 -21.33 4.75 21.40
C VAL A 562 -20.85 4.76 19.94
N ALA A 563 -19.73 5.44 19.65
CA ALA A 563 -19.26 5.68 18.28
C ALA A 563 -18.79 4.41 17.54
N ASP A 564 -18.95 4.43 16.22
CA ASP A 564 -18.51 3.36 15.32
C ASP A 564 -16.98 3.17 15.36
N ASN A 565 -16.52 1.96 15.04
CA ASN A 565 -15.11 1.59 15.20
C ASN A 565 -14.15 2.42 14.34
N GLU A 566 -14.61 2.97 13.21
CA GLU A 566 -13.80 3.85 12.35
C GLU A 566 -13.45 5.21 13.02
N PHE A 567 -14.34 5.74 13.87
CA PHE A 567 -14.09 6.99 14.59
C PHE A 567 -13.08 6.82 15.73
N LYS A 568 -13.06 5.65 16.39
CA LYS A 568 -12.31 5.40 17.62
C LYS A 568 -10.79 5.72 17.48
N PRO A 569 -10.03 5.28 16.47
CA PRO A 569 -8.61 5.62 16.30
C PRO A 569 -8.32 7.13 16.18
N THR A 570 -9.24 7.87 15.57
CA THR A 570 -9.10 9.32 15.40
C THR A 570 -9.48 10.04 16.69
N MET A 571 -10.56 9.62 17.35
CA MET A 571 -11.03 10.18 18.61
C MET A 571 -10.01 9.99 19.73
N THR A 572 -9.50 8.78 19.96
CA THR A 572 -8.52 8.50 21.03
C THR A 572 -7.25 9.35 20.85
N SER A 573 -6.78 9.49 19.60
CA SER A 573 -5.63 10.32 19.25
C SER A 573 -5.88 11.81 19.55
N GLN A 574 -7.01 12.37 19.12
CA GLN A 574 -7.31 13.79 19.30
C GLN A 574 -7.67 14.14 20.74
N ILE A 575 -8.33 13.23 21.49
CA ILE A 575 -8.55 13.38 22.94
C ILE A 575 -7.21 13.42 23.68
N GLY A 576 -6.26 12.54 23.35
CA GLY A 576 -4.93 12.55 23.97
C GLY A 576 -4.12 13.82 23.65
N ILE A 577 -4.17 14.31 22.41
CA ILE A 577 -3.52 15.59 22.01
C ILE A 577 -4.16 16.78 22.74
N ALA A 578 -5.50 16.81 22.84
CA ALA A 578 -6.21 17.85 23.58
C ALA A 578 -5.91 17.81 25.08
N ALA A 579 -5.74 16.62 25.66
CA ALA A 579 -5.37 16.46 27.07
C ALA A 579 -3.93 16.92 27.35
N ASP A 580 -2.92 16.53 26.55
CA ASP A 580 -1.54 17.00 26.76
C ASP A 580 -1.37 18.51 26.57
N LYS A 581 -2.19 19.12 25.70
CA LYS A 581 -2.14 20.57 25.45
C LYS A 581 -2.93 21.41 26.45
N PHE A 582 -4.10 20.95 26.90
CA PHE A 582 -5.07 21.78 27.64
C PHE A 582 -5.49 21.23 29.01
N ALA A 583 -4.85 20.17 29.53
CA ALA A 583 -5.20 19.63 30.84
C ALA A 583 -5.08 20.67 31.99
N PRO A 584 -6.16 20.97 32.73
CA PRO A 584 -6.14 21.99 33.78
C PRO A 584 -5.49 21.50 35.09
N ASN A 585 -5.26 20.19 35.26
CA ASN A 585 -4.33 19.63 36.23
C ASN A 585 -3.85 18.23 35.76
N LYS A 586 -2.73 17.75 36.30
CA LYS A 586 -2.11 16.49 35.86
C LYS A 586 -2.92 15.24 36.23
N ARG A 587 -3.68 15.27 37.32
CA ARG A 587 -4.56 14.16 37.74
C ARG A 587 -5.69 13.95 36.75
N TRP A 588 -6.42 15.01 36.37
CA TRP A 588 -7.46 14.95 35.34
C TRP A 588 -6.92 14.46 33.98
N HIS A 589 -5.67 14.76 33.65
CA HIS A 589 -5.01 14.20 32.45
C HIS A 589 -4.86 12.67 32.57
N VAL A 590 -4.34 12.17 33.70
CA VAL A 590 -4.26 10.72 33.98
C VAL A 590 -5.65 10.08 33.94
N ASP A 591 -6.66 10.68 34.60
CA ASP A 591 -8.04 10.16 34.66
C ASP A 591 -8.68 10.08 33.26
N THR A 592 -8.47 11.11 32.44
CA THR A 592 -8.95 11.18 31.05
C THR A 592 -8.32 10.08 30.21
N MET A 593 -7.00 9.91 30.27
CA MET A 593 -6.30 8.88 29.50
C MET A 593 -6.65 7.46 29.99
N LEU A 594 -6.86 7.27 31.29
CA LEU A 594 -7.34 6.02 31.87
C LEU A 594 -8.75 5.67 31.36
N ARG A 595 -9.67 6.64 31.24
CA ARG A 595 -10.99 6.41 30.62
C ARG A 595 -10.89 6.11 29.12
N VAL A 596 -9.99 6.77 28.38
CA VAL A 596 -9.71 6.44 26.97
C VAL A 596 -9.23 4.99 26.82
N LEU A 597 -8.24 4.57 27.62
CA LEU A 597 -7.67 3.22 27.57
C LEU A 597 -8.68 2.12 27.96
N THR A 598 -9.65 2.42 28.83
CA THR A 598 -10.71 1.47 29.20
C THR A 598 -11.89 1.41 28.22
N LEU A 599 -12.12 2.45 27.42
CA LEU A 599 -13.21 2.46 26.42
C LEU A 599 -12.78 1.98 25.03
N ALA A 600 -11.54 2.27 24.64
CA ALA A 600 -11.09 2.10 23.26
C ALA A 600 -9.60 1.75 23.17
N GLY A 601 -9.05 1.02 24.16
CA GLY A 601 -7.64 0.65 24.25
C GLY A 601 -7.09 -0.03 22.99
N ASN A 602 -7.87 -0.88 22.34
CA ASN A 602 -7.49 -1.53 21.07
C ASN A 602 -7.36 -0.57 19.87
N TYR A 603 -7.84 0.67 20.01
CA TYR A 603 -7.77 1.73 18.99
C TYR A 603 -6.81 2.86 19.37
N VAL A 604 -6.09 2.77 20.49
CA VAL A 604 -5.11 3.79 20.91
C VAL A 604 -3.79 3.58 20.17
N LYS A 605 -3.32 4.61 19.45
CA LYS A 605 -2.02 4.56 18.75
C LYS A 605 -0.85 4.65 19.74
N GLU A 606 0.22 3.89 19.48
CA GLU A 606 1.42 3.79 20.33
C GLU A 606 1.97 5.15 20.85
N PRO A 607 2.05 6.25 20.06
CA PRO A 607 2.55 7.53 20.57
C PRO A 607 1.71 8.11 21.72
N ILE A 608 0.40 7.84 21.73
CA ILE A 608 -0.52 8.26 22.81
C ILE A 608 -0.22 7.46 24.08
N MET A 609 -0.04 6.14 23.97
CA MET A 609 0.36 5.28 25.09
C MET A 609 1.73 5.68 25.65
N SER A 610 2.72 5.92 24.78
CA SER A 610 4.06 6.40 25.15
C SER A 610 4.00 7.75 25.88
N SER A 611 3.12 8.65 25.45
CA SER A 611 2.87 9.94 26.12
C SER A 611 2.22 9.76 27.51
N PHE A 612 1.29 8.80 27.67
CA PHE A 612 0.68 8.47 28.97
C PHE A 612 1.69 7.84 29.94
N ILE A 613 2.51 6.90 29.46
CA ILE A 613 3.62 6.30 30.22
C ILE A 613 4.61 7.39 30.68
N ARG A 614 4.95 8.33 29.79
CA ARG A 614 5.79 9.50 30.10
C ARG A 614 5.15 10.43 31.14
N LEU A 615 3.85 10.67 31.07
CA LEU A 615 3.12 11.47 32.06
C LEU A 615 3.26 10.85 33.45
N VAL A 616 2.98 9.55 33.61
CA VAL A 616 3.12 8.84 34.90
C VAL A 616 4.58 8.82 35.37
N ALA A 617 5.54 8.58 34.48
CA ALA A 617 6.97 8.59 34.81
C ALA A 617 7.48 9.97 35.29
N THR A 618 6.87 11.07 34.85
CA THR A 618 7.25 12.45 35.23
C THR A 618 6.44 13.02 36.39
N THR A 619 5.49 12.28 36.96
CA THR A 619 4.65 12.72 38.09
C THR A 619 4.73 11.77 39.30
N PRO A 620 5.81 11.80 40.11
CA PRO A 620 6.01 10.87 41.22
C PRO A 620 4.87 10.88 42.24
N GLU A 621 4.29 12.04 42.51
CA GLU A 621 3.12 12.23 43.40
C GLU A 621 1.88 11.43 42.98
N LEU A 622 1.73 11.12 41.69
CA LEU A 622 0.56 10.44 41.12
C LEU A 622 0.84 8.98 40.69
N GLN A 623 2.07 8.49 40.83
CA GLN A 623 2.45 7.14 40.37
C GLN A 623 1.62 6.05 41.05
N THR A 624 1.55 6.04 42.38
CA THR A 624 0.77 5.05 43.13
C THR A 624 -0.71 5.07 42.76
N TYR A 625 -1.29 6.28 42.61
CA TYR A 625 -2.69 6.47 42.21
C TYR A 625 -2.96 5.89 40.82
N ALA A 626 -2.12 6.23 39.83
CA ALA A 626 -2.22 5.73 38.48
C ALA A 626 -2.10 4.19 38.43
N VAL A 627 -1.13 3.62 39.15
CA VAL A 627 -0.87 2.17 39.20
C VAL A 627 -2.02 1.42 39.87
N GLN A 628 -2.60 1.94 40.96
CA GLN A 628 -3.77 1.34 41.61
C GLN A 628 -5.01 1.37 40.69
N LYS A 629 -5.30 2.49 40.03
CA LYS A 629 -6.44 2.58 39.09
C LYS A 629 -6.22 1.71 37.83
N LEU A 630 -4.99 1.61 37.32
CA LEU A 630 -4.63 0.69 36.24
C LEU A 630 -4.84 -0.78 36.64
N TYR A 631 -4.31 -1.21 37.80
CA TYR A 631 -4.53 -2.57 38.32
C TYR A 631 -6.02 -2.87 38.52
N THR A 632 -6.77 -1.93 39.10
CA THR A 632 -8.23 -2.08 39.33
C THR A 632 -9.03 -2.23 38.03
N ASN A 633 -8.59 -1.59 36.95
CA ASN A 633 -9.26 -1.70 35.65
C ASN A 633 -8.81 -2.95 34.87
N LEU A 634 -7.51 -3.28 34.88
CA LEU A 634 -6.99 -4.50 34.26
C LEU A 634 -7.54 -5.78 34.92
N LYS A 635 -7.90 -5.72 36.22
CA LYS A 635 -8.60 -6.80 36.93
C LYS A 635 -10.10 -6.90 36.59
N LYS A 636 -10.67 -5.91 35.88
CA LYS A 636 -12.07 -5.93 35.37
C LYS A 636 -12.13 -6.33 33.90
N ASP A 637 -11.19 -5.84 33.09
CA ASP A 637 -11.16 -6.05 31.64
C ASP A 637 -9.71 -6.24 31.17
N ILE A 638 -9.47 -7.38 30.52
CA ILE A 638 -8.20 -7.78 29.90
C ILE A 638 -8.25 -7.75 28.37
N THR A 639 -9.39 -7.41 27.77
CA THR A 639 -9.60 -7.40 26.31
C THR A 639 -8.96 -6.20 25.61
N GLN A 640 -8.54 -5.19 26.38
CA GLN A 640 -7.93 -3.95 25.91
C GLN A 640 -6.40 -4.05 25.94
N GLU A 641 -5.77 -4.13 24.76
CA GLU A 641 -4.32 -4.28 24.59
C GLU A 641 -3.55 -3.09 25.16
N SER A 642 -3.86 -1.84 24.77
CA SER A 642 -3.12 -0.67 25.28
C SER A 642 -3.28 -0.47 26.79
N LEU A 643 -4.40 -0.91 27.38
CA LEU A 643 -4.60 -0.93 28.83
C LEU A 643 -3.69 -1.99 29.49
N THR A 644 -3.58 -3.17 28.88
CA THR A 644 -2.71 -4.26 29.31
C THR A 644 -1.23 -3.88 29.22
N GLN A 645 -0.79 -3.29 28.10
CA GLN A 645 0.59 -2.84 27.91
C GLN A 645 0.96 -1.71 28.89
N ALA A 646 0.12 -0.67 29.02
CA ALA A 646 0.35 0.41 29.98
C ALA A 646 0.28 -0.06 31.44
N GLY A 647 -0.64 -0.97 31.76
CA GLY A 647 -0.77 -1.60 33.07
C GLY A 647 0.45 -2.44 33.42
N ALA A 648 0.90 -3.31 32.51
CA ALA A 648 2.09 -4.14 32.69
C ALA A 648 3.35 -3.30 32.93
N TRP A 649 3.57 -2.24 32.14
CA TRP A 649 4.71 -1.33 32.35
C TRP A 649 4.65 -0.62 33.70
N CYS A 650 3.50 -0.05 34.07
CA CYS A 650 3.31 0.67 35.33
C CYS A 650 3.43 -0.24 36.56
N ILE A 651 2.85 -1.44 36.54
CA ILE A 651 2.98 -2.44 37.61
C ILE A 651 4.44 -2.96 37.67
N GLY A 652 5.08 -3.18 36.52
CA GLY A 652 6.47 -3.59 36.43
C GLY A 652 7.46 -2.58 37.02
N GLU A 653 7.23 -1.27 36.83
CA GLU A 653 8.09 -0.23 37.42
C GLU A 653 7.75 0.11 38.88
N TYR A 654 6.46 0.19 39.23
CA TYR A 654 5.99 0.76 40.50
C TYR A 654 5.24 -0.23 41.40
N GLY A 655 5.42 -1.54 41.20
CA GLY A 655 4.85 -2.58 42.06
C GLY A 655 5.17 -2.41 43.55
N ASP A 656 6.33 -1.83 43.88
CA ASP A 656 6.73 -1.47 45.25
C ASP A 656 5.90 -0.33 45.86
N ALA A 657 5.25 0.49 45.04
CA ALA A 657 4.29 1.51 45.49
C ALA A 657 2.86 0.91 45.58
N LEU A 658 2.52 -0.02 44.68
CA LEU A 658 1.25 -0.75 44.72
C LEU A 658 1.12 -1.58 46.00
N LEU A 659 2.14 -2.37 46.35
CA LEU A 659 2.17 -3.23 47.54
C LEU A 659 2.24 -2.47 48.87
N ARG A 660 2.88 -1.30 48.89
CA ARG A 660 2.97 -0.47 50.12
C ARG A 660 1.62 0.11 50.55
N GLY A 661 0.66 0.22 49.63
CA GLY A 661 -0.54 1.01 49.83
C GLY A 661 -0.24 2.49 50.03
N GLY A 662 -1.29 3.28 50.28
CA GLY A 662 -1.15 4.70 50.59
C GLY A 662 -2.45 5.45 50.31
N GLN A 663 -2.86 6.32 51.23
CA GLN A 663 -4.03 7.18 51.05
C GLN A 663 -3.67 8.36 50.14
N TYR A 664 -4.51 8.61 49.14
CA TYR A 664 -4.37 9.76 48.22
C TYR A 664 -5.59 10.71 48.27
N GLU A 665 -6.66 10.34 48.97
CA GLU A 665 -7.82 11.19 49.27
C GLU A 665 -8.65 10.61 50.43
N GLU A 666 -9.61 11.37 50.97
CA GLU A 666 -10.37 11.00 52.18
C GLU A 666 -11.58 10.07 51.94
N GLU A 667 -12.01 9.87 50.69
CA GLU A 667 -13.30 9.19 50.37
C GLU A 667 -13.20 7.80 49.71
N GLU A 668 -12.09 7.43 49.05
CA GLU A 668 -11.91 6.08 48.48
C GLU A 668 -10.92 5.23 49.31
N LEU A 669 -11.45 4.18 49.95
CA LEU A 669 -10.64 3.16 50.66
C LEU A 669 -9.86 2.31 49.67
N VAL A 670 -8.53 2.34 49.81
CA VAL A 670 -7.57 1.55 49.02
C VAL A 670 -7.77 0.05 49.29
N GLN A 671 -7.80 -0.76 48.23
CA GLN A 671 -7.67 -2.21 48.35
C GLN A 671 -6.19 -2.57 48.52
N GLU A 672 -5.84 -3.25 49.62
CA GLU A 672 -4.49 -3.80 49.82
C GLU A 672 -4.24 -4.93 48.82
N VAL A 673 -3.34 -4.69 47.86
CA VAL A 673 -2.94 -5.67 46.84
C VAL A 673 -1.79 -6.51 47.39
N LYS A 674 -1.86 -7.83 47.20
CA LYS A 674 -0.85 -8.80 47.66
C LYS A 674 -0.01 -9.33 46.50
N ASP A 675 1.26 -9.67 46.78
CA ASP A 675 2.25 -10.14 45.80
C ASP A 675 1.71 -11.22 44.85
N HIS A 676 0.94 -12.19 45.37
CA HIS A 676 0.37 -13.29 44.57
C HIS A 676 -0.68 -12.83 43.57
N GLU A 677 -1.56 -11.87 43.92
CA GLU A 677 -2.65 -11.44 43.02
C GLU A 677 -2.12 -10.76 41.75
N ILE A 678 -0.98 -10.07 41.85
CA ILE A 678 -0.31 -9.44 40.71
C ILE A 678 0.19 -10.50 39.72
N ILE A 679 0.76 -11.59 40.25
CA ILE A 679 1.24 -12.72 39.44
C ILE A 679 0.07 -13.54 38.90
N ASP A 680 -1.01 -13.72 39.67
CA ASP A 680 -2.24 -14.38 39.20
C ASP A 680 -2.88 -13.60 38.04
N LEU A 681 -2.91 -12.25 38.12
CA LEU A 681 -3.40 -11.40 37.02
C LEU A 681 -2.55 -11.55 35.76
N PHE A 682 -1.21 -11.43 35.85
CA PHE A 682 -0.34 -11.63 34.68
C PHE A 682 -0.38 -13.07 34.14
N THR A 683 -0.50 -14.09 35.00
CA THR A 683 -0.68 -15.49 34.59
C THR A 683 -2.01 -15.68 33.85
N THR A 684 -3.08 -15.02 34.31
CA THR A 684 -4.41 -15.07 33.67
C THR A 684 -4.38 -14.42 32.29
N ILE A 685 -3.70 -13.27 32.14
CA ILE A 685 -3.56 -12.58 30.86
C ILE A 685 -2.74 -13.43 29.88
N LEU A 686 -1.57 -13.93 30.29
CA LEU A 686 -0.68 -14.75 29.43
C LEU A 686 -1.31 -16.08 28.98
N ASN A 687 -2.22 -16.65 29.78
CA ASN A 687 -2.97 -17.85 29.42
C ASN A 687 -4.25 -17.56 28.61
N SER A 688 -4.54 -16.29 28.29
CA SER A 688 -5.73 -15.88 27.55
C SER A 688 -5.46 -15.69 26.07
N ASN A 689 -6.50 -15.90 25.23
CA ASN A 689 -6.42 -15.67 23.78
C ASN A 689 -6.20 -14.19 23.41
N TYR A 690 -6.28 -13.26 24.38
CA TYR A 690 -6.00 -11.84 24.20
C TYR A 690 -4.52 -11.48 24.38
N ALA A 691 -3.66 -12.45 24.73
CA ALA A 691 -2.22 -12.26 24.86
C ALA A 691 -1.54 -12.06 23.49
N THR A 692 -1.54 -10.83 22.98
CA THR A 692 -0.72 -10.46 21.82
C THR A 692 0.77 -10.65 22.11
N GLN A 693 1.58 -10.77 21.06
CA GLN A 693 3.05 -10.80 21.18
C GLN A 693 3.56 -9.60 22.01
N VAL A 694 3.14 -8.39 21.67
CA VAL A 694 3.58 -7.16 22.33
C VAL A 694 3.12 -7.12 23.80
N SER A 695 1.91 -7.59 24.11
CA SER A 695 1.45 -7.71 25.51
C SER A 695 2.29 -8.71 26.29
N THR A 696 2.59 -9.87 25.72
CA THR A 696 3.46 -10.89 26.32
C THR A 696 4.87 -10.36 26.57
N GLU A 697 5.45 -9.69 25.58
CA GLU A 697 6.75 -8.99 25.65
C GLU A 697 6.84 -7.97 26.81
N TYR A 698 5.78 -7.19 27.01
CA TYR A 698 5.65 -6.23 28.11
C TYR A 698 5.52 -6.95 29.45
N ILE A 699 4.67 -7.99 29.54
CA ILE A 699 4.43 -8.73 30.78
C ILE A 699 5.68 -9.52 31.22
N VAL A 700 6.39 -10.19 30.31
CA VAL A 700 7.67 -10.87 30.59
C VAL A 700 8.72 -9.89 31.14
N THR A 701 8.72 -8.65 30.64
CA THR A 701 9.59 -7.57 31.14
C THR A 701 9.11 -6.97 32.47
N ALA A 702 7.80 -6.94 32.73
CA ALA A 702 7.24 -6.55 34.03
C ALA A 702 7.54 -7.59 35.11
N LEU A 703 7.41 -8.88 34.78
CA LEU A 703 7.68 -10.02 35.66
C LEU A 703 9.12 -10.04 36.15
N VAL A 704 10.12 -9.88 35.27
CA VAL A 704 11.53 -9.84 35.72
C VAL A 704 11.78 -8.61 36.61
N LYS A 705 11.17 -7.44 36.33
CA LYS A 705 11.27 -6.24 37.17
C LYS A 705 10.61 -6.42 38.54
N LEU A 706 9.53 -7.20 38.64
CA LEU A 706 8.91 -7.53 39.92
C LEU A 706 9.85 -8.35 40.82
N THR A 707 10.80 -9.13 40.29
CA THR A 707 11.75 -9.90 41.11
C THR A 707 12.63 -9.06 42.04
N THR A 708 12.81 -7.77 41.75
CA THR A 708 13.55 -6.82 42.60
C THR A 708 12.65 -5.88 43.41
N ARG A 709 11.32 -6.03 43.29
CA ARG A 709 10.29 -5.15 43.88
C ARG A 709 9.37 -5.92 44.85
N LEU A 710 9.14 -7.21 44.63
CA LEU A 710 8.45 -8.13 45.56
C LEU A 710 9.37 -8.52 46.73
N SER A 711 8.79 -8.86 47.88
CA SER A 711 9.54 -9.32 49.07
C SER A 711 9.41 -10.83 49.34
N ASP A 712 8.41 -11.49 48.76
CA ASP A 712 8.17 -12.92 48.95
C ASP A 712 9.02 -13.79 48.00
N SER A 713 9.98 -14.52 48.56
CA SER A 713 10.84 -15.46 47.83
C SER A 713 10.06 -16.59 47.14
N THR A 714 8.84 -16.94 47.59
CA THR A 714 8.01 -17.96 46.93
C THR A 714 7.38 -17.42 45.64
N GLN A 715 6.97 -16.15 45.63
CA GLN A 715 6.52 -15.46 44.42
C GLN A 715 7.66 -15.25 43.41
N VAL A 716 8.88 -14.93 43.88
CA VAL A 716 10.06 -14.83 43.00
C VAL A 716 10.39 -16.16 42.33
N ALA A 717 10.27 -17.28 43.04
CA ALA A 717 10.44 -18.62 42.46
C ALA A 717 9.33 -18.95 41.43
N ARG A 718 8.08 -18.56 41.70
CA ARG A 718 6.96 -18.70 40.76
C ARG A 718 7.17 -17.90 39.46
N ILE A 719 7.73 -16.69 39.57
CA ILE A 719 8.13 -15.89 38.40
C ILE A 719 9.22 -16.61 37.59
N HIS A 720 10.23 -17.22 38.23
CA HIS A 720 11.26 -17.98 37.53
C HIS A 720 10.67 -19.12 36.69
N GLN A 721 9.81 -19.95 37.30
CA GLN A 721 9.15 -21.06 36.60
C GLN A 721 8.33 -20.60 35.39
N LEU A 722 7.65 -19.45 35.51
CA LEU A 722 6.86 -18.90 34.40
C LEU A 722 7.76 -18.34 33.28
N LEU A 723 8.93 -17.77 33.60
CA LEU A 723 9.93 -17.39 32.60
C LEU A 723 10.56 -18.63 31.93
N GLU A 724 10.81 -19.71 32.66
CA GLU A 724 11.30 -20.98 32.11
C GLU A 724 10.35 -21.56 31.05
N ASN A 725 9.04 -21.52 31.30
CA ASN A 725 8.02 -21.97 30.35
C ASN A 725 8.06 -21.21 29.00
N HIS A 726 8.46 -19.93 29.00
CA HIS A 726 8.54 -19.11 27.78
C HIS A 726 9.87 -19.25 27.01
N GLN A 727 10.88 -19.97 27.54
CA GLN A 727 12.13 -20.21 26.82
C GLN A 727 11.94 -21.01 25.52
N THR A 728 10.89 -21.83 25.44
CA THR A 728 10.52 -22.60 24.24
C THR A 728 9.42 -21.91 23.41
N SER A 729 9.25 -20.59 23.55
CA SER A 729 8.37 -19.81 22.67
C SER A 729 8.80 -19.92 21.19
N LEU A 730 7.83 -19.88 20.28
CA LEU A 730 8.07 -19.78 18.83
C LEU A 730 8.42 -18.35 18.40
N ASP A 731 8.03 -17.34 19.19
CA ASP A 731 8.45 -15.95 18.97
C ASP A 731 9.86 -15.71 19.53
N VAL A 732 10.70 -15.08 18.72
CA VAL A 732 12.11 -14.85 18.97
C VAL A 732 12.33 -13.79 20.05
N GLU A 733 11.50 -12.74 20.12
CA GLU A 733 11.66 -11.69 21.14
C GLU A 733 11.25 -12.19 22.53
N VAL A 734 10.10 -12.86 22.65
CA VAL A 734 9.69 -13.51 23.90
C VAL A 734 10.69 -14.60 24.32
N GLN A 735 11.17 -15.43 23.39
CA GLN A 735 12.20 -16.44 23.67
C GLN A 735 13.51 -15.80 24.16
N GLN A 736 14.04 -14.80 23.46
CA GLN A 736 15.29 -14.15 23.80
C GLN A 736 15.20 -13.51 25.20
N ARG A 737 14.11 -12.79 25.49
CA ARG A 737 13.88 -12.17 26.80
C ARG A 737 13.69 -13.20 27.90
N ALA A 738 12.94 -14.28 27.67
CA ALA A 738 12.78 -15.37 28.65
C ALA A 738 14.11 -16.05 29.00
N VAL A 739 14.95 -16.31 27.99
CA VAL A 739 16.29 -16.91 28.18
C VAL A 739 17.24 -15.94 28.87
N GLU A 740 17.32 -14.67 28.46
CA GLU A 740 18.17 -13.66 29.10
C GLU A 740 17.75 -13.38 30.56
N TYR A 741 16.45 -13.22 30.80
CA TYR A 741 15.91 -12.95 32.13
C TYR A 741 16.08 -14.14 33.08
N SER A 742 15.92 -15.39 32.62
CA SER A 742 16.21 -16.57 33.45
C SER A 742 17.71 -16.70 33.75
N ASN A 743 18.59 -16.48 32.77
CA ASN A 743 20.04 -16.44 33.00
C ASN A 743 20.44 -15.37 34.05
N LEU A 744 19.74 -14.24 34.10
CA LEU A 744 20.00 -13.16 35.06
C LEU A 744 19.78 -13.56 36.54
N PHE A 745 18.96 -14.59 36.83
CA PHE A 745 18.83 -15.12 38.20
C PHE A 745 20.12 -15.76 38.72
N SER A 746 21.02 -16.22 37.83
CA SER A 746 22.36 -16.71 38.22
C SER A 746 23.28 -15.61 38.75
N TYR A 747 22.90 -14.33 38.58
CA TYR A 747 23.74 -13.16 38.89
C TYR A 747 22.97 -12.12 39.72
N GLU A 748 22.43 -12.53 40.87
CA GLU A 748 21.56 -11.71 41.75
C GLU A 748 22.08 -10.29 42.04
N GLN A 749 23.37 -10.10 42.30
CA GLN A 749 23.95 -8.76 42.52
C GLN A 749 23.86 -7.86 41.27
N ILE A 750 23.98 -8.45 40.07
CA ILE A 750 23.85 -7.74 38.79
C ILE A 750 22.36 -7.50 38.48
N ARG A 751 21.49 -8.51 38.72
CA ARG A 751 20.03 -8.39 38.57
C ARG A 751 19.48 -7.14 39.28
N ASN A 752 19.89 -6.93 40.52
CA ASN A 752 19.38 -5.83 41.34
C ASN A 752 19.82 -4.45 40.82
N GLY A 753 21.05 -4.31 40.29
CA GLY A 753 21.55 -3.05 39.71
C GLY A 753 21.09 -2.79 38.26
N VAL A 754 20.78 -3.83 37.49
CA VAL A 754 20.26 -3.72 36.10
C VAL A 754 18.76 -3.39 36.08
N LEU A 755 18.01 -3.81 37.10
CA LEU A 755 16.56 -3.65 37.19
C LEU A 755 16.10 -2.53 38.14
N GLU A 756 16.97 -1.54 38.39
CA GLU A 756 16.59 -0.27 39.03
C GLU A 756 15.48 0.46 38.23
N LYS A 757 14.89 1.50 38.83
CA LYS A 757 13.81 2.26 38.19
C LYS A 757 14.36 3.12 37.05
N MET A 758 13.74 3.01 35.87
CA MET A 758 14.16 3.75 34.69
C MET A 758 14.12 5.27 34.93
N PRO A 759 15.15 6.04 34.50
CA PRO A 759 15.14 7.49 34.62
C PRO A 759 14.00 8.10 33.79
N PRO A 760 13.34 9.17 34.26
CA PRO A 760 12.22 9.78 33.54
C PRO A 760 12.70 10.30 32.16
N PRO A 761 12.03 9.92 31.06
CA PRO A 761 12.49 10.27 29.71
C PRO A 761 12.38 11.77 29.47
N GLN A 762 13.41 12.35 28.86
CA GLN A 762 13.51 13.78 28.61
C GLN A 762 12.35 14.27 27.72
N ILE A 763 11.68 15.33 28.15
CA ILE A 763 10.63 16.00 27.37
C ILE A 763 11.30 16.83 26.26
N LYS A 764 11.61 16.19 25.12
CA LYS A 764 11.88 16.93 23.88
C LYS A 764 10.55 17.40 23.31
N GLU A 765 10.44 18.66 22.92
CA GLU A 765 9.20 19.19 22.32
C GLU A 765 8.85 18.45 21.02
N GLU A 766 9.87 18.10 20.23
CA GLU A 766 9.82 17.23 19.04
C GLU A 766 9.23 15.82 19.29
N SER A 767 9.14 15.40 20.56
CA SER A 767 8.71 14.06 20.98
C SER A 767 7.34 14.05 21.68
N ARG A 768 6.64 15.20 21.74
CA ARG A 768 5.20 15.20 22.00
C ARG A 768 4.49 14.48 20.83
N VAL A 769 3.26 14.04 21.05
CA VAL A 769 2.43 13.43 19.99
C VAL A 769 2.25 14.39 18.80
N LEU A 770 2.37 15.70 19.06
CA LEU A 770 2.68 16.71 18.08
C LEU A 770 4.10 16.52 17.51
N GLY A 771 4.21 15.74 16.44
CA GLY A 771 5.07 16.16 15.32
C GLY A 771 4.71 17.61 14.93
N PRO A 772 5.64 18.38 14.33
CA PRO A 772 5.51 19.84 14.21
C PRO A 772 4.13 20.22 13.71
N ALA A 773 3.39 20.96 14.54
CA ALA A 773 1.97 21.25 14.34
C ALA A 773 1.73 21.77 12.92
N THR A 774 0.52 21.56 12.38
CA THR A 774 0.15 21.73 10.95
C THR A 774 0.11 23.18 10.44
N THR A 775 1.05 23.97 10.92
CA THR A 775 1.65 25.19 10.36
C THR A 775 1.92 25.14 8.86
N LYS A 776 1.92 24.02 8.15
CA LYS A 776 1.81 24.07 6.66
C LYS A 776 0.54 24.81 6.17
N LYS A 777 -0.53 24.90 6.98
CA LYS A 777 -1.64 25.86 6.77
C LYS A 777 -1.39 27.21 7.44
N ALA A 778 -1.04 27.25 8.73
CA ALA A 778 -0.87 28.52 9.46
C ALA A 778 0.30 29.39 8.98
N ALA A 779 1.33 28.81 8.36
CA ALA A 779 2.46 29.50 7.74
C ALA A 779 2.17 29.93 6.29
N LYS A 780 1.25 29.28 5.55
CA LYS A 780 0.67 29.90 4.34
C LYS A 780 -0.11 31.17 4.73
N ALA A 781 -0.87 31.14 5.83
CA ALA A 781 -1.56 32.32 6.37
C ALA A 781 -0.58 33.39 6.93
N ALA A 782 0.48 32.98 7.62
CA ALA A 782 1.50 33.92 8.13
C ALA A 782 2.37 34.52 7.01
N ASN A 783 2.68 33.76 5.96
CA ASN A 783 3.38 34.29 4.78
C ASN A 783 2.49 35.26 3.97
N ARG A 784 1.17 35.01 3.87
CA ARG A 784 0.22 36.03 3.37
C ARG A 784 0.29 37.34 4.18
N ARG A 785 0.49 37.28 5.51
CA ARG A 785 0.64 38.48 6.35
C ARG A 785 2.04 39.11 6.32
N SER A 786 3.12 38.35 6.10
CA SER A 786 4.48 38.89 6.12
C SER A 786 4.98 39.40 4.75
N ARG A 787 4.45 38.92 3.62
CA ARG A 787 4.88 39.34 2.27
C ARG A 787 4.28 40.69 1.81
N VAL A 788 3.25 41.20 2.48
CA VAL A 788 2.48 42.39 2.07
C VAL A 788 3.03 43.72 2.63
N VAL A 789 3.82 43.71 3.71
CA VAL A 789 4.38 44.94 4.29
C VAL A 789 5.78 45.22 3.77
N LYS A 790 5.86 45.92 2.63
CA LYS A 790 7.02 46.77 2.29
C LYS A 790 6.75 48.20 2.79
N PRO A 791 7.60 48.81 3.62
CA PRO A 791 7.43 50.20 4.04
C PRO A 791 7.55 51.16 2.85
N THR A 792 6.72 52.21 2.83
CA THR A 792 6.82 53.33 1.88
C THR A 792 7.94 54.31 2.27
N GLU A 793 8.47 55.03 1.27
CA GLU A 793 9.79 55.67 1.29
C GLU A 793 9.94 56.95 2.16
N GLN A 794 9.17 57.12 3.24
CA GLN A 794 9.12 58.40 4.00
C GLN A 794 9.99 58.49 5.27
N ASP A 795 10.50 57.37 5.81
CA ASP A 795 11.35 57.39 7.04
C ASP A 795 12.87 57.39 6.78
N LEU A 796 13.32 57.35 5.51
CA LEU A 796 14.74 57.24 5.13
C LEU A 796 15.60 58.49 5.40
N LEU A 797 15.09 59.51 6.11
CA LEU A 797 15.76 60.80 6.30
C LEU A 797 16.36 61.04 7.70
N PHE A 798 16.20 60.10 8.65
CA PHE A 798 16.54 60.34 10.07
C PHE A 798 17.70 59.51 10.66
N ASP A 799 18.20 58.47 9.96
CA ASP A 799 19.17 57.51 10.51
C ASP A 799 20.52 57.52 9.78
N LEU A 800 21.08 58.72 9.53
CA LEU A 800 22.33 58.88 8.78
C LEU A 800 23.34 59.87 9.40
N MET A 801 23.46 59.91 10.73
CA MET A 801 24.65 60.43 11.44
C MET A 801 24.61 60.11 12.95
N ASP A 802 25.28 59.05 13.41
CA ASP A 802 26.53 59.17 14.18
C ASP A 802 27.29 57.82 14.24
N THR A 803 28.34 57.71 15.06
CA THR A 803 29.50 56.81 14.88
C THR A 803 29.79 55.91 16.09
N PRO A 804 30.48 54.75 15.90
CA PRO A 804 30.70 53.74 16.95
C PRO A 804 31.90 54.07 17.87
N PRO A 805 32.09 53.30 18.97
CA PRO A 805 33.31 52.47 18.99
C PRO A 805 33.27 51.12 19.75
N SER A 806 34.15 50.21 19.29
CA SER A 806 34.99 49.27 20.07
C SER A 806 34.40 48.20 21.02
N THR A 807 34.11 47.02 20.47
CA THR A 807 34.82 45.74 20.73
C THR A 807 35.19 45.25 22.16
N THR A 808 34.60 44.09 22.53
CA THR A 808 35.24 42.86 23.12
C THR A 808 35.79 42.83 24.58
N PRO A 809 35.91 41.65 25.24
CA PRO A 809 35.25 40.34 25.03
C PRO A 809 34.77 39.54 26.29
N ALA A 810 33.77 38.66 26.07
CA ALA A 810 33.56 37.38 26.78
C ALA A 810 33.11 37.43 28.29
N PRO A 811 32.80 36.28 28.96
CA PRO A 811 31.52 35.57 28.71
C PRO A 811 30.78 35.06 29.98
N GLY A 812 29.50 34.72 29.84
CA GLY A 812 28.85 33.66 30.66
C GLY A 812 27.44 33.96 31.22
N GLY A 813 26.73 32.89 31.56
CA GLY A 813 25.60 32.88 32.51
C GLY A 813 24.24 33.36 31.99
N ALA A 814 23.27 32.45 31.87
CA ALA A 814 21.87 32.80 31.64
C ALA A 814 21.05 32.75 32.95
N SER A 815 20.46 33.87 33.36
CA SER A 815 19.28 33.93 34.23
C SER A 815 18.73 35.36 34.29
N ASN A 816 17.46 35.55 33.97
CA ASN A 816 16.66 36.71 34.41
C ASN A 816 15.16 36.39 34.26
N THR A 817 14.69 35.49 35.11
CA THR A 817 13.27 35.33 35.42
C THR A 817 13.01 35.82 36.82
N ASP A 818 11.96 36.63 36.95
CA ASP A 818 11.39 37.20 38.17
C ASP A 818 12.21 38.24 38.95
N LEU A 819 11.52 39.32 39.32
CA LEU A 819 12.08 40.54 39.92
C LEU A 819 11.31 40.95 41.19
N LEU A 820 10.64 39.98 41.83
CA LEU A 820 9.64 40.19 42.88
C LEU A 820 9.89 39.41 44.19
N ALA A 821 11.11 38.89 44.41
CA ALA A 821 11.44 38.03 45.55
C ALA A 821 12.51 38.56 46.53
N ASP A 822 13.20 39.68 46.25
CA ASP A 822 14.25 40.25 47.15
C ASP A 822 13.82 41.59 47.80
N ILE A 823 12.52 41.72 48.08
CA ILE A 823 12.07 42.60 49.15
C ILE A 823 12.34 41.85 50.47
N LEU A 824 13.45 42.19 51.14
CA LEU A 824 13.94 41.79 52.50
C LEU A 824 15.32 41.07 52.53
N GLY A 825 16.38 41.68 51.98
CA GLY A 825 17.75 41.12 51.96
C GLY A 825 18.56 41.17 53.29
N GLY A 826 19.84 40.77 53.27
CA GLY A 826 20.68 40.68 54.48
C GLY A 826 22.19 40.36 54.32
N THR A 827 23.02 41.39 54.10
CA THR A 827 24.43 41.58 54.60
C THR A 827 25.49 40.44 54.65
N SER A 828 26.50 40.57 53.77
CA SER A 828 27.98 40.60 54.03
C SER A 828 28.88 39.36 54.29
N SER A 829 29.90 39.23 53.40
CA SER A 829 31.36 38.95 53.62
C SER A 829 31.97 37.52 53.44
N PRO A 830 33.29 37.36 53.06
CA PRO A 830 33.80 36.29 52.14
C PRO A 830 34.96 35.38 52.70
N PRO A 831 35.55 34.39 51.94
CA PRO A 831 36.77 34.65 51.12
C PRO A 831 37.16 33.69 49.92
N THR A 832 37.90 34.25 48.91
CA THR A 832 39.01 33.72 48.02
C THR A 832 39.02 32.38 47.20
N SER A 833 39.33 32.52 45.86
CA SER A 833 39.98 31.57 44.88
C SER A 833 39.12 30.50 44.12
N ALA A 834 39.51 29.79 43.03
CA ALA A 834 40.79 29.60 42.27
C ALA A 834 40.63 29.41 40.70
N SER A 835 41.45 28.58 40.00
CA SER A 835 41.56 28.45 38.49
C SER A 835 42.26 27.11 38.02
N PRO A 836 42.57 26.74 36.72
CA PRO A 836 42.56 27.47 35.40
C PRO A 836 42.16 26.67 34.08
N GLN A 837 42.44 27.23 32.87
CA GLN A 837 42.14 26.77 31.45
C GLN A 837 43.00 27.56 30.39
N PRO A 838 42.84 27.56 29.01
CA PRO A 838 42.47 26.57 27.96
C PRO A 838 43.23 26.67 26.55
N GLN A 839 42.84 25.82 25.55
CA GLN A 839 42.69 26.10 24.06
C GLN A 839 43.81 25.99 22.94
N GLN A 840 43.48 26.43 21.69
CA GLN A 840 43.77 25.85 20.33
C GLN A 840 44.76 26.58 19.34
N SER A 841 45.19 25.83 18.28
CA SER A 841 45.38 26.16 16.83
C SER A 841 46.52 27.01 16.23
N ASN A 842 47.04 26.58 15.05
CA ASN A 842 47.47 27.42 13.89
C ASN A 842 47.82 26.59 12.61
N VAL A 843 48.04 27.24 11.45
CA VAL A 843 48.22 26.58 10.12
C VAL A 843 49.28 27.29 9.23
N ALA A 844 49.88 26.53 8.29
CA ALA A 844 50.59 26.93 7.04
C ALA A 844 52.13 27.09 7.05
N SER A 845 52.68 26.96 5.83
CA SER A 845 54.08 27.17 5.36
C SER A 845 54.98 25.94 5.20
N ILE A 846 55.14 25.59 3.92
CA ILE A 846 55.94 24.57 3.23
C ILE A 846 57.46 24.69 3.49
N MET A 847 58.18 23.60 3.17
CA MET A 847 59.64 23.50 3.00
C MET A 847 60.33 24.80 2.52
N ASP A 848 61.38 25.23 3.23
CA ASP A 848 62.72 25.45 2.65
C ASP A 848 63.80 25.47 3.77
N LEU A 849 65.06 25.57 3.37
CA LEU A 849 66.27 25.87 4.14
C LEU A 849 66.72 24.92 5.27
N PHE A 850 67.90 24.31 5.20
CA PHE A 850 68.71 23.82 4.07
C PHE A 850 69.83 22.94 4.66
N SER A 851 70.31 21.93 3.93
CA SER A 851 71.51 21.12 4.25
C SER A 851 71.43 20.33 5.58
N ALA A 852 72.12 19.23 5.84
CA ALA A 852 72.88 18.24 5.09
C ALA A 852 73.22 17.11 6.11
N GLY A 853 74.02 16.11 5.73
CA GLY A 853 74.53 15.10 6.67
C GLY A 853 75.50 15.68 7.74
N PRO A 854 76.05 14.83 8.62
CA PRO A 854 76.66 13.55 8.22
C PRO A 854 75.87 12.33 8.76
N ALA A 855 75.88 11.14 8.17
CA ALA A 855 77.03 10.30 7.79
C ALA A 855 77.92 9.98 9.01
N GLN A 856 78.44 8.78 9.25
CA GLN A 856 78.40 7.48 8.55
C GLN A 856 78.69 6.38 9.64
N PRO A 857 78.90 5.06 9.38
CA PRO A 857 79.33 4.40 8.16
C PRO A 857 78.34 3.37 7.57
N ALA A 858 78.35 3.33 6.24
CA ALA A 858 78.06 2.11 5.48
C ALA A 858 79.39 1.59 4.88
N ALA A 859 79.31 0.53 4.08
CA ALA A 859 80.36 -0.02 3.21
C ALA A 859 81.48 -0.86 3.86
N SER A 860 81.30 -2.19 3.71
CA SER A 860 82.36 -3.14 3.31
C SER A 860 83.44 -3.53 4.35
N PRO A 861 84.23 -4.60 4.12
CA PRO A 861 84.22 -5.56 3.01
C PRO A 861 84.05 -7.03 3.47
N ALA A 862 84.18 -7.97 2.53
CA ALA A 862 84.58 -9.34 2.85
C ALA A 862 86.11 -9.42 3.03
N PRO A 863 86.60 -10.34 3.86
CA PRO A 863 87.85 -11.04 3.56
C PRO A 863 87.69 -12.57 3.62
N ALA A 864 88.49 -13.29 2.84
CA ALA A 864 88.58 -14.74 2.89
C ALA A 864 89.66 -15.22 3.88
N VAL A 865 89.46 -16.38 4.48
CA VAL A 865 90.51 -17.21 5.08
C VAL A 865 90.30 -18.64 4.58
N GLY A 866 91.37 -19.31 4.14
CA GLY A 866 91.31 -20.66 3.59
C GLY A 866 91.96 -21.71 4.48
N GLY A 867 91.59 -22.98 4.26
CA GLY A 867 92.16 -24.16 4.91
C GLY A 867 91.09 -25.02 5.62
N GLY A 868 91.00 -26.34 5.41
CA GLY A 868 91.73 -27.13 4.41
C GLY A 868 91.80 -28.64 4.69
N SER A 869 90.77 -29.39 4.33
CA SER A 869 90.79 -30.87 4.19
C SER A 869 89.54 -31.31 3.41
N ASN A 870 89.64 -31.79 2.17
CA ASN A 870 89.94 -33.18 1.77
C ASN A 870 88.99 -34.19 2.43
N MET A 871 88.08 -34.81 1.65
CA MET A 871 88.23 -36.13 0.98
C MET A 871 88.04 -37.31 1.94
N ASP A 872 87.38 -38.43 1.60
CA ASP A 872 86.57 -38.83 0.42
C ASP A 872 85.82 -40.15 0.78
N LEU A 873 85.11 -40.74 -0.18
CA LEU A 873 84.99 -42.19 -0.38
C LEU A 873 84.25 -43.08 0.66
N MET A 874 82.94 -43.22 0.41
CA MET A 874 82.20 -44.50 0.33
C MET A 874 82.97 -45.82 0.59
N SER A 875 82.63 -46.60 1.63
CA SER A 875 82.35 -48.07 1.59
C SER A 875 82.17 -48.76 2.97
N GLN A 876 81.50 -49.93 2.96
CA GLN A 876 81.46 -51.05 3.96
C GLN A 876 81.10 -50.72 5.44
N MET A 877 80.07 -51.30 6.10
CA MET A 877 79.62 -52.69 6.32
C MET A 877 80.54 -53.58 7.21
N SER A 878 80.14 -53.85 8.47
CA SER A 878 79.73 -55.22 8.94
C SER A 878 79.51 -55.37 10.47
N ALA A 879 78.32 -55.90 10.83
CA ALA A 879 77.94 -56.80 11.95
C ALA A 879 78.56 -56.75 13.37
N ALA A 880 77.70 -56.68 14.41
CA ALA A 880 77.53 -57.72 15.46
C ALA A 880 76.32 -57.44 16.41
N THR A 881 75.77 -58.48 17.06
CA THR A 881 74.62 -58.48 18.02
C THR A 881 74.98 -59.35 19.25
N PRO A 882 74.30 -59.33 20.44
CA PRO A 882 72.89 -59.77 20.62
C PRO A 882 72.12 -59.01 21.78
N PRO A 883 71.21 -59.55 22.64
CA PRO A 883 69.87 -58.94 22.88
C PRO A 883 69.53 -58.60 24.37
N PRO A 884 68.37 -57.96 24.73
CA PRO A 884 67.10 -58.70 24.95
C PRO A 884 65.75 -57.94 24.78
N GLN A 885 64.75 -58.65 24.21
CA GLN A 885 63.29 -58.63 24.50
C GLN A 885 62.42 -57.32 24.51
N PRO A 886 61.07 -57.41 24.39
CA PRO A 886 60.31 -56.40 23.62
C PRO A 886 59.43 -55.43 24.42
N GLN A 887 59.21 -54.23 23.86
CA GLN A 887 58.13 -53.30 24.23
C GLN A 887 57.49 -52.66 22.98
N ALA A 888 56.35 -51.99 23.16
CA ALA A 888 55.31 -51.77 22.13
C ALA A 888 55.66 -50.81 20.98
N ALA A 889 54.87 -50.89 19.89
CA ALA A 889 54.97 -50.03 18.72
C ALA A 889 54.46 -48.58 18.99
N PRO A 890 54.89 -47.58 18.20
CA PRO A 890 54.51 -46.18 18.41
C PRO A 890 53.03 -45.92 18.13
N GLN A 891 52.38 -45.11 18.97
CA GLN A 891 50.98 -44.70 18.78
C GLN A 891 50.85 -43.57 17.75
N ALA A 892 49.80 -43.64 16.94
CA ALA A 892 49.42 -42.60 15.98
C ALA A 892 48.84 -41.36 16.67
N PRO A 893 48.90 -40.16 16.05
CA PRO A 893 48.38 -38.93 16.65
C PRO A 893 46.87 -39.02 16.94
N ALA A 894 46.49 -38.62 18.16
CA ALA A 894 45.10 -38.63 18.60
C ALA A 894 44.21 -37.74 17.73
N GLY A 895 43.03 -38.25 17.37
CA GLY A 895 41.97 -37.43 16.77
C GLY A 895 41.31 -36.55 17.84
N LEU A 896 40.75 -35.41 17.42
CA LEU A 896 39.98 -34.52 18.29
C LEU A 896 38.67 -35.22 18.69
N PRO A 897 38.41 -35.54 19.97
CA PRO A 897 37.11 -36.07 20.38
C PRO A 897 36.04 -34.98 20.26
N VAL A 898 34.91 -35.32 19.64
CA VAL A 898 33.78 -34.39 19.39
C VAL A 898 32.49 -34.87 20.07
N TYR A 899 32.35 -36.19 20.28
CA TYR A 899 31.23 -36.79 21.00
C TYR A 899 31.71 -38.00 21.79
N ASP A 900 31.27 -38.16 23.03
CA ASP A 900 31.57 -39.32 23.89
C ASP A 900 30.41 -39.54 24.87
N ASN A 901 29.39 -40.28 24.43
CA ASN A 901 28.22 -40.59 25.26
C ASN A 901 27.53 -41.89 24.80
N ASN A 902 26.73 -42.52 25.68
CA ASN A 902 25.96 -43.74 25.41
C ASN A 902 26.75 -44.90 24.78
N GLY A 903 28.05 -45.00 25.06
CA GLY A 903 28.93 -46.04 24.50
C GLY A 903 29.40 -45.80 23.07
N LEU A 904 29.20 -44.59 22.51
CA LEU A 904 29.74 -44.18 21.21
C LEU A 904 30.71 -43.01 21.39
N ASN A 905 31.98 -43.25 21.04
CA ASN A 905 33.02 -42.23 20.98
C ASN A 905 33.26 -41.83 19.51
N VAL A 906 33.23 -40.54 19.20
CA VAL A 906 33.46 -40.02 17.84
C VAL A 906 34.60 -39.01 17.87
N SER A 907 35.66 -39.30 17.10
CA SER A 907 36.84 -38.44 16.98
C SER A 907 37.14 -38.06 15.54
N PHE A 908 37.69 -36.87 15.33
CA PHE A 908 38.01 -36.29 14.02
C PHE A 908 39.53 -36.13 13.86
N GLN A 909 40.09 -36.73 12.81
CA GLN A 909 41.44 -36.42 12.34
C GLN A 909 41.34 -35.47 11.13
N ILE A 910 42.02 -34.33 11.19
CA ILE A 910 41.94 -33.27 10.17
C ILE A 910 43.32 -33.07 9.51
N GLN A 911 43.36 -33.09 8.19
CA GLN A 911 44.52 -32.77 7.35
C GLN A 911 44.17 -31.58 6.45
N ARG A 912 45.12 -30.66 6.26
CA ARG A 912 44.95 -29.47 5.42
C ARG A 912 46.00 -29.49 4.31
N ASN A 913 45.55 -29.53 3.06
CA ASN A 913 46.44 -29.51 1.90
C ASN A 913 46.66 -28.06 1.42
N ALA A 914 47.80 -27.80 0.80
CA ALA A 914 48.25 -26.46 0.42
C ALA A 914 47.29 -25.69 -0.52
N GLU A 915 46.44 -26.40 -1.27
CA GLU A 915 45.46 -25.82 -2.20
C GLU A 915 44.16 -25.32 -1.54
N GLY A 916 44.09 -25.29 -0.20
CA GLY A 916 42.90 -24.83 0.53
C GLY A 916 41.78 -25.89 0.62
N MET A 917 42.11 -27.15 0.37
CA MET A 917 41.23 -28.31 0.59
C MET A 917 41.52 -28.92 1.98
N VAL A 918 40.47 -29.10 2.77
CA VAL A 918 40.53 -29.71 4.09
C VAL A 918 39.95 -31.11 4.01
N GLN A 919 40.74 -32.12 4.34
CA GLN A 919 40.26 -33.50 4.44
C GLN A 919 40.10 -33.84 5.93
N ALA A 920 38.94 -34.34 6.32
CA ALA A 920 38.72 -34.84 7.66
C ALA A 920 38.24 -36.29 7.63
N ILE A 921 38.58 -37.03 8.68
CA ILE A 921 38.18 -38.43 8.88
C ILE A 921 37.53 -38.51 10.25
N ALA A 922 36.21 -38.76 10.27
CA ALA A 922 35.49 -39.12 11.47
C ALA A 922 35.72 -40.61 11.75
N ARG A 923 35.98 -40.96 13.01
CA ARG A 923 36.22 -42.31 13.52
C ARG A 923 35.25 -42.57 14.65
N PHE A 924 34.36 -43.54 14.44
CA PHE A 924 33.27 -43.93 15.33
C PHE A 924 33.70 -45.21 16.04
N ARG A 925 33.86 -45.16 17.36
CA ARG A 925 34.29 -46.29 18.18
C ARG A 925 33.20 -46.65 19.17
N ASN A 926 32.77 -47.90 19.15
CA ASN A 926 31.85 -48.42 20.17
C ASN A 926 32.64 -48.77 21.43
N SER A 927 32.44 -47.99 22.49
CA SER A 927 32.97 -48.22 23.85
C SER A 927 31.97 -48.92 24.77
N GLY A 928 30.73 -49.15 24.31
CA GLY A 928 29.70 -49.91 25.01
C GLY A 928 29.82 -51.43 24.86
N SER A 929 28.96 -52.15 25.58
CA SER A 929 28.92 -53.62 25.61
C SER A 929 27.98 -54.26 24.58
N GLY A 930 27.09 -53.47 23.96
CA GLY A 930 26.16 -53.92 22.92
C GLY A 930 26.58 -53.44 21.51
N PRO A 931 26.22 -54.15 20.44
CA PRO A 931 26.47 -53.68 19.07
C PRO A 931 25.60 -52.47 18.73
N LEU A 932 26.15 -51.50 18.00
CA LEU A 932 25.44 -50.36 17.45
C LEU A 932 25.20 -50.59 15.95
N SER A 933 23.98 -50.35 15.47
CA SER A 933 23.59 -50.51 14.05
C SER A 933 23.09 -49.20 13.46
N ASN A 934 23.13 -49.07 12.12
CA ASN A 934 22.75 -47.85 11.39
C ASN A 934 23.51 -46.57 11.82
N VAL A 935 24.77 -46.70 12.25
CA VAL A 935 25.64 -45.57 12.56
C VAL A 935 25.94 -44.78 11.29
N GLY A 936 25.72 -43.47 11.33
CA GLY A 936 26.04 -42.55 10.24
C GLY A 936 26.14 -41.10 10.73
N LEU A 937 26.87 -40.28 9.99
CA LEU A 937 27.04 -38.85 10.27
C LEU A 937 26.42 -38.02 9.15
N GLN A 938 25.62 -37.02 9.51
CA GLN A 938 25.23 -35.93 8.63
C GLN A 938 26.11 -34.71 8.94
N ALA A 939 26.46 -33.93 7.91
CA ALA A 939 27.29 -32.74 8.05
C ALA A 939 26.90 -31.69 7.01
N ALA A 940 26.95 -30.42 7.40
CA ALA A 940 26.69 -29.27 6.54
C ALA A 940 27.88 -28.30 6.56
N VAL A 941 28.02 -27.51 5.50
CA VAL A 941 29.01 -26.42 5.38
C VAL A 941 28.32 -25.16 4.83
N PRO A 942 28.86 -23.95 5.06
CA PRO A 942 28.32 -22.73 4.46
C PRO A 942 28.33 -22.79 2.92
N LYS A 943 27.39 -22.11 2.23
CA LYS A 943 27.31 -22.04 0.74
C LYS A 943 28.66 -21.67 0.06
N THR A 944 29.58 -21.01 0.76
CA THR A 944 30.93 -20.63 0.28
C THR A 944 31.95 -21.78 0.29
N GLN A 945 31.52 -23.00 0.66
CA GLN A 945 32.33 -24.22 0.70
C GLN A 945 31.54 -25.39 0.08
N LYS A 946 32.23 -26.32 -0.56
CA LYS A 946 31.65 -27.57 -1.07
C LYS A 946 32.13 -28.74 -0.22
N LEU A 947 31.18 -29.45 0.38
CA LEU A 947 31.40 -30.70 1.12
C LEU A 947 31.22 -31.89 0.17
N GLN A 948 32.13 -32.85 0.25
CA GLN A 948 31.94 -34.21 -0.26
C GLN A 948 32.09 -35.17 0.91
N LEU A 949 30.98 -35.83 1.28
CA LEU A 949 30.93 -36.84 2.32
C LEU A 949 30.97 -38.22 1.65
N MET A 950 31.93 -39.06 2.03
CA MET A 950 32.02 -40.44 1.54
C MET A 950 31.18 -41.38 2.41
N SER A 951 30.90 -42.59 1.93
CA SER A 951 30.25 -43.64 2.71
C SER A 951 31.05 -43.99 3.98
N ILE A 952 30.34 -44.36 5.05
CA ILE A 952 30.96 -44.95 6.25
C ILE A 952 31.47 -46.37 5.95
N SER A 953 32.57 -46.79 6.58
CA SER A 953 33.19 -48.10 6.32
C SER A 953 32.35 -49.30 6.78
N SER A 954 31.54 -49.14 7.83
CA SER A 954 30.45 -50.03 8.20
C SER A 954 29.39 -49.23 8.95
N THR A 955 28.11 -49.54 8.71
CA THR A 955 26.96 -49.01 9.46
C THR A 955 26.79 -49.69 10.81
N ASP A 956 27.28 -50.92 10.93
CA ASP A 956 27.24 -51.70 12.16
C ASP A 956 28.63 -51.69 12.81
N VAL A 957 28.65 -51.40 14.11
CA VAL A 957 29.85 -51.23 14.94
C VAL A 957 29.70 -52.08 16.20
N GLY A 958 30.29 -53.28 16.19
CA GLY A 958 30.30 -54.17 17.35
C GLY A 958 31.11 -53.63 18.54
N PRO A 959 30.97 -54.20 19.74
CA PRO A 959 31.71 -53.75 20.93
C PRO A 959 33.22 -53.68 20.71
N GLY A 960 33.83 -52.52 20.98
CA GLY A 960 35.25 -52.26 20.76
C GLY A 960 35.69 -52.04 19.31
N ALA A 961 34.80 -52.23 18.33
CA ALA A 961 35.09 -52.01 16.91
C ALA A 961 35.08 -50.51 16.53
N GLU A 962 35.65 -50.21 15.37
CA GLU A 962 35.78 -48.85 14.84
C GLU A 962 35.35 -48.77 13.38
N ALA A 963 34.44 -47.85 13.07
CA ALA A 963 34.12 -47.43 11.71
C ALA A 963 34.76 -46.08 11.40
N THR A 964 34.97 -45.77 10.12
CA THR A 964 35.45 -44.45 9.67
C THR A 964 34.62 -43.90 8.53
N GLN A 965 34.48 -42.58 8.48
CA GLN A 965 33.85 -41.86 7.38
C GLN A 965 34.73 -40.69 6.97
N ARG A 966 35.04 -40.60 5.67
CA ARG A 966 35.88 -39.52 5.12
C ARG A 966 35.01 -38.39 4.61
N MET A 967 35.45 -37.16 4.84
CA MET A 967 34.85 -35.96 4.28
C MET A 967 35.93 -35.03 3.72
N MET A 968 35.59 -34.32 2.65
CA MET A 968 36.45 -33.32 2.02
C MET A 968 35.68 -32.02 1.90
N VAL A 969 36.30 -30.93 2.36
CA VAL A 969 35.75 -29.58 2.32
C VAL A 969 36.67 -28.71 1.48
N SER A 970 36.15 -28.17 0.38
CA SER A 970 36.87 -27.24 -0.50
C SER A 970 36.22 -25.86 -0.46
N GLY A 971 37.00 -24.81 -0.21
CA GLY A 971 36.51 -23.42 -0.23
C GLY A 971 36.32 -22.86 -1.64
N ALA A 972 35.46 -21.84 -1.77
CA ALA A 972 35.27 -21.10 -3.01
C ALA A 972 36.57 -20.47 -3.53
N LYS A 973 36.93 -20.78 -4.78
CA LYS A 973 38.10 -20.23 -5.48
C LYS A 973 37.78 -18.81 -5.97
N GLY A 974 38.50 -17.81 -5.47
CA GLY A 974 38.35 -16.42 -5.92
C GLY A 974 39.40 -15.49 -5.30
N GLN A 975 39.89 -14.53 -6.08
CA GLN A 975 40.80 -13.50 -5.61
C GLN A 975 40.06 -12.49 -4.71
N ILE A 976 40.73 -12.00 -3.67
CA ILE A 976 40.21 -10.93 -2.81
C ILE A 976 40.70 -9.59 -3.38
N HIS A 977 39.77 -8.69 -3.64
CA HIS A 977 40.02 -7.33 -4.13
C HIS A 977 39.70 -6.31 -3.05
N THR A 978 40.40 -5.18 -3.03
CA THR A 978 40.06 -4.04 -2.18
C THR A 978 39.26 -3.04 -3.00
N VAL A 979 38.15 -2.55 -2.45
CA VAL A 979 37.26 -1.56 -3.08
C VAL A 979 36.92 -0.44 -2.07
N SER A 980 36.44 0.69 -2.58
CA SER A 980 36.11 1.87 -1.75
C SER A 980 34.65 2.27 -1.93
N LEU A 981 33.94 2.59 -0.86
CA LEU A 981 32.57 3.08 -0.95
C LEU A 981 32.56 4.51 -1.52
N LYS A 982 31.91 4.71 -2.67
CA LYS A 982 31.91 5.99 -3.42
C LYS A 982 30.60 6.75 -3.33
N ARG A 983 29.46 6.07 -3.26
CA ARG A 983 28.12 6.67 -3.17
C ARG A 983 27.17 5.72 -2.43
N ILE A 984 26.26 6.29 -1.66
CA ILE A 984 25.15 5.60 -1.00
C ILE A 984 23.87 6.32 -1.48
N ASP A 985 22.89 5.58 -1.95
CA ASP A 985 21.57 6.09 -2.33
C ASP A 985 20.50 5.39 -1.47
N GLN A 986 19.58 6.14 -0.87
CA GLN A 986 18.44 5.59 -0.13
C GLN A 986 17.30 5.31 -1.13
N VAL A 987 16.70 4.12 -1.10
CA VAL A 987 15.57 3.75 -1.98
C VAL A 987 14.25 3.80 -1.22
N ASN A 988 14.24 3.20 -0.03
CA ASN A 988 13.17 3.32 0.96
C ASN A 988 13.78 3.17 2.36
N ASP A 989 12.99 3.30 3.42
CA ASP A 989 13.47 3.32 4.82
C ASP A 989 14.26 2.07 5.21
N ASN A 990 14.00 0.94 4.54
CA ASN A 990 14.63 -0.33 4.78
C ASN A 990 15.69 -0.74 3.76
N VAL A 991 15.86 -0.07 2.60
CA VAL A 991 16.81 -0.46 1.54
C VAL A 991 17.68 0.69 1.05
N ARG A 992 19.00 0.43 0.96
CA ARG A 992 20.02 1.32 0.41
C ARG A 992 20.80 0.66 -0.72
N LEU A 993 21.18 1.46 -1.72
CA LEU A 993 22.14 1.10 -2.77
C LEU A 993 23.53 1.62 -2.40
N PHE A 994 24.54 0.76 -2.51
CA PHE A 994 25.93 1.07 -2.23
C PHE A 994 26.78 0.89 -3.48
N ARG A 995 27.43 1.96 -3.95
CA ARG A 995 28.36 1.91 -5.10
C ARG A 995 29.80 1.82 -4.63
N LEU A 996 30.42 0.68 -4.90
CA LEU A 996 31.80 0.35 -4.56
C LEU A 996 32.71 0.65 -5.77
N GLY A 997 33.48 1.72 -5.68
CA GLY A 997 34.49 2.07 -6.68
C GLY A 997 35.71 1.17 -6.60
N ILE A 998 36.11 0.64 -7.75
CA ILE A 998 37.28 -0.22 -7.92
C ILE A 998 38.52 0.68 -8.10
N PRO A 999 39.67 0.42 -7.43
CA PRO A 999 40.88 1.22 -7.60
C PRO A 999 41.48 1.11 -9.01
N ASP A 1000 42.02 2.23 -9.50
CA ASP A 1000 42.60 2.35 -10.84
C ASP A 1000 43.69 1.29 -11.10
N GLY A 1001 43.65 0.68 -12.29
CA GLY A 1001 44.55 -0.43 -12.66
C GLY A 1001 44.11 -1.82 -12.17
N SER A 1002 43.04 -1.94 -11.38
CA SER A 1002 42.45 -3.24 -11.01
C SER A 1002 41.08 -3.44 -11.68
N SER A 1003 40.82 -4.64 -12.19
CA SER A 1003 39.54 -4.99 -12.86
C SER A 1003 38.93 -6.24 -12.26
N ILE A 1004 37.69 -6.15 -11.76
CA ILE A 1004 36.97 -7.30 -11.18
C ILE A 1004 36.11 -7.93 -12.28
N LYS A 1005 36.36 -9.22 -12.58
CA LYS A 1005 35.59 -10.00 -13.55
C LYS A 1005 34.54 -10.85 -12.81
N PHE A 1006 33.28 -10.70 -13.19
CA PHE A 1006 32.14 -11.47 -12.69
C PHE A 1006 31.13 -11.71 -13.83
N LEU A 1007 30.22 -12.67 -13.62
CA LEU A 1007 29.04 -12.92 -14.47
C LEU A 1007 27.79 -12.28 -13.84
N PRO A 1008 26.80 -11.84 -14.64
CA PRO A 1008 25.55 -11.32 -14.09
C PRO A 1008 24.86 -12.34 -13.18
N GLY A 1009 24.26 -11.86 -12.09
CA GLY A 1009 23.63 -12.68 -11.04
C GLY A 1009 24.56 -13.04 -9.86
N GLN A 1010 25.88 -12.94 -10.02
CA GLN A 1010 26.84 -13.25 -8.96
C GLN A 1010 26.77 -12.31 -7.73
N TRP A 1011 27.28 -12.79 -6.59
CA TRP A 1011 27.35 -12.05 -5.33
C TRP A 1011 28.79 -11.69 -4.94
N LEU A 1012 28.94 -10.76 -4.00
CA LEU A 1012 30.20 -10.46 -3.31
C LEU A 1012 30.17 -10.99 -1.88
N ASP A 1013 31.15 -11.81 -1.52
CA ASP A 1013 31.54 -11.99 -0.13
C ASP A 1013 32.24 -10.69 0.32
N THR A 1014 31.57 -9.88 1.14
CA THR A 1014 32.13 -8.62 1.68
C THR A 1014 32.77 -8.85 3.04
N PHE A 1015 34.03 -8.46 3.17
CA PHE A 1015 34.85 -8.59 4.37
C PHE A 1015 35.00 -7.21 5.03
N VAL A 1016 34.19 -6.98 6.05
CA VAL A 1016 34.06 -5.72 6.79
C VAL A 1016 35.10 -5.63 7.92
N PRO A 1017 35.73 -4.46 8.16
CA PRO A 1017 36.64 -4.28 9.29
C PRO A 1017 36.00 -4.62 10.64
N GLY A 1018 36.66 -5.46 11.43
CA GLY A 1018 36.20 -5.89 12.76
C GLY A 1018 35.23 -7.07 12.79
N ILE A 1019 34.81 -7.61 11.64
CA ILE A 1019 33.84 -8.73 11.57
C ILE A 1019 34.48 -9.96 10.92
N VAL A 1020 34.40 -11.11 11.60
CA VAL A 1020 35.07 -12.36 11.16
C VAL A 1020 34.28 -13.09 10.06
N LYS A 1021 32.94 -13.00 10.08
CA LYS A 1021 32.04 -13.60 9.08
C LYS A 1021 31.79 -12.61 7.93
N PRO A 1022 32.08 -12.95 6.67
CA PRO A 1022 31.75 -12.07 5.55
C PRO A 1022 30.23 -12.02 5.29
N GLY A 1023 29.75 -10.89 4.78
CA GLY A 1023 28.37 -10.73 4.32
C GLY A 1023 28.26 -10.96 2.82
N GLY A 1024 27.43 -11.90 2.40
CA GLY A 1024 27.13 -12.14 0.98
C GLY A 1024 26.07 -11.17 0.49
N PHE A 1025 26.38 -10.36 -0.53
CA PHE A 1025 25.45 -9.40 -1.13
C PHE A 1025 25.49 -9.48 -2.66
N THR A 1026 24.34 -9.60 -3.31
CA THR A 1026 24.23 -9.78 -4.77
C THR A 1026 24.66 -8.51 -5.52
N ILE A 1027 25.42 -8.67 -6.60
CA ILE A 1027 25.82 -7.56 -7.47
C ILE A 1027 24.63 -7.17 -8.34
N THR A 1028 24.22 -5.90 -8.27
CA THR A 1028 23.06 -5.38 -9.02
C THR A 1028 23.48 -4.62 -10.29
N SER A 1029 24.75 -4.24 -10.41
CA SER A 1029 25.34 -3.68 -11.64
C SER A 1029 25.63 -4.75 -12.71
N PRO A 1030 25.49 -4.49 -14.01
CA PRO A 1030 25.94 -5.40 -15.06
C PRO A 1030 27.48 -5.42 -15.20
N PRO A 1031 28.09 -6.47 -15.76
CA PRO A 1031 29.55 -6.63 -15.83
C PRO A 1031 30.32 -5.57 -16.64
N SER A 1032 29.62 -4.72 -17.40
CA SER A 1032 30.18 -3.56 -18.11
C SER A 1032 30.68 -2.48 -17.14
N ARG A 1033 29.96 -2.23 -16.04
CA ARG A 1033 30.22 -1.12 -15.10
C ARG A 1033 31.51 -1.29 -14.30
N ALA A 1034 31.92 -2.53 -14.04
CA ALA A 1034 33.22 -2.86 -13.45
C ALA A 1034 34.39 -2.81 -14.46
N ARG A 1035 34.12 -2.51 -15.73
CA ARG A 1035 35.10 -2.41 -16.83
C ARG A 1035 35.14 -1.03 -17.49
N LEU A 1036 34.38 -0.06 -16.97
CA LEU A 1036 34.37 1.31 -17.52
C LEU A 1036 35.78 1.93 -17.45
N PRO A 1037 36.26 2.59 -18.52
CA PRO A 1037 37.58 3.22 -18.54
C PRO A 1037 37.66 4.45 -17.62
N THR A 1038 36.51 5.02 -17.26
CA THR A 1038 36.36 6.13 -16.31
C THR A 1038 35.47 5.68 -15.16
N SER A 1039 36.03 5.64 -13.94
CA SER A 1039 35.35 5.25 -12.69
C SER A 1039 34.61 3.89 -12.74
N PRO A 1040 35.33 2.76 -12.81
CA PRO A 1040 34.73 1.43 -12.70
C PRO A 1040 34.13 1.18 -11.30
N TYR A 1041 32.91 0.64 -11.25
CA TYR A 1041 32.20 0.38 -10.00
C TYR A 1041 31.40 -0.93 -9.99
N LEU A 1042 31.11 -1.41 -8.78
CA LEU A 1042 30.13 -2.45 -8.47
C LEU A 1042 28.99 -1.82 -7.67
N GLU A 1043 27.76 -2.29 -7.85
CA GLU A 1043 26.58 -1.83 -7.12
C GLU A 1043 25.98 -2.99 -6.32
N LEU A 1044 25.56 -2.70 -5.08
CA LEU A 1044 24.90 -3.63 -4.16
C LEU A 1044 23.62 -3.00 -3.62
N ALA A 1045 22.51 -3.73 -3.59
CA ALA A 1045 21.33 -3.38 -2.79
C ALA A 1045 21.40 -4.13 -1.44
N VAL A 1046 21.26 -3.39 -0.34
CA VAL A 1046 21.40 -3.94 1.02
C VAL A 1046 20.23 -3.45 1.90
N GLN A 1047 19.42 -4.38 2.38
CA GLN A 1047 18.37 -4.10 3.36
C GLN A 1047 18.97 -3.91 4.76
N ARG A 1048 18.32 -3.08 5.58
CA ARG A 1048 18.61 -2.93 7.01
C ARG A 1048 18.35 -4.27 7.71
N SER A 1049 19.37 -4.81 8.39
CA SER A 1049 19.33 -6.12 9.03
C SER A 1049 20.29 -6.17 10.21
N THR A 1050 19.96 -6.99 11.22
CA THR A 1050 20.82 -7.27 12.39
C THR A 1050 22.08 -8.06 12.03
N ASN A 1051 22.15 -8.64 10.83
CA ASN A 1051 23.32 -9.35 10.33
C ASN A 1051 24.56 -8.42 10.32
N PRO A 1052 25.63 -8.68 11.09
CA PRO A 1052 26.65 -7.67 11.40
C PRO A 1052 27.30 -6.94 10.20
N PRO A 1053 27.60 -7.57 9.05
CA PRO A 1053 28.10 -6.86 7.87
C PRO A 1053 27.08 -5.89 7.25
N ALA A 1054 25.78 -6.22 7.31
CA ALA A 1054 24.70 -5.34 6.84
C ALA A 1054 24.49 -4.17 7.81
N ALA A 1055 24.42 -4.45 9.11
CA ALA A 1055 24.36 -3.42 10.15
C ALA A 1055 25.54 -2.44 10.05
N TRP A 1056 26.77 -2.92 9.84
CA TRP A 1056 27.94 -2.06 9.63
C TRP A 1056 27.82 -1.20 8.37
N LEU A 1057 27.33 -1.74 7.25
CA LEU A 1057 27.09 -0.96 6.03
C LEU A 1057 26.06 0.16 6.28
N TRP A 1058 25.04 -0.11 7.10
CA TRP A 1058 23.99 0.87 7.43
C TRP A 1058 24.38 1.93 8.46
N GLU A 1059 25.15 1.57 9.48
CA GLU A 1059 25.42 2.42 10.66
C GLU A 1059 26.83 3.02 10.69
N LYS A 1060 27.82 2.33 10.12
CA LYS A 1060 29.26 2.60 10.35
C LYS A 1060 30.06 2.82 9.07
N SER A 1061 29.46 2.63 7.90
CA SER A 1061 30.09 2.93 6.62
C SER A 1061 29.91 4.41 6.25
N SER A 1062 30.93 4.97 5.60
CA SER A 1062 30.92 6.34 5.09
C SER A 1062 31.59 6.39 3.72
N ILE A 1063 31.35 7.46 2.96
CA ILE A 1063 32.00 7.63 1.65
C ILE A 1063 33.52 7.73 1.87
N GLY A 1064 34.27 6.87 1.19
CA GLY A 1064 35.71 6.67 1.38
C GLY A 1064 36.08 5.40 2.15
N SER A 1065 35.15 4.77 2.88
CA SER A 1065 35.42 3.52 3.61
C SER A 1065 35.94 2.41 2.68
N GLN A 1066 37.04 1.75 3.07
CA GLN A 1066 37.60 0.62 2.34
C GLN A 1066 37.01 -0.71 2.80
N LEU A 1067 36.71 -1.57 1.83
CA LEU A 1067 36.17 -2.92 2.01
C LEU A 1067 37.02 -3.91 1.21
N ARG A 1068 37.10 -5.16 1.68
CA ARG A 1068 37.64 -6.27 0.87
C ARG A 1068 36.48 -7.11 0.36
N VAL A 1069 36.51 -7.51 -0.90
CA VAL A 1069 35.44 -8.25 -1.56
C VAL A 1069 35.99 -9.43 -2.37
N ARG A 1070 35.22 -10.50 -2.48
CA ARG A 1070 35.47 -11.65 -3.35
C ARG A 1070 34.20 -12.01 -4.11
N VAL A 1071 34.30 -12.21 -5.42
CA VAL A 1071 33.16 -12.66 -6.25
C VAL A 1071 32.83 -14.12 -5.91
N GLY A 1072 31.53 -14.42 -5.79
CA GLY A 1072 30.97 -15.74 -5.51
C GLY A 1072 29.60 -15.94 -6.16
N GLY A 1073 28.98 -17.08 -5.89
CA GLY A 1073 27.67 -17.43 -6.43
C GLY A 1073 27.72 -18.24 -7.73
N ALA A 1074 26.76 -19.15 -7.85
CA ALA A 1074 26.54 -20.04 -9.00
C ALA A 1074 25.24 -19.74 -9.75
N PHE A 1075 24.37 -18.89 -9.19
CA PHE A 1075 23.18 -18.35 -9.85
C PHE A 1075 23.62 -17.29 -10.86
N VAL A 1076 23.85 -17.70 -12.11
CA VAL A 1076 24.49 -16.86 -13.13
C VAL A 1076 23.77 -16.90 -14.47
N TRP A 1077 23.97 -15.85 -15.26
CA TRP A 1077 23.72 -15.85 -16.70
C TRP A 1077 25.06 -15.87 -17.47
N PRO A 1078 25.20 -16.65 -18.56
CA PRO A 1078 24.26 -17.66 -19.05
C PRO A 1078 24.16 -18.89 -18.12
N PRO A 1079 23.03 -19.65 -18.17
CA PRO A 1079 22.85 -20.88 -17.42
C PRO A 1079 23.90 -21.96 -17.80
N GLN A 1080 24.44 -22.66 -16.81
CA GLN A 1080 25.47 -23.68 -17.05
C GLN A 1080 24.83 -25.02 -17.46
N GLY A 1081 25.12 -25.50 -18.67
CA GLY A 1081 24.65 -26.80 -19.16
C GLY A 1081 23.33 -26.78 -19.96
N VAL A 1082 22.86 -25.58 -20.33
CA VAL A 1082 21.75 -25.36 -21.27
C VAL A 1082 22.32 -24.76 -22.57
N ASP A 1083 21.79 -25.17 -23.72
CA ASP A 1083 22.18 -24.60 -25.01
C ASP A 1083 21.40 -23.31 -25.31
N LEU A 1084 22.11 -22.19 -25.36
CA LEU A 1084 21.56 -20.86 -25.64
C LEU A 1084 20.95 -20.76 -27.04
N ALA A 1085 21.42 -21.54 -28.02
CA ALA A 1085 20.84 -21.54 -29.37
C ALA A 1085 19.46 -22.24 -29.43
N SER A 1086 19.12 -23.03 -28.41
CA SER A 1086 17.80 -23.67 -28.28
C SER A 1086 16.77 -22.82 -27.54
N LEU A 1087 17.19 -21.74 -26.88
CA LEU A 1087 16.33 -20.98 -25.97
C LEU A 1087 15.42 -20.01 -26.75
N ARG A 1088 14.15 -19.95 -26.37
CA ARG A 1088 13.17 -18.96 -26.86
C ARG A 1088 12.71 -18.01 -25.76
N ARG A 1089 12.47 -18.53 -24.55
CA ARG A 1089 11.84 -17.81 -23.44
C ARG A 1089 12.69 -17.87 -22.16
N VAL A 1090 12.72 -16.77 -21.42
CA VAL A 1090 13.28 -16.66 -20.05
C VAL A 1090 12.16 -16.19 -19.13
N VAL A 1091 11.96 -16.88 -18.00
CA VAL A 1091 11.01 -16.45 -16.97
C VAL A 1091 11.78 -16.09 -15.70
N PHE A 1092 11.67 -14.84 -15.24
CA PHE A 1092 12.23 -14.36 -13.98
C PHE A 1092 11.13 -14.22 -12.93
N VAL A 1093 11.22 -14.99 -11.85
CA VAL A 1093 10.27 -14.97 -10.72
C VAL A 1093 10.95 -14.36 -9.50
N ALA A 1094 10.58 -13.12 -9.15
CA ALA A 1094 11.21 -12.33 -8.11
C ALA A 1094 10.26 -12.04 -6.94
N GLY A 1095 10.76 -12.15 -5.70
CA GLY A 1095 10.05 -11.70 -4.50
C GLY A 1095 10.92 -10.85 -3.59
N GLY A 1096 10.50 -9.63 -3.25
CA GLY A 1096 11.22 -8.70 -2.37
C GLY A 1096 12.65 -8.40 -2.85
N LEU A 1097 13.67 -8.65 -2.03
CA LEU A 1097 15.08 -8.49 -2.46
C LEU A 1097 15.52 -9.46 -3.56
N GLY A 1098 14.72 -10.49 -3.86
CA GLY A 1098 15.01 -11.46 -4.93
C GLY A 1098 15.09 -10.86 -6.34
N VAL A 1099 14.72 -9.59 -6.50
CA VAL A 1099 14.98 -8.79 -7.71
C VAL A 1099 16.48 -8.54 -7.98
N ASN A 1100 17.33 -8.60 -6.94
CA ASN A 1100 18.73 -8.18 -7.01
C ASN A 1100 19.60 -8.89 -8.08
N PRO A 1101 19.57 -10.22 -8.26
CA PRO A 1101 20.34 -10.87 -9.32
C PRO A 1101 19.80 -10.51 -10.70
N PHE A 1102 18.47 -10.42 -10.83
CA PHE A 1102 17.78 -10.13 -12.09
C PHE A 1102 18.03 -8.70 -12.57
N ALA A 1103 18.17 -7.73 -11.66
CA ALA A 1103 18.60 -6.38 -12.00
C ALA A 1103 19.97 -6.38 -12.72
N SER A 1104 20.89 -7.29 -12.37
CA SER A 1104 22.18 -7.44 -13.07
C SER A 1104 22.03 -8.23 -14.38
N ILE A 1105 21.27 -9.33 -14.39
CA ILE A 1105 21.05 -10.18 -15.57
C ILE A 1105 20.31 -9.43 -16.68
N LEU A 1106 19.14 -8.84 -16.38
CA LEU A 1106 18.33 -8.10 -17.35
C LEU A 1106 19.06 -6.87 -17.89
N SER A 1107 19.81 -6.15 -17.04
CA SER A 1107 20.63 -5.02 -17.50
C SER A 1107 21.83 -5.46 -18.35
N HIS A 1108 22.28 -6.70 -18.25
CA HIS A 1108 23.29 -7.25 -19.17
C HIS A 1108 22.68 -7.63 -20.51
N LEU A 1109 21.51 -8.31 -20.51
CA LEU A 1109 20.75 -8.64 -21.71
C LEU A 1109 20.42 -7.38 -22.54
N ALA A 1110 19.96 -6.31 -21.88
CA ALA A 1110 19.68 -5.00 -22.48
C ALA A 1110 20.93 -4.20 -22.93
N GLU A 1111 22.14 -4.71 -22.65
CA GLU A 1111 23.44 -4.21 -23.12
C GLU A 1111 24.07 -5.12 -24.21
N THR A 1112 23.51 -6.29 -24.52
CA THR A 1112 24.11 -7.29 -25.44
C THR A 1112 23.21 -7.75 -26.61
N GLU A 1113 22.05 -7.13 -26.78
CA GLU A 1113 20.95 -7.55 -27.69
C GLU A 1113 20.34 -8.91 -27.26
N CYS A 1114 19.04 -8.90 -26.95
CA CYS A 1114 18.35 -10.05 -26.37
C CYS A 1114 17.38 -10.68 -27.38
N PRO A 1115 17.71 -11.84 -28.01
CA PRO A 1115 16.84 -12.52 -28.98
C PRO A 1115 15.77 -13.40 -28.33
N TYR A 1116 15.51 -13.22 -27.03
CA TYR A 1116 14.63 -14.07 -26.22
C TYR A 1116 13.43 -13.27 -25.70
N ASP A 1117 12.28 -13.94 -25.58
CA ASP A 1117 11.11 -13.45 -24.86
C ASP A 1117 11.36 -13.55 -23.35
N VAL A 1118 11.39 -12.42 -22.64
CA VAL A 1118 11.75 -12.33 -21.22
C VAL A 1118 10.55 -11.86 -20.39
N GLN A 1119 9.89 -12.83 -19.76
CA GLN A 1119 8.77 -12.60 -18.87
C GLN A 1119 9.29 -12.38 -17.45
N PHE A 1120 9.03 -11.21 -16.85
CA PHE A 1120 9.55 -10.81 -15.55
C PHE A 1120 8.40 -10.57 -14.57
N MET A 1121 8.34 -11.38 -13.52
CA MET A 1121 7.30 -11.36 -12.50
C MET A 1121 7.91 -10.89 -11.18
N TYR A 1122 7.40 -9.81 -10.59
CA TYR A 1122 7.96 -9.24 -9.36
C TYR A 1122 6.90 -9.04 -8.27
N SER A 1123 7.03 -9.75 -7.16
CA SER A 1123 6.22 -9.52 -5.95
C SER A 1123 6.93 -8.65 -4.92
N VAL A 1124 6.24 -7.62 -4.43
CA VAL A 1124 6.76 -6.66 -3.47
C VAL A 1124 5.67 -6.22 -2.48
N LYS A 1125 6.04 -5.92 -1.23
CA LYS A 1125 5.12 -5.36 -0.23
C LYS A 1125 4.82 -3.90 -0.56
N VAL A 1126 3.55 -3.51 -0.49
CA VAL A 1126 3.09 -2.12 -0.70
C VAL A 1126 3.74 -1.17 0.32
N PRO A 1127 4.41 -0.08 -0.11
CA PRO A 1127 4.80 1.04 0.76
C PRO A 1127 3.58 1.85 1.18
N GLU A 1128 3.58 2.38 2.41
CA GLU A 1128 2.41 3.06 3.01
C GLU A 1128 1.92 4.28 2.20
N ASP A 1129 2.80 5.00 1.50
CA ASP A 1129 2.47 6.15 0.65
C ASP A 1129 2.14 5.80 -0.83
N PHE A 1130 2.18 4.52 -1.23
CA PHE A 1130 2.02 4.04 -2.62
C PHE A 1130 2.92 4.72 -3.66
N ASP A 1131 4.17 5.01 -3.31
CA ASP A 1131 5.16 5.66 -4.18
C ASP A 1131 5.96 4.64 -5.02
N SER A 1132 5.94 4.79 -6.36
CA SER A 1132 6.65 3.90 -7.29
C SER A 1132 8.18 4.03 -7.22
N GLN A 1133 8.72 5.17 -6.77
CA GLN A 1133 10.16 5.37 -6.58
C GLN A 1133 10.70 4.61 -5.35
N LYS A 1134 9.83 4.27 -4.38
CA LYS A 1134 10.19 3.45 -3.20
C LYS A 1134 10.31 1.96 -3.53
N ILE A 1135 9.87 1.52 -4.72
CA ILE A 1135 9.95 0.12 -5.17
C ILE A 1135 11.34 -0.15 -5.77
N LEU A 1136 12.04 -1.16 -5.23
CA LEU A 1136 13.44 -1.44 -5.57
C LEU A 1136 13.63 -1.76 -7.06
N PHE A 1137 14.44 -0.92 -7.72
CA PHE A 1137 14.76 -0.93 -9.16
C PHE A 1137 13.60 -0.66 -10.14
N MET A 1138 12.43 -0.20 -9.68
CA MET A 1138 11.23 -0.05 -10.52
C MET A 1138 11.49 0.78 -11.79
N GLU A 1139 12.03 2.00 -11.65
CA GLU A 1139 12.38 2.89 -12.77
C GLU A 1139 13.34 2.23 -13.77
N ARG A 1140 14.29 1.42 -13.27
CA ARG A 1140 15.33 0.76 -14.07
C ARG A 1140 14.80 -0.47 -14.81
N LEU A 1141 13.81 -1.17 -14.24
CA LEU A 1141 13.13 -2.28 -14.91
C LEU A 1141 12.18 -1.72 -15.99
N ALA A 1142 11.34 -0.75 -15.63
CA ALA A 1142 10.45 -0.06 -16.57
C ALA A 1142 11.22 0.49 -17.79
N ALA A 1143 12.27 1.28 -17.57
CA ALA A 1143 13.08 1.88 -18.63
C ALA A 1143 13.94 0.88 -19.47
N ILE A 1144 13.95 -0.41 -19.14
CA ILE A 1144 14.49 -1.46 -20.02
C ILE A 1144 13.40 -1.96 -20.98
N TYR A 1145 12.21 -2.26 -20.46
CA TYR A 1145 11.08 -2.76 -21.25
C TYR A 1145 10.49 -1.67 -22.15
N GLY A 1146 10.16 -0.48 -21.62
CA GLY A 1146 9.61 0.65 -22.39
C GLY A 1146 10.61 1.34 -23.35
N ARG A 1147 11.79 0.75 -23.57
CA ARG A 1147 12.73 1.13 -24.64
C ARG A 1147 12.98 0.00 -25.63
N GLU A 1148 12.13 -1.03 -25.60
CA GLU A 1148 12.15 -2.25 -26.43
C GLU A 1148 13.51 -2.99 -26.46
N LYS A 1149 14.36 -2.79 -25.44
CA LYS A 1149 15.71 -3.40 -25.38
C LYS A 1149 15.68 -4.90 -25.10
N VAL A 1150 14.52 -5.38 -24.63
CA VAL A 1150 14.22 -6.77 -24.30
C VAL A 1150 12.75 -6.98 -24.63
N SER A 1151 12.43 -7.94 -25.50
CA SER A 1151 11.06 -8.38 -25.77
C SER A 1151 10.51 -9.16 -24.59
N GLY A 1152 9.26 -8.90 -24.19
CA GLY A 1152 8.54 -9.62 -23.13
C GLY A 1152 7.67 -8.70 -22.27
N CYS A 1153 7.14 -9.22 -21.16
CA CYS A 1153 6.31 -8.45 -20.22
C CYS A 1153 6.98 -8.30 -18.84
N LEU A 1154 6.67 -7.21 -18.15
CA LEU A 1154 7.00 -6.96 -16.75
C LEU A 1154 5.71 -6.89 -15.93
N GLN A 1155 5.47 -7.89 -15.08
CA GLN A 1155 4.25 -8.05 -14.30
C GLN A 1155 4.54 -7.92 -12.79
N LEU A 1156 3.94 -6.93 -12.15
CA LEU A 1156 4.10 -6.64 -10.72
C LEU A 1156 2.98 -7.34 -9.89
N PHE A 1157 3.29 -7.68 -8.64
CA PHE A 1157 2.39 -8.34 -7.69
C PHE A 1157 2.48 -7.67 -6.32
N LEU A 1158 1.49 -6.83 -5.99
CA LEU A 1158 1.51 -5.99 -4.80
C LEU A 1158 0.85 -6.70 -3.62
N THR A 1159 1.66 -7.16 -2.66
CA THR A 1159 1.17 -7.85 -1.46
C THR A 1159 0.93 -6.85 -0.32
N GLY A 1160 -0.24 -6.91 0.32
CA GLY A 1160 -0.52 -6.18 1.57
C GLY A 1160 -1.78 -5.31 1.59
N ARG A 1161 -2.64 -5.33 0.57
CA ARG A 1161 -4.01 -4.79 0.68
C ARG A 1161 -4.97 -5.80 1.34
N ASP A 1162 -4.78 -7.08 1.07
CA ASP A 1162 -5.61 -8.23 1.49
C ASP A 1162 -5.60 -8.55 3.00
N GLN A 1163 -5.29 -7.57 3.87
CA GLN A 1163 -5.38 -7.68 5.34
C GLN A 1163 -6.18 -6.52 5.96
N ALA A 1164 -6.86 -5.69 5.14
CA ALA A 1164 -7.71 -4.59 5.60
C ALA A 1164 -9.22 -4.81 5.34
N GLU A 1165 -9.63 -5.99 4.85
CA GLU A 1165 -11.03 -6.39 4.62
C GLU A 1165 -11.14 -7.93 4.64
N ASN A 1166 -11.22 -8.55 5.82
CA ASN A 1166 -11.72 -9.92 6.05
C ASN A 1166 -11.74 -10.33 7.55
N PRO A 1167 -12.80 -10.02 8.32
CA PRO A 1167 -13.03 -10.59 9.64
C PRO A 1167 -13.94 -11.83 9.56
N ILE A 1168 -13.38 -12.98 9.17
CA ILE A 1168 -14.15 -14.25 9.18
C ILE A 1168 -14.22 -14.80 10.61
N THR A 1169 -15.37 -14.65 11.28
CA THR A 1169 -16.08 -15.69 12.08
C THR A 1169 -17.35 -15.11 12.72
N SER A 1170 -18.33 -15.99 13.00
CA SER A 1170 -19.66 -15.74 13.58
C SER A 1170 -20.65 -14.92 12.74
N ALA A 1171 -21.33 -15.60 11.80
CA ALA A 1171 -22.57 -15.12 11.20
C ALA A 1171 -23.77 -15.92 11.77
N GLU A 1172 -24.61 -15.27 12.57
CA GLU A 1172 -25.96 -15.72 12.91
C GLU A 1172 -26.90 -14.50 12.99
N THR A 1173 -28.12 -14.64 12.47
CA THR A 1173 -29.27 -13.71 12.56
C THR A 1173 -29.08 -12.23 12.15
N ALA A 1174 -29.41 -11.93 10.89
CA ALA A 1174 -30.00 -10.65 10.46
C ALA A 1174 -31.01 -10.95 9.32
N THR A 1175 -32.12 -10.21 9.24
CA THR A 1175 -33.26 -10.51 8.34
C THR A 1175 -33.35 -9.58 7.14
N GLU A 1176 -34.01 -10.02 6.06
CA GLU A 1176 -33.87 -9.45 4.72
C GLU A 1176 -34.44 -8.03 4.49
N GLU A 1177 -35.21 -7.47 5.43
CA GLU A 1177 -35.85 -6.15 5.25
C GLU A 1177 -34.86 -4.97 5.23
N GLU A 1178 -33.64 -5.10 5.78
CA GLU A 1178 -32.64 -4.01 5.75
C GLU A 1178 -31.95 -3.81 4.38
N LYS A 1179 -32.03 -4.79 3.47
CA LYS A 1179 -31.38 -4.68 2.13
C LYS A 1179 -32.08 -3.72 1.15
N ALA A 1180 -33.27 -3.22 1.48
CA ALA A 1180 -34.09 -2.42 0.56
C ALA A 1180 -33.80 -0.91 0.59
N GLU A 1181 -33.31 -0.34 1.70
CA GLU A 1181 -33.16 1.12 1.86
C GLU A 1181 -31.73 1.66 1.64
N GLU A 1182 -30.69 0.82 1.62
CA GLU A 1182 -29.31 1.27 1.32
C GLU A 1182 -29.07 1.57 -0.18
N GLN A 1183 -30.00 1.21 -1.06
CA GLN A 1183 -29.79 1.25 -2.52
C GLN A 1183 -30.06 2.62 -3.18
N GLU A 1184 -30.60 3.61 -2.47
CA GLU A 1184 -30.77 5.01 -2.96
C GLU A 1184 -29.76 6.02 -2.38
N ALA A 1185 -28.87 5.62 -1.46
CA ALA A 1185 -28.05 6.55 -0.66
C ALA A 1185 -26.57 6.67 -1.08
N SER A 1186 -26.12 5.95 -2.12
CA SER A 1186 -24.68 5.76 -2.43
C SER A 1186 -24.16 6.43 -3.72
N GLU A 1187 -24.95 7.27 -4.40
CA GLU A 1187 -24.50 8.08 -5.55
C GLU A 1187 -23.58 9.28 -5.16
N ALA A 1188 -22.54 9.05 -4.34
CA ALA A 1188 -21.42 9.98 -4.18
C ALA A 1188 -20.16 9.33 -3.57
N VAL A 1189 -19.11 9.18 -4.38
CA VAL A 1189 -17.71 8.93 -3.96
C VAL A 1189 -17.45 7.54 -3.33
N ALA A 1190 -17.43 6.51 -4.17
CA ALA A 1190 -16.62 5.31 -3.95
C ALA A 1190 -16.18 4.67 -5.28
N GLU A 1191 -14.89 4.76 -5.62
CA GLU A 1191 -14.28 3.88 -6.62
C GLU A 1191 -13.77 2.62 -5.91
N GLN A 1192 -14.37 1.46 -6.17
CA GLN A 1192 -13.77 0.15 -5.87
C GLN A 1192 -13.93 -0.79 -7.09
N PRO A 1193 -12.86 -1.49 -7.54
CA PRO A 1193 -12.87 -2.21 -8.81
C PRO A 1193 -13.10 -3.73 -8.67
N THR A 1194 -14.10 -4.27 -9.37
CA THR A 1194 -14.39 -5.72 -9.41
C THR A 1194 -13.68 -6.45 -10.57
N ALA A 1195 -12.49 -6.98 -10.26
CA ALA A 1195 -11.95 -8.23 -10.82
C ALA A 1195 -12.00 -8.44 -12.37
N SER A 1196 -11.36 -7.55 -13.13
CA SER A 1196 -10.67 -7.90 -14.40
C SER A 1196 -9.70 -6.82 -14.91
N GLY A 1197 -9.94 -5.55 -14.55
CA GLY A 1197 -9.03 -4.45 -14.86
C GLY A 1197 -7.65 -4.67 -14.23
N GLY A 1198 -6.62 -4.86 -15.07
CA GLY A 1198 -5.23 -4.88 -14.65
C GLY A 1198 -4.77 -3.48 -14.29
N SER A 1199 -4.67 -3.18 -13.00
CA SER A 1199 -4.18 -1.89 -12.51
C SER A 1199 -2.76 -1.64 -13.03
N SER A 1200 -2.45 -0.45 -13.54
CA SER A 1200 -1.11 -0.10 -14.02
C SER A 1200 -0.40 0.88 -13.08
N LEU A 1201 0.91 0.68 -12.93
CA LEU A 1201 1.81 1.54 -12.18
C LEU A 1201 2.61 2.39 -13.19
N SER A 1202 2.31 3.69 -13.28
CA SER A 1202 3.10 4.59 -14.11
C SER A 1202 4.48 4.86 -13.46
N CYS A 1203 5.54 4.72 -14.24
CA CYS A 1203 6.91 4.89 -13.79
C CYS A 1203 7.78 5.48 -14.92
N ASN A 1204 7.97 6.80 -14.89
CA ASN A 1204 8.66 7.57 -15.94
C ASN A 1204 8.09 7.28 -17.35
N GLU A 1205 6.84 7.69 -17.57
CA GLU A 1205 6.08 7.57 -18.84
C GLU A 1205 5.78 6.14 -19.30
N ILE A 1206 6.17 5.12 -18.53
CA ILE A 1206 5.97 3.70 -18.84
C ILE A 1206 4.99 3.09 -17.85
N GLU A 1207 3.89 2.52 -18.35
CA GLU A 1207 2.92 1.78 -17.54
C GLU A 1207 3.36 0.33 -17.33
N VAL A 1208 3.39 -0.11 -16.07
CA VAL A 1208 3.71 -1.49 -15.69
C VAL A 1208 2.48 -2.15 -15.04
N PRO A 1209 1.91 -3.24 -15.58
CA PRO A 1209 0.74 -3.88 -15.00
C PRO A 1209 1.04 -4.50 -13.64
N PHE A 1210 0.09 -4.39 -12.70
CA PHE A 1210 0.16 -5.00 -11.37
C PHE A 1210 -1.13 -5.76 -11.00
N LYS A 1211 -0.97 -6.94 -10.39
CA LYS A 1211 -2.06 -7.67 -9.73
C LYS A 1211 -1.97 -7.35 -8.21
N SER A 1212 -3.06 -6.86 -7.60
CA SER A 1212 -3.10 -6.50 -6.16
C SER A 1212 -3.26 -7.72 -5.24
N ARG A 1213 -2.48 -8.78 -5.49
CA ARG A 1213 -2.49 -10.01 -4.68
C ARG A 1213 -1.10 -10.64 -4.67
N ARG A 1214 -0.91 -11.68 -3.85
CA ARG A 1214 0.27 -12.56 -3.95
C ARG A 1214 0.30 -13.28 -5.31
N MET A 1215 1.51 -13.53 -5.80
CA MET A 1215 1.79 -14.31 -7.01
C MET A 1215 1.55 -15.80 -6.73
N ASN A 1216 0.81 -16.47 -7.61
CA ASN A 1216 0.49 -17.89 -7.54
C ASN A 1216 1.26 -18.67 -8.61
N LEU A 1217 1.20 -20.00 -8.56
CA LEU A 1217 1.85 -20.86 -9.56
C LEU A 1217 1.27 -20.64 -10.97
N ASP A 1218 -0.04 -20.42 -11.06
CA ASP A 1218 -0.76 -20.28 -12.33
C ASP A 1218 -0.28 -19.05 -13.12
N ASP A 1219 0.13 -17.99 -12.43
CA ASP A 1219 0.77 -16.81 -13.05
C ASP A 1219 2.14 -17.17 -13.68
N VAL A 1220 2.87 -18.12 -13.10
CA VAL A 1220 4.17 -18.60 -13.62
C VAL A 1220 3.97 -19.55 -14.81
N VAL A 1221 2.85 -20.27 -14.83
CA VAL A 1221 2.43 -21.12 -15.96
C VAL A 1221 1.92 -20.25 -17.12
N GLU A 1222 1.14 -19.21 -16.84
CA GLU A 1222 0.77 -18.13 -17.78
C GLU A 1222 2.02 -17.53 -18.44
N ALA A 1223 3.04 -17.20 -17.63
CA ALA A 1223 4.33 -16.68 -18.09
C ALA A 1223 5.23 -17.69 -18.83
N LEU A 1224 5.00 -19.00 -18.70
CA LEU A 1224 5.70 -20.05 -19.46
C LEU A 1224 5.09 -20.24 -20.86
N GLY A 1225 3.77 -20.06 -20.99
CA GLY A 1225 3.03 -20.27 -22.23
C GLY A 1225 2.67 -21.75 -22.49
N PRO A 1226 2.33 -22.12 -23.74
CA PRO A 1226 1.91 -23.48 -24.09
C PRO A 1226 2.96 -24.54 -23.79
N ALA A 1227 2.53 -25.77 -23.49
CA ALA A 1227 3.40 -26.89 -23.11
C ALA A 1227 4.52 -27.22 -24.13
N GLU A 1228 4.32 -26.89 -25.41
CA GLU A 1228 5.34 -27.05 -26.45
C GLU A 1228 6.56 -26.12 -26.25
N ASP A 1229 6.35 -24.91 -25.71
CA ASP A 1229 7.42 -23.94 -25.45
C ASP A 1229 8.25 -24.27 -24.19
N HIS A 1230 7.74 -25.12 -23.28
CA HIS A 1230 8.38 -25.42 -21.99
C HIS A 1230 9.77 -26.02 -22.16
N ASN A 1231 9.98 -26.81 -23.23
CA ASN A 1231 11.28 -27.38 -23.60
C ASN A 1231 12.30 -26.34 -24.11
N TYR A 1232 11.83 -25.15 -24.51
CA TYR A 1232 12.64 -24.04 -25.02
C TYR A 1232 12.73 -22.86 -24.03
N ALA A 1233 12.20 -23.03 -22.81
CA ALA A 1233 12.25 -22.07 -21.73
C ALA A 1233 13.39 -22.35 -20.72
N VAL A 1234 13.71 -21.34 -19.92
CA VAL A 1234 14.46 -21.44 -18.65
C VAL A 1234 13.77 -20.56 -17.61
N VAL A 1235 13.56 -21.08 -16.40
CA VAL A 1235 12.94 -20.38 -15.27
C VAL A 1235 14.02 -20.08 -14.23
N TYR A 1236 14.07 -18.83 -13.77
CA TYR A 1236 14.91 -18.37 -12.68
C TYR A 1236 14.04 -17.87 -11.52
N VAL A 1237 14.09 -18.53 -10.35
CA VAL A 1237 13.30 -18.17 -9.16
C VAL A 1237 14.20 -17.59 -8.07
N CYS A 1238 13.91 -16.38 -7.59
CA CYS A 1238 14.60 -15.80 -6.44
C CYS A 1238 13.61 -15.08 -5.50
N GLY A 1239 13.48 -15.61 -4.28
CA GLY A 1239 12.50 -15.13 -3.31
C GLY A 1239 12.82 -15.57 -1.89
N VAL A 1240 11.86 -15.36 -1.00
CA VAL A 1240 11.89 -15.92 0.37
C VAL A 1240 11.88 -17.46 0.30
N PRO A 1241 12.40 -18.17 1.32
CA PRO A 1241 12.58 -19.62 1.25
C PRO A 1241 11.32 -20.39 0.87
N SER A 1242 10.19 -20.12 1.54
CA SER A 1242 8.91 -20.82 1.35
C SER A 1242 8.36 -20.69 -0.08
N MET A 1243 8.30 -19.48 -0.63
CA MET A 1243 7.89 -19.24 -2.03
C MET A 1243 8.85 -19.88 -3.04
N THR A 1244 10.15 -19.87 -2.75
CA THR A 1244 11.16 -20.46 -3.64
C THR A 1244 11.07 -21.98 -3.65
N ASP A 1245 10.86 -22.62 -2.50
CA ASP A 1245 10.67 -24.07 -2.40
C ASP A 1245 9.38 -24.50 -3.10
N GLU A 1246 8.26 -23.84 -2.82
CA GLU A 1246 6.95 -24.19 -3.40
C GLU A 1246 6.95 -24.15 -4.94
N PHE A 1247 7.50 -23.09 -5.54
CA PHE A 1247 7.57 -22.99 -7.00
C PHE A 1247 8.57 -23.99 -7.60
N VAL A 1248 9.73 -24.20 -6.98
CA VAL A 1248 10.73 -25.16 -7.51
C VAL A 1248 10.23 -26.60 -7.44
N GLU A 1249 9.54 -26.98 -6.36
CA GLU A 1249 8.95 -28.30 -6.20
C GLU A 1249 7.88 -28.58 -7.27
N LYS A 1250 6.93 -27.66 -7.47
CA LYS A 1250 5.83 -27.83 -8.43
C LYS A 1250 6.28 -27.70 -9.91
N LEU A 1251 7.36 -26.97 -10.19
CA LEU A 1251 7.92 -26.85 -11.54
C LEU A 1251 8.78 -28.06 -11.94
N ALA A 1252 9.55 -28.64 -11.00
CA ALA A 1252 10.55 -29.68 -11.30
C ALA A 1252 10.08 -31.12 -11.02
N THR A 1253 8.90 -31.33 -10.42
CA THR A 1253 8.32 -32.66 -10.20
C THR A 1253 7.62 -33.19 -11.46
N PRO A 1254 7.67 -34.52 -11.71
CA PRO A 1254 6.98 -35.14 -12.85
C PRO A 1254 5.46 -35.31 -12.65
N GLU A 1255 4.97 -35.12 -11.42
CA GLU A 1255 3.53 -35.00 -11.09
C GLU A 1255 3.04 -33.54 -11.19
N GLY A 1256 3.97 -32.58 -11.30
CA GLY A 1256 3.72 -31.18 -11.64
C GLY A 1256 4.01 -30.91 -13.11
N PHE A 1257 4.71 -29.80 -13.41
CA PHE A 1257 4.93 -29.34 -14.79
C PHE A 1257 6.10 -30.02 -15.52
N GLY A 1258 6.87 -30.91 -14.87
CA GLY A 1258 7.83 -31.79 -15.54
C GLY A 1258 9.02 -31.09 -16.24
N LEU A 1259 9.32 -29.83 -15.92
CA LEU A 1259 10.46 -29.12 -16.50
C LEU A 1259 11.77 -29.81 -16.12
N GLU A 1260 12.73 -29.87 -17.06
CA GLU A 1260 14.06 -30.43 -16.78
C GLU A 1260 14.70 -29.70 -15.57
N PRO A 1261 15.15 -30.40 -14.51
CA PRO A 1261 15.73 -29.74 -13.33
C PRO A 1261 16.99 -28.88 -13.58
N ARG A 1262 17.59 -28.96 -14.78
CA ARG A 1262 18.67 -28.05 -15.23
C ARG A 1262 18.18 -26.70 -15.79
N ARG A 1263 16.88 -26.57 -16.07
CA ARG A 1263 16.21 -25.36 -16.61
C ARG A 1263 15.49 -24.55 -15.54
N VAL A 1264 15.29 -25.12 -14.34
CA VAL A 1264 14.75 -24.42 -13.16
C VAL A 1264 15.91 -24.05 -12.24
N LEU A 1265 16.38 -22.81 -12.35
CA LEU A 1265 17.45 -22.26 -11.51
C LEU A 1265 16.85 -21.47 -10.36
N TYR A 1266 17.37 -21.63 -9.15
CA TYR A 1266 16.81 -20.95 -7.97
C TYR A 1266 17.85 -20.48 -6.95
N GLU A 1267 17.55 -19.37 -6.28
CA GLU A 1267 18.31 -18.86 -5.12
C GLU A 1267 17.36 -18.29 -4.07
N LYS A 1268 17.44 -18.82 -2.84
CA LYS A 1268 16.74 -18.28 -1.67
C LYS A 1268 17.54 -17.12 -1.07
N TRP A 1269 16.88 -15.99 -0.81
CA TRP A 1269 17.41 -14.91 0.05
C TRP A 1269 16.83 -15.00 1.47
N TRP A 1270 17.41 -14.20 2.38
CA TRP A 1270 17.20 -14.19 3.83
C TRP A 1270 17.57 -12.81 4.41
#